data_AF-A0A5E4YWN6-F1
#
_entry.id   AF-A0A5E4YWN6-F1
#
_cell.length_a   1.000
_cell.length_b   1.000
_cell.length_c   1.000
_cell.angle_alpha   90.00
_cell.angle_beta   90.00
_cell.angle_gamma   90.00
#
_symmetry.space_group_name_H-M   'P 1'
#
loop_
_entity.id
_entity.type
_entity.pdbx_description
1 polymer ?
#
loop_
_entity_poly.entity_id
_entity_poly.type
_entity_poly.pdbx_seq_one_letter_code
_entity_poly.pdbx_strand_id
1 'polypeptide(L)'
;MQKNHPKSNALRQTKICMAVAAVVTAAALPGYAVASDAVSPQVPQWQAERNNSIKVLGEKRGAIVLAKESNFRANLELKNNQEIANIASALRDAVGAEGSNADKFSAFRAVMPHIEKAKSDLDGRRGLDGDLSVLDKKHHAALTDLAAAVRSIDNESKLTSGAKRNALNSLIDKRTHDAAVTTAQDAATKAQQNLTLLNHKLASLSAVGNAEDSARLASTYLLDVNADSADTNAKQLMSWGDANLKAFANQAAVGAGDAQTKIVKGATLEIGGFSGRASDAIHGAAELASVKTREIGTLRALEGAEHQVGVVGGALNVNQAIEGSGKLAVLVGADGKLNFSDKGVGIADDAANVTLMAGKFGAGNGAAGHIAFGEKTSAGNAKIEVIDGGGLTFDRASAATATIALRNGGELTFAEGSTAGASTISVGRAFSQAELDALPEVTGLAKRDPSIAAKVTFDGASVGDAIIANGGTLTVAASNLRTATITNDVTGMATISGKLVDVLDADGQPAVDSKGVPTKQMLKSLGGAAKVTNHGTLKIQDTDLQDMALINASGNASISTSEGGNAIVANVDGATLSFTATQLEQMHLTNSGIVNMADGVTAHQAKIDMVADGVLDISKVSVTHADGDPDKTLSIGSLTGTGAIYTGDTALVLGALNGDDRFAGSISHGAPPAPVDVEAGQTSETLRMASDATLDDAAPLTAKVVRVAKVGTGNLTLAGDQSGVSILNVDGGTVTAAHANALGSGTVNVASASTVSLNTNVSGVKHLQNDGTVDLGMNRLEVGTYASDAGATIKSRVEKVEGDLVGGQIHVTQIGDFSNTKLDVAVADDIEVSDLLGNFQVVTSEENAAVLGGEVTVGSITGGKQPDPTITDPKDPTDPTTGTGIETTITEKNLVKFLAADGGYSANERAVLASVDGVTVGDLASGKIGGKVLSAMALQTAGSEEQRRSARLLSGESLVNNATAAQGAATSFQRGMQTRMIAGGSMFDDTTANGAMASDNGIAGWASFKGGNASQRGDGMSFDVKGLDGAIGIDKRVGQNTLVGASVGLGNQDSKAKGMPGESKVNSVSVGLYGSHLAATNWFVNGGVSYTNHSVKTDRTVAARNASARLSGKTSGQTFGMFGEVGKRFGVSGVNIDPSVGVRVASTRLNAFDETNRDGQGTDGLKVGSQSQTSTRGVVGVRLWREVASIAGGKVAPSLRLSYEHEFGNTQSSLTNAIYGAPSGFTVKGPKLGRDIFTADLGVDMQMKKQLEVRVGGNVSVRKGESALGGGISAKYRF
;
A
#
# COMPACT_ATOMS: atom_id res chain seq x y z
N MET A 1 14.57 -54.98 11.55
CA MET A 1 15.15 -55.22 12.90
C MET A 1 15.09 -53.88 13.63
N GLN A 2 14.18 -53.64 14.59
CA GLN A 2 14.29 -54.01 16.03
C GLN A 2 15.67 -53.61 16.58
N LYS A 3 15.88 -52.87 17.68
CA LYS A 3 15.18 -52.63 18.97
C LYS A 3 16.15 -51.67 19.74
N ASN A 4 15.84 -50.84 20.74
CA ASN A 4 15.18 -51.10 22.02
C ASN A 4 15.02 -49.77 22.82
N HIS A 5 13.85 -49.60 23.43
CA HIS A 5 13.51 -48.75 24.60
C HIS A 5 14.03 -49.40 25.92
N PRO A 6 13.87 -48.89 27.19
CA PRO A 6 12.71 -48.14 27.80
C PRO A 6 13.14 -47.10 28.90
N LYS A 7 12.32 -46.37 29.71
CA LYS A 7 11.07 -46.58 30.49
C LYS A 7 10.44 -45.20 30.86
N SER A 8 9.12 -44.97 30.74
CA SER A 8 8.01 -45.11 31.74
C SER A 8 7.98 -44.02 32.82
N ASN A 9 6.90 -43.32 33.20
CA ASN A 9 5.51 -43.74 33.49
C ASN A 9 4.60 -42.47 33.52
N ALA A 10 3.41 -42.44 32.88
CA ALA A 10 2.11 -43.06 33.23
C ALA A 10 1.26 -42.14 34.17
N LEU A 11 -0.06 -41.92 34.04
CA LEU A 11 -1.20 -42.63 33.43
C LEU A 11 -2.30 -41.59 33.00
N ARG A 12 -2.84 -41.59 31.76
CA ARG A 12 -4.02 -42.35 31.18
C ARG A 12 -5.39 -41.80 31.61
N GLN A 13 -6.47 -41.73 30.81
CA GLN A 13 -6.87 -42.08 29.42
C GLN A 13 -8.30 -41.47 29.24
N THR A 14 -8.67 -40.61 28.28
CA THR A 14 -8.99 -40.75 26.83
C THR A 14 -9.94 -41.90 26.44
N LYS A 15 -11.14 -41.60 25.88
CA LYS A 15 -11.47 -41.70 24.43
C LYS A 15 -12.97 -41.58 24.08
N ILE A 16 -13.16 -40.95 22.92
CA ILE A 16 -14.34 -40.89 22.04
C ILE A 16 -14.32 -42.11 21.09
N CYS A 17 -15.49 -42.66 20.68
CA CYS A 17 -15.81 -43.09 19.29
C CYS A 17 -17.26 -43.63 19.12
N MET A 18 -17.78 -43.46 17.90
CA MET A 18 -19.14 -43.64 17.38
C MET A 18 -19.66 -45.09 17.26
N ALA A 19 -21.00 -45.27 17.22
CA ALA A 19 -21.82 -45.67 16.04
C ALA A 19 -23.03 -46.61 16.34
N VAL A 20 -24.23 -46.14 15.92
CA VAL A 20 -25.39 -46.80 15.25
C VAL A 20 -25.85 -48.23 15.64
N ALA A 21 -27.12 -48.38 16.06
CA ALA A 21 -28.13 -49.36 15.54
C ALA A 21 -29.45 -49.32 16.35
N ALA A 22 -30.53 -49.87 15.77
CA ALA A 22 -31.94 -49.49 15.92
C ALA A 22 -32.84 -50.41 16.78
N VAL A 23 -33.92 -49.82 17.35
CA VAL A 23 -35.35 -50.25 17.37
C VAL A 23 -35.82 -51.54 18.14
N VAL A 24 -36.60 -51.27 19.22
CA VAL A 24 -37.88 -51.90 19.70
C VAL A 24 -37.89 -53.24 20.47
N THR A 25 -38.28 -53.25 21.77
CA THR A 25 -39.60 -53.67 22.33
C THR A 25 -39.66 -53.70 23.88
N ALA A 26 -40.75 -53.15 24.42
CA ALA A 26 -41.62 -53.56 25.56
C ALA A 26 -41.11 -54.04 26.95
N ALA A 27 -41.69 -53.36 27.97
CA ALA A 27 -42.30 -53.85 29.23
C ALA A 27 -41.47 -54.55 30.33
N ALA A 28 -41.40 -53.92 31.52
CA ALA A 28 -41.89 -54.47 32.79
C ALA A 28 -41.70 -53.49 33.96
N LEU A 29 -42.75 -53.31 34.76
CA LEU A 29 -42.74 -52.77 36.13
C LEU A 29 -41.78 -53.57 37.04
N PRO A 30 -41.41 -53.02 38.19
CA PRO A 30 -41.74 -53.72 39.44
C PRO A 30 -42.52 -52.82 40.39
N GLY A 31 -43.56 -53.41 40.97
CA GLY A 31 -44.36 -52.82 42.03
C GLY A 31 -43.73 -52.97 43.41
N TYR A 32 -44.08 -51.99 44.25
CA TYR A 32 -44.39 -52.04 45.68
C TYR A 32 -43.43 -52.73 46.66
N ALA A 33 -42.90 -51.91 47.57
CA ALA A 33 -42.82 -52.24 48.99
C ALA A 33 -43.62 -51.17 49.75
N VAL A 34 -44.56 -51.62 50.59
CA VAL A 34 -45.38 -50.80 51.50
C VAL A 34 -44.77 -50.93 52.89
N ALA A 35 -44.51 -49.80 53.55
CA ALA A 35 -44.39 -49.67 55.01
C ALA A 35 -44.89 -48.26 55.34
N SER A 36 -46.17 -48.10 55.68
CA SER A 36 -46.68 -47.99 57.05
C SER A 36 -46.07 -46.79 57.81
N ASP A 37 -46.94 -45.80 58.03
CA ASP A 37 -46.79 -44.61 58.87
C ASP A 37 -45.86 -43.50 58.37
N ALA A 38 -46.29 -42.78 57.33
CA ALA A 38 -45.77 -41.44 57.04
C ALA A 38 -46.86 -40.54 56.44
N VAL A 39 -47.01 -39.38 57.07
CA VAL A 39 -47.85 -38.24 56.69
C VAL A 39 -47.84 -37.99 55.17
N SER A 40 -49.00 -37.83 54.55
CA SER A 40 -49.15 -37.45 53.13
C SER A 40 -48.16 -36.34 52.77
N PRO A 41 -47.36 -36.47 51.70
CA PRO A 41 -46.49 -35.38 51.28
C PRO A 41 -47.39 -34.21 50.88
N GLN A 42 -47.41 -33.16 51.71
CA GLN A 42 -48.14 -31.93 51.42
C GLN A 42 -47.63 -31.39 50.10
N VAL A 43 -48.50 -31.40 49.08
CA VAL A 43 -48.24 -30.68 47.83
C VAL A 43 -47.92 -29.23 48.21
N PRO A 44 -46.78 -28.67 47.76
CA PRO A 44 -46.44 -27.29 48.02
C PRO A 44 -47.60 -26.37 47.65
N GLN A 45 -47.91 -25.39 48.50
CA GLN A 45 -49.12 -24.57 48.38
C GLN A 45 -49.30 -23.95 46.99
N TRP A 46 -48.21 -23.44 46.39
CA TRP A 46 -48.22 -22.87 45.03
C TRP A 46 -48.69 -23.88 43.96
N GLN A 47 -48.32 -25.15 44.08
CA GLN A 47 -48.68 -26.20 43.14
C GLN A 47 -50.14 -26.62 43.31
N ALA A 48 -50.65 -26.62 44.55
CA ALA A 48 -52.07 -26.85 44.83
C ALA A 48 -52.96 -25.74 44.27
N GLU A 49 -52.58 -24.47 44.48
CA GLU A 49 -53.28 -23.29 43.95
C GLU A 49 -53.29 -23.28 42.41
N ARG A 50 -52.13 -23.50 41.77
CA ARG A 50 -52.02 -23.66 40.31
C ARG A 50 -52.94 -24.75 39.75
N ASN A 51 -52.90 -25.95 40.33
CA ASN A 51 -53.71 -27.08 39.88
C ASN A 51 -55.21 -26.80 40.02
N ASN A 52 -55.62 -26.10 41.10
CA ASN A 52 -57.00 -25.71 41.29
C ASN A 52 -57.47 -24.70 40.22
N SER A 53 -56.67 -23.68 39.93
CA SER A 53 -56.99 -22.70 38.87
C SER A 53 -57.08 -23.35 37.48
N ILE A 54 -56.17 -24.28 37.13
CA ILE A 54 -56.24 -25.05 35.88
C ILE A 54 -57.53 -25.87 35.81
N LYS A 55 -57.92 -26.53 36.91
CA LYS A 55 -59.14 -27.33 36.99
C LYS A 55 -60.38 -26.46 36.74
N VAL A 56 -60.50 -25.32 37.43
CA VAL A 56 -61.62 -24.38 37.28
C VAL A 56 -61.74 -23.87 35.83
N LEU A 57 -60.61 -23.66 35.14
CA LEU A 57 -60.59 -23.24 33.74
C LEU A 57 -61.08 -24.34 32.78
N GLY A 58 -60.69 -25.60 33.01
CA GLY A 58 -60.81 -26.71 32.04
C GLY A 58 -61.91 -27.75 32.28
N GLU A 59 -62.69 -27.66 33.36
CA GLU A 59 -63.81 -28.61 33.62
C GLU A 59 -64.86 -28.63 32.50
N LYS A 60 -65.70 -29.68 32.45
CA LYS A 60 -66.75 -29.86 31.39
C LYS A 60 -67.73 -28.68 31.26
N ARG A 61 -67.88 -27.87 32.31
CA ARG A 61 -68.58 -26.57 32.30
C ARG A 61 -67.71 -25.44 32.88
N GLY A 62 -66.40 -25.55 32.70
CA GLY A 62 -65.43 -24.54 33.09
C GLY A 62 -65.48 -23.31 32.18
N ALA A 63 -64.80 -22.25 32.60
CA ALA A 63 -64.85 -20.94 31.94
C ALA A 63 -64.47 -21.00 30.45
N ILE A 64 -63.49 -21.82 30.06
CA ILE A 64 -63.04 -21.93 28.66
C ILE A 64 -64.10 -22.56 27.76
N VAL A 65 -64.80 -23.60 28.24
CA VAL A 65 -65.85 -24.28 27.45
C VAL A 65 -67.00 -23.31 27.20
N LEU A 66 -67.44 -22.59 28.23
CA LEU A 66 -68.48 -21.57 28.10
C LEU A 66 -68.07 -20.43 27.16
N ALA A 67 -66.81 -19.98 27.23
CA ALA A 67 -66.29 -18.96 26.32
C ALA A 67 -66.24 -19.44 24.86
N LYS A 68 -65.89 -20.72 24.61
CA LYS A 68 -65.94 -21.32 23.26
C LYS A 68 -67.36 -21.34 22.69
N GLU A 69 -68.35 -21.72 23.51
CA GLU A 69 -69.76 -21.72 23.10
C GLU A 69 -70.26 -20.31 22.78
N SER A 70 -69.97 -19.33 23.64
CA SER A 70 -70.32 -17.92 23.42
C SER A 70 -69.66 -17.36 22.16
N ASN A 71 -68.38 -17.67 21.92
CA ASN A 71 -67.67 -17.23 20.72
C ASN A 71 -68.26 -17.83 19.45
N PHE A 72 -68.60 -19.13 19.46
CA PHE A 72 -69.28 -19.77 18.33
C PHE A 72 -70.63 -19.12 18.04
N ARG A 73 -71.45 -18.88 19.06
CA ARG A 73 -72.77 -18.24 18.91
C ARG A 73 -72.68 -16.84 18.34
N ALA A 74 -71.76 -16.01 18.84
CA ALA A 74 -71.60 -14.63 18.39
C ALA A 74 -71.10 -14.56 16.93
N ASN A 75 -70.16 -15.43 16.53
CA ASN A 75 -69.70 -15.51 15.14
C ASN A 75 -70.79 -16.00 14.19
N LEU A 76 -71.66 -16.91 14.64
CA LEU A 76 -72.82 -17.34 13.87
C LEU A 76 -73.82 -16.18 13.67
N GLU A 77 -74.09 -15.38 14.70
CA GLU A 77 -74.96 -14.20 14.57
C GLU A 77 -74.40 -13.17 13.60
N LEU A 78 -73.09 -12.88 13.67
CA LEU A 78 -72.41 -12.00 12.74
C LEU A 78 -72.55 -12.48 11.30
N LYS A 79 -72.29 -13.77 11.04
CA LYS A 79 -72.43 -14.36 9.70
C LYS A 79 -73.86 -14.24 9.19
N ASN A 80 -74.85 -14.53 10.04
CA ASN A 80 -76.26 -14.43 9.68
C ASN A 80 -76.65 -12.97 9.33
N ASN A 81 -76.23 -11.99 10.15
CA ASN A 81 -76.51 -10.58 9.89
C ASN A 81 -75.80 -10.06 8.62
N GLN A 82 -74.56 -10.48 8.35
CA GLN A 82 -73.84 -10.15 7.11
C GLN A 82 -74.54 -10.73 5.88
N GLU A 83 -75.04 -11.97 5.95
CA GLU A 83 -75.79 -12.59 4.87
C GLU A 83 -77.09 -11.82 4.56
N ILE A 84 -77.85 -11.41 5.58
CA ILE A 84 -79.03 -10.56 5.39
C ILE A 84 -78.63 -9.20 4.80
N ALA A 85 -77.57 -8.57 5.31
CA ALA A 85 -77.10 -7.27 4.82
C ALA A 85 -76.67 -7.32 3.34
N ASN A 86 -75.99 -8.39 2.93
CA ASN A 86 -75.57 -8.62 1.54
C ASN A 86 -76.78 -8.82 0.61
N ILE A 87 -77.76 -9.64 1.02
CA ILE A 87 -79.00 -9.85 0.26
C ILE A 87 -79.80 -8.54 0.18
N ALA A 88 -79.94 -7.83 1.29
CA ALA A 88 -80.59 -6.51 1.33
C ALA A 88 -79.87 -5.51 0.41
N SER A 89 -78.54 -5.56 0.33
CA SER A 89 -77.77 -4.74 -0.62
C SER A 89 -78.07 -5.11 -2.06
N ALA A 90 -78.02 -6.40 -2.42
CA ALA A 90 -78.36 -6.85 -3.75
C ALA A 90 -79.78 -6.43 -4.17
N LEU A 91 -80.75 -6.46 -3.24
CA LEU A 91 -82.10 -5.97 -3.47
C LEU A 91 -82.14 -4.44 -3.66
N ARG A 92 -81.39 -3.67 -2.88
CA ARG A 92 -81.27 -2.21 -3.06
C ARG A 92 -80.64 -1.87 -4.40
N ASP A 93 -79.55 -2.54 -4.75
CA ASP A 93 -78.79 -2.32 -5.98
C ASP A 93 -79.64 -2.67 -7.20
N ALA A 94 -80.38 -3.79 -7.14
CA ALA A 94 -81.31 -4.17 -8.20
C ALA A 94 -82.46 -3.15 -8.39
N VAL A 95 -82.93 -2.51 -7.32
CA VAL A 95 -83.94 -1.44 -7.41
C VAL A 95 -83.33 -0.11 -7.86
N GLY A 96 -82.07 0.15 -7.53
CA GLY A 96 -81.32 1.36 -7.87
C GLY A 96 -80.63 1.32 -9.24
N ALA A 97 -80.54 0.15 -9.89
CA ALA A 97 -79.84 -0.05 -11.15
C ALA A 97 -80.32 0.89 -12.27
N GLU A 98 -79.42 1.29 -13.17
CA GLU A 98 -79.75 2.04 -14.39
C GLU A 98 -80.34 1.10 -15.46
N GLY A 99 -81.38 1.54 -16.18
CA GLY A 99 -82.10 0.71 -17.15
C GLY A 99 -83.61 0.92 -17.12
N SER A 100 -84.34 0.17 -17.96
CA SER A 100 -85.82 0.21 -17.98
C SER A 100 -86.41 -0.40 -16.70
N ASN A 101 -87.67 -0.07 -16.38
CA ASN A 101 -88.34 -0.67 -15.21
C ASN A 101 -88.41 -2.21 -15.31
N ALA A 102 -88.45 -2.75 -16.54
CA ALA A 102 -88.39 -4.18 -16.81
C ALA A 102 -87.01 -4.78 -16.45
N ASP A 103 -85.92 -4.09 -16.77
CA ASP A 103 -84.56 -4.53 -16.44
C ASP A 103 -84.34 -4.54 -14.91
N LYS A 104 -84.79 -3.48 -14.23
CA LYS A 104 -84.74 -3.39 -12.75
C LYS A 104 -85.57 -4.47 -12.09
N PHE A 105 -86.77 -4.76 -12.61
CA PHE A 105 -87.61 -5.83 -12.10
C PHE A 105 -87.01 -7.22 -12.35
N SER A 106 -86.37 -7.45 -13.50
CA SER A 106 -85.64 -8.68 -13.80
C SER A 106 -84.48 -8.89 -12.83
N ALA A 107 -83.63 -7.87 -12.64
CA ALA A 107 -82.52 -7.90 -11.68
C ALA A 107 -83.01 -8.14 -10.25
N PHE A 108 -84.12 -7.50 -9.86
CA PHE A 108 -84.74 -7.67 -8.55
C PHE A 108 -85.24 -9.12 -8.33
N ARG A 109 -85.88 -9.72 -9.33
CA ARG A 109 -86.34 -11.12 -9.28
C ARG A 109 -85.18 -12.12 -9.26
N ALA A 110 -84.05 -11.77 -9.86
CA ALA A 110 -82.83 -12.60 -9.84
C ALA A 110 -82.20 -12.74 -8.44
N VAL A 111 -82.60 -11.92 -7.46
CA VAL A 111 -82.14 -12.07 -6.06
C VAL A 111 -82.90 -13.17 -5.32
N MET A 112 -84.13 -13.52 -5.72
CA MET A 112 -84.96 -14.53 -5.04
C MET A 112 -84.28 -15.91 -4.87
N PRO A 113 -83.59 -16.47 -5.88
CA PRO A 113 -82.85 -17.73 -5.71
C PRO A 113 -81.80 -17.69 -4.60
N HIS A 114 -81.16 -16.54 -4.36
CA HIS A 114 -80.18 -16.39 -3.29
C HIS A 114 -80.85 -16.48 -1.91
N ILE A 115 -82.04 -15.89 -1.75
CA ILE A 115 -82.83 -15.95 -0.51
C ILE A 115 -83.29 -17.39 -0.23
N GLU A 116 -83.80 -18.09 -1.25
CA GLU A 116 -84.26 -19.47 -1.08
C GLU A 116 -83.11 -20.45 -0.85
N LYS A 117 -81.94 -20.21 -1.46
CA LYS A 117 -80.74 -20.98 -1.16
C LYS A 117 -80.31 -20.79 0.30
N ALA A 118 -80.24 -19.55 0.80
CA ALA A 118 -79.88 -19.27 2.18
C ALA A 118 -80.85 -19.95 3.18
N LYS A 119 -82.16 -19.97 2.88
CA LYS A 119 -83.16 -20.70 3.66
C LYS A 119 -82.95 -22.22 3.62
N SER A 120 -82.70 -22.79 2.44
CA SER A 120 -82.41 -24.22 2.29
C SER A 120 -81.14 -24.63 3.05
N ASP A 121 -80.11 -23.79 3.02
CA ASP A 121 -78.85 -24.02 3.74
C ASP A 121 -79.05 -23.98 5.27
N LEU A 122 -80.03 -23.21 5.77
CA LEU A 122 -80.46 -23.22 7.17
C LEU A 122 -81.26 -24.47 7.51
N ASP A 123 -82.21 -24.87 6.67
CA ASP A 123 -83.02 -26.09 6.89
C ASP A 123 -82.15 -27.36 6.97
N GLY A 124 -81.04 -27.39 6.24
CA GLY A 124 -80.04 -28.46 6.33
C GLY A 124 -79.30 -28.54 7.68
N ARG A 125 -79.43 -27.54 8.55
CA ARG A 125 -78.79 -27.48 9.89
C ARG A 125 -79.72 -27.87 11.03
N ARG A 126 -80.94 -28.34 10.75
CA ARG A 126 -81.89 -28.78 11.79
C ARG A 126 -81.28 -29.89 12.63
N GLY A 127 -81.55 -29.83 13.94
CA GLY A 127 -81.14 -30.87 14.88
C GLY A 127 -81.86 -32.21 14.61
N LEU A 128 -81.47 -33.24 15.36
CA LEU A 128 -82.13 -34.56 15.32
C LEU A 128 -83.59 -34.50 15.76
N ASP A 129 -83.98 -33.45 16.47
CA ASP A 129 -85.34 -33.09 16.87
C ASP A 129 -86.14 -32.37 15.76
N GLY A 130 -85.52 -32.12 14.60
CA GLY A 130 -86.11 -31.40 13.48
C GLY A 130 -86.17 -29.89 13.64
N ASP A 131 -85.63 -29.36 14.75
CA ASP A 131 -85.74 -27.96 15.12
C ASP A 131 -84.46 -27.17 14.78
N LEU A 132 -84.63 -25.90 14.42
CA LEU A 132 -83.52 -24.96 14.22
C LEU A 132 -83.04 -24.41 15.58
N SER A 133 -81.75 -24.06 15.67
CA SER A 133 -81.23 -23.34 16.83
C SER A 133 -81.94 -22.00 17.02
N VAL A 134 -81.93 -21.40 18.22
CA VAL A 134 -82.61 -20.12 18.49
C VAL A 134 -82.16 -19.02 17.51
N LEU A 135 -80.86 -18.98 17.19
CA LEU A 135 -80.27 -18.03 16.25
C LEU A 135 -80.66 -18.35 14.79
N ASP A 136 -80.64 -19.62 14.41
CA ASP A 136 -81.05 -20.04 13.06
C ASP A 136 -82.56 -19.83 12.84
N LYS A 137 -83.41 -19.99 13.89
CA LYS A 137 -84.84 -19.66 13.85
C LYS A 137 -85.06 -18.18 13.55
N LYS A 138 -84.32 -17.30 14.21
CA LYS A 138 -84.37 -15.83 14.00
C LYS A 138 -83.92 -15.46 12.58
N HIS A 139 -82.81 -16.03 12.09
CA HIS A 139 -82.31 -15.81 10.72
C HIS A 139 -83.27 -16.34 9.66
N HIS A 140 -83.78 -17.56 9.85
CA HIS A 140 -84.78 -18.17 8.97
C HIS A 140 -86.08 -17.34 8.89
N ALA A 141 -86.54 -16.79 10.02
CA ALA A 141 -87.70 -15.88 10.04
C ALA A 141 -87.43 -14.60 9.23
N ALA A 142 -86.28 -13.95 9.43
CA ALA A 142 -85.91 -12.75 8.68
C ALA A 142 -85.81 -12.99 7.16
N LEU A 143 -85.21 -14.11 6.74
CA LEU A 143 -85.18 -14.52 5.34
C LEU A 143 -86.58 -14.85 4.80
N THR A 144 -87.46 -15.41 5.63
CA THR A 144 -88.85 -15.70 5.25
C THR A 144 -89.65 -14.42 5.02
N ASP A 145 -89.53 -13.43 5.91
CA ASP A 145 -90.16 -12.12 5.76
C ASP A 145 -89.64 -11.38 4.54
N LEU A 146 -88.33 -11.42 4.30
CA LEU A 146 -87.71 -10.83 3.11
C LEU A 146 -88.19 -11.52 1.82
N ALA A 147 -88.23 -12.86 1.81
CA ALA A 147 -88.73 -13.62 0.66
C ALA A 147 -90.22 -13.36 0.39
N ALA A 148 -91.02 -13.17 1.44
CA ALA A 148 -92.44 -12.81 1.33
C ALA A 148 -92.59 -11.39 0.76
N ALA A 149 -91.79 -10.43 1.23
CA ALA A 149 -91.79 -9.07 0.72
C ALA A 149 -91.39 -9.02 -0.77
N VAL A 150 -90.34 -9.74 -1.17
CA VAL A 150 -89.90 -9.85 -2.58
C VAL A 150 -90.98 -10.52 -3.45
N ARG A 151 -91.63 -11.59 -2.97
CA ARG A 151 -92.76 -12.23 -3.69
C ARG A 151 -93.95 -11.31 -3.87
N SER A 152 -94.24 -10.46 -2.88
CA SER A 152 -95.39 -9.57 -2.91
C SER A 152 -95.32 -8.54 -4.04
N ILE A 153 -94.11 -8.23 -4.53
CA ILE A 153 -93.83 -7.40 -5.68
C ILE A 153 -93.82 -8.29 -6.94
N ASP A 154 -94.99 -8.38 -7.58
CA ASP A 154 -95.27 -9.28 -8.70
C ASP A 154 -95.20 -8.59 -10.09
N ASN A 155 -94.98 -7.27 -10.12
CA ASN A 155 -94.86 -6.49 -11.35
C ASN A 155 -93.99 -5.23 -11.15
N GLU A 156 -93.63 -4.59 -12.27
CA GLU A 156 -92.79 -3.40 -12.30
C GLU A 156 -93.36 -2.21 -11.52
N SER A 157 -94.68 -1.98 -11.60
CA SER A 157 -95.31 -0.80 -10.96
C SER A 157 -95.30 -0.88 -9.42
N LYS A 158 -95.34 -2.09 -8.85
CA LYS A 158 -95.19 -2.31 -7.40
C LYS A 158 -93.73 -2.24 -6.93
N LEU A 159 -92.75 -2.30 -7.84
CA LEU A 159 -91.33 -2.12 -7.52
C LEU A 159 -90.94 -0.64 -7.45
N THR A 160 -91.64 0.24 -8.17
CA THR A 160 -91.33 1.66 -8.21
C THR A 160 -91.93 2.44 -7.04
N SER A 161 -93.13 2.11 -6.56
CA SER A 161 -93.77 2.80 -5.43
C SER A 161 -94.92 2.00 -4.77
N GLY A 162 -95.42 2.47 -3.63
CA GLY A 162 -96.60 1.92 -2.93
C GLY A 162 -96.31 1.14 -1.65
N ALA A 163 -97.35 0.66 -0.97
CA ALA A 163 -97.26 0.04 0.36
C ALA A 163 -96.34 -1.19 0.40
N LYS A 164 -96.35 -2.02 -0.65
CA LYS A 164 -95.47 -3.20 -0.77
C LYS A 164 -94.01 -2.82 -0.95
N ARG A 165 -93.73 -1.77 -1.74
CA ARG A 165 -92.38 -1.23 -1.91
C ARG A 165 -91.84 -0.62 -0.61
N ASN A 166 -92.70 0.04 0.15
CA ASN A 166 -92.37 0.59 1.47
C ASN A 166 -92.08 -0.51 2.48
N ALA A 167 -92.86 -1.60 2.50
CA ALA A 167 -92.59 -2.76 3.35
C ALA A 167 -91.23 -3.40 3.02
N LEU A 168 -90.88 -3.53 1.74
CA LEU A 168 -89.55 -3.98 1.32
C LEU A 168 -88.45 -2.99 1.76
N ASN A 169 -88.65 -1.67 1.58
CA ASN A 169 -87.69 -0.63 1.98
C ASN A 169 -87.32 -0.75 3.47
N SER A 170 -88.30 -0.98 4.34
CA SER A 170 -88.05 -1.18 5.78
C SER A 170 -87.21 -2.42 6.07
N LEU A 171 -87.36 -3.49 5.28
CA LEU A 171 -86.60 -4.74 5.44
C LEU A 171 -85.21 -4.69 4.81
N ILE A 172 -84.94 -3.75 3.90
CA ILE A 172 -83.63 -3.58 3.25
C ILE A 172 -82.95 -2.27 3.66
N ASP A 173 -83.36 -1.64 4.77
CA ASP A 173 -82.75 -0.39 5.24
C ASP A 173 -81.26 -0.58 5.56
N LYS A 174 -80.40 0.23 4.93
CA LYS A 174 -78.94 0.10 5.07
C LYS A 174 -78.49 0.34 6.51
N ARG A 175 -78.99 1.41 7.16
CA ARG A 175 -78.56 1.80 8.50
C ARG A 175 -78.87 0.71 9.53
N THR A 176 -80.04 0.09 9.43
CA THR A 176 -80.48 -0.97 10.34
C THR A 176 -79.58 -2.21 10.23
N HIS A 177 -79.28 -2.66 9.01
CA HIS A 177 -78.40 -3.82 8.79
C HIS A 177 -76.95 -3.52 9.14
N ASP A 178 -76.44 -2.34 8.80
CA ASP A 178 -75.09 -1.91 9.18
C ASP A 178 -74.94 -1.87 10.72
N ALA A 179 -75.95 -1.36 11.45
CA ALA A 179 -75.96 -1.35 12.91
C ALA A 179 -76.05 -2.76 13.53
N ALA A 180 -76.85 -3.65 12.94
CA ALA A 180 -76.95 -5.05 13.38
C ALA A 180 -75.65 -5.84 13.13
N VAL A 181 -74.99 -5.63 11.98
CA VAL A 181 -73.68 -6.20 11.69
C VAL A 181 -72.64 -5.66 12.67
N THR A 182 -72.63 -4.36 12.92
CA THR A 182 -71.70 -3.73 13.88
C THR A 182 -71.88 -4.31 15.29
N THR A 183 -73.13 -4.40 15.78
CA THR A 183 -73.43 -4.95 17.12
C THR A 183 -73.01 -6.42 17.23
N ALA A 184 -73.27 -7.23 16.20
CA ALA A 184 -72.86 -8.63 16.18
C ALA A 184 -71.34 -8.80 16.05
N GLN A 185 -70.68 -7.91 15.31
CA GLN A 185 -69.23 -7.85 15.19
C GLN A 185 -68.58 -7.53 16.55
N ASP A 186 -69.14 -6.57 17.29
CA ASP A 186 -68.67 -6.20 18.64
C ASP A 186 -68.84 -7.38 19.60
N ALA A 187 -70.00 -8.04 19.57
CA ALA A 187 -70.25 -9.23 20.39
C ALA A 187 -69.31 -10.39 20.06
N ALA A 188 -69.03 -10.65 18.78
CA ALA A 188 -68.07 -11.66 18.34
C ALA A 188 -66.65 -11.32 18.77
N THR A 189 -66.26 -10.04 18.67
CA THR A 189 -64.96 -9.55 19.11
C THR A 189 -64.78 -9.73 20.61
N LYS A 190 -65.76 -9.31 21.42
CA LYS A 190 -65.78 -9.49 22.88
C LYS A 190 -65.68 -10.96 23.30
N ALA A 191 -66.43 -11.85 22.64
CA ALA A 191 -66.39 -13.28 22.93
C ALA A 191 -65.04 -13.92 22.57
N GLN A 192 -64.45 -13.54 21.43
CA GLN A 192 -63.12 -13.99 21.00
C GLN A 192 -62.01 -13.49 21.93
N GLN A 193 -62.08 -12.24 22.35
CA GLN A 193 -61.15 -11.65 23.32
C GLN A 193 -61.19 -12.39 24.66
N ASN A 194 -62.38 -12.62 25.23
CA ASN A 194 -62.51 -13.37 26.48
C ASN A 194 -61.97 -14.81 26.35
N LEU A 195 -62.27 -15.50 25.25
CA LEU A 195 -61.73 -16.84 24.99
C LEU A 195 -60.19 -16.82 24.91
N THR A 196 -59.61 -15.80 24.28
CA THR A 196 -58.17 -15.64 24.13
C THR A 196 -57.49 -15.38 25.49
N LEU A 197 -58.08 -14.51 26.32
CA LEU A 197 -57.64 -14.25 27.71
C LEU A 197 -57.62 -15.53 28.55
N LEU A 198 -58.71 -16.31 28.54
CA LEU A 198 -58.81 -17.53 29.34
C LEU A 198 -57.85 -18.63 28.85
N ASN A 199 -57.65 -18.77 27.54
CA ASN A 199 -56.66 -19.70 26.98
C ASN A 199 -55.24 -19.31 27.38
N HIS A 200 -54.90 -18.02 27.35
CA HIS A 200 -53.60 -17.51 27.79
C HIS A 200 -53.37 -17.78 29.29
N LYS A 201 -54.40 -17.60 30.13
CA LYS A 201 -54.34 -17.96 31.55
C LYS A 201 -54.05 -19.44 31.76
N LEU A 202 -54.74 -20.31 31.03
CA LEU A 202 -54.51 -21.75 31.10
C LEU A 202 -53.07 -22.11 30.69
N ALA A 203 -52.59 -21.55 29.57
CA ALA A 203 -51.25 -21.81 29.08
C ALA A 203 -50.18 -21.37 30.07
N SER A 204 -50.28 -20.15 30.59
CA SER A 204 -49.33 -19.59 31.56
C SER A 204 -49.32 -20.36 32.88
N LEU A 205 -50.50 -20.70 33.43
CA LEU A 205 -50.59 -21.54 34.64
C LEU A 205 -50.02 -22.94 34.41
N SER A 206 -50.22 -23.52 33.21
CA SER A 206 -49.70 -24.85 32.86
C SER A 206 -48.18 -24.86 32.71
N ALA A 207 -47.58 -23.72 32.38
CA ALA A 207 -46.14 -23.55 32.24
C ALA A 207 -45.39 -23.38 33.57
N VAL A 208 -46.08 -23.06 34.68
CA VAL A 208 -45.45 -22.86 36.00
C VAL A 208 -44.87 -24.18 36.51
N GLY A 209 -43.53 -24.31 36.49
CA GLY A 209 -42.83 -25.52 36.92
C GLY A 209 -42.31 -25.49 38.36
N ASN A 210 -42.18 -24.30 38.95
CA ASN A 210 -41.55 -24.09 40.26
C ASN A 210 -42.19 -22.90 41.03
N ALA A 211 -41.75 -22.70 42.27
CA ALA A 211 -42.29 -21.66 43.16
C ALA A 211 -41.97 -20.22 42.68
N GLU A 212 -40.82 -20.00 42.03
CA GLU A 212 -40.42 -18.67 41.54
C GLU A 212 -41.30 -18.24 40.35
N ASP A 213 -41.60 -19.15 39.42
CA ASP A 213 -42.53 -18.89 38.31
C ASP A 213 -43.93 -18.59 38.83
N SER A 214 -44.36 -19.29 39.88
CA SER A 214 -45.64 -19.01 40.53
C SER A 214 -45.67 -17.62 41.18
N ALA A 215 -44.57 -17.22 41.83
CA ALA A 215 -44.46 -15.89 42.44
C ALA A 215 -44.46 -14.78 41.39
N ARG A 216 -43.74 -14.95 40.27
CA ARG A 216 -43.76 -14.03 39.12
C ARG A 216 -45.15 -13.93 38.51
N LEU A 217 -45.84 -15.05 38.33
CA LEU A 217 -47.20 -15.07 37.79
C LEU A 217 -48.21 -14.38 38.73
N ALA A 218 -48.00 -14.45 40.05
CA ALA A 218 -48.84 -13.77 41.04
C ALA A 218 -48.72 -12.24 40.99
N SER A 219 -47.57 -11.70 40.54
CA SER A 219 -47.36 -10.27 40.28
C SER A 219 -47.61 -9.89 38.81
N THR A 220 -48.21 -10.77 38.01
CA THR A 220 -48.55 -10.52 36.61
C THR A 220 -50.06 -10.31 36.46
N TYR A 221 -50.44 -9.24 35.78
CA TYR A 221 -51.82 -8.84 35.55
C TYR A 221 -52.11 -8.73 34.05
N LEU A 222 -53.31 -9.11 33.65
CA LEU A 222 -53.78 -9.07 32.26
C LEU A 222 -54.73 -7.89 32.09
N LEU A 223 -54.48 -7.03 31.11
CA LEU A 223 -55.37 -5.92 30.78
C LEU A 223 -56.56 -6.43 29.97
N ASP A 224 -57.78 -6.33 30.52
CA ASP A 224 -59.02 -6.88 29.95
C ASP A 224 -59.96 -5.76 29.46
N VAL A 225 -60.07 -5.61 28.14
CA VAL A 225 -60.96 -4.60 27.52
C VAL A 225 -62.44 -4.85 27.80
N ASN A 226 -62.79 -6.05 28.24
CA ASN A 226 -64.16 -6.50 28.41
C ASN A 226 -64.60 -6.56 29.88
N ALA A 227 -63.86 -5.92 30.78
CA ALA A 227 -64.19 -5.86 32.20
C ALA A 227 -65.64 -5.40 32.44
N ASP A 228 -66.33 -6.07 33.37
CA ASP A 228 -67.77 -5.86 33.62
C ASP A 228 -68.10 -4.47 34.17
N SER A 229 -67.12 -3.76 34.74
CA SER A 229 -67.24 -2.40 35.27
C SER A 229 -65.97 -1.63 34.96
N ALA A 230 -65.68 -1.48 33.66
CA ALA A 230 -64.43 -0.91 33.20
C ALA A 230 -64.23 0.53 33.71
N ASP A 231 -63.04 0.80 34.26
CA ASP A 231 -62.61 2.16 34.57
C ASP A 231 -62.08 2.81 33.29
N THR A 232 -62.72 3.89 32.85
CA THR A 232 -62.35 4.60 31.62
C THR A 232 -62.14 6.07 31.89
N ASN A 233 -61.24 6.69 31.13
CA ASN A 233 -61.10 8.14 31.14
C ASN A 233 -62.32 8.83 30.49
N ALA A 234 -62.33 10.17 30.48
CA ALA A 234 -63.43 10.97 29.93
C ALA A 234 -63.74 10.71 28.44
N LYS A 235 -62.83 10.07 27.69
CA LYS A 235 -62.99 9.70 26.28
C LYS A 235 -63.35 8.22 26.08
N GLN A 236 -63.78 7.52 27.15
CA GLN A 236 -64.07 6.07 27.12
C GLN A 236 -62.84 5.21 26.79
N LEU A 237 -61.63 5.73 27.02
CA LEU A 237 -60.40 4.95 26.89
C LEU A 237 -60.14 4.19 28.19
N MET A 238 -59.86 2.89 28.09
CA MET A 238 -59.63 2.03 29.24
C MET A 238 -58.39 2.44 30.04
N SER A 239 -58.49 2.49 31.36
CA SER A 239 -57.36 2.78 32.26
C SER A 239 -56.59 1.51 32.66
N TRP A 240 -55.47 1.67 33.38
CA TRP A 240 -54.77 0.58 34.05
C TRP A 240 -55.23 0.35 35.50
N GLY A 241 -56.43 0.81 35.87
CA GLY A 241 -57.02 0.60 37.19
C GLY A 241 -57.39 -0.86 37.46
N ASP A 242 -57.50 -1.24 38.73
CA ASP A 242 -57.70 -2.61 39.20
C ASP A 242 -59.00 -3.24 38.65
N ALA A 243 -60.00 -2.44 38.28
CA ALA A 243 -61.24 -2.92 37.64
C ALA A 243 -61.03 -3.48 36.23
N ASN A 244 -60.00 -3.02 35.51
CA ASN A 244 -59.67 -3.46 34.15
C ASN A 244 -58.65 -4.60 34.11
N LEU A 245 -58.20 -5.08 35.27
CA LEU A 245 -57.14 -6.07 35.39
C LEU A 245 -57.70 -7.43 35.79
N LYS A 246 -57.11 -8.50 35.27
CA LYS A 246 -57.36 -9.88 35.67
C LYS A 246 -56.08 -10.51 36.21
N ALA A 247 -56.18 -11.20 37.34
CA ALA A 247 -55.10 -12.06 37.86
C ALA A 247 -55.25 -13.50 37.35
N PHE A 248 -54.17 -14.28 37.36
CA PHE A 248 -54.20 -15.69 36.95
C PHE A 248 -55.01 -16.59 37.89
N ALA A 249 -55.08 -16.26 39.19
CA ALA A 249 -55.73 -17.08 40.21
C ALA A 249 -57.27 -17.04 40.18
N ASN A 250 -57.90 -15.95 39.68
CA ASN A 250 -59.35 -15.72 39.73
C ASN A 250 -59.90 -15.24 38.38
N GLN A 251 -61.18 -15.49 38.07
CA GLN A 251 -61.87 -15.00 36.87
C GLN A 251 -62.50 -13.62 37.02
N ALA A 252 -62.72 -13.12 38.24
CA ALA A 252 -63.18 -11.76 38.48
C ALA A 252 -62.05 -10.72 38.25
N ALA A 253 -62.42 -9.44 38.14
CA ALA A 253 -61.45 -8.34 38.16
C ALA A 253 -60.71 -8.31 39.51
N VAL A 254 -59.47 -7.79 39.53
CA VAL A 254 -58.69 -7.70 40.79
C VAL A 254 -59.14 -6.60 41.74
N GLY A 255 -59.96 -5.66 41.26
CA GLY A 255 -60.61 -4.63 42.06
C GLY A 255 -61.94 -4.18 41.47
N ALA A 256 -62.59 -3.21 42.12
CA ALA A 256 -63.84 -2.61 41.67
C ALA A 256 -63.70 -1.08 41.64
N GLY A 257 -64.41 -0.43 40.71
CA GLY A 257 -64.41 1.03 40.59
C GLY A 257 -63.05 1.59 40.14
N ASP A 258 -62.64 2.68 40.78
CA ASP A 258 -61.45 3.48 40.47
C ASP A 258 -60.19 3.07 41.26
N ALA A 259 -60.18 1.90 41.90
CA ALA A 259 -59.05 1.39 42.68
C ALA A 259 -57.79 1.18 41.81
N GLN A 260 -56.59 1.53 42.32
CA GLN A 260 -55.34 1.59 41.54
C GLN A 260 -54.12 1.01 42.26
N THR A 261 -54.26 -0.16 42.88
CA THR A 261 -53.26 -0.70 43.83
C THR A 261 -52.30 -1.72 43.23
N LYS A 262 -52.56 -2.25 42.03
CA LYS A 262 -51.83 -3.43 41.51
C LYS A 262 -50.66 -3.13 40.59
N ILE A 263 -50.74 -2.10 39.76
CA ILE A 263 -49.64 -1.71 38.86
C ILE A 263 -48.61 -0.89 39.64
N VAL A 264 -47.52 -1.56 40.03
CA VAL A 264 -46.42 -1.04 40.85
C VAL A 264 -45.05 -1.48 40.30
N LYS A 265 -43.95 -0.99 40.87
CA LYS A 265 -42.55 -1.20 40.45
C LYS A 265 -42.10 -2.67 40.21
N GLY A 266 -42.77 -3.65 40.83
CA GLY A 266 -42.48 -5.09 40.63
C GLY A 266 -43.52 -5.84 39.81
N ALA A 267 -44.58 -5.18 39.35
CA ALA A 267 -45.68 -5.81 38.63
C ALA A 267 -45.37 -5.94 37.14
N THR A 268 -45.89 -7.01 36.53
CA THR A 268 -45.91 -7.20 35.08
C THR A 268 -47.32 -6.98 34.56
N LEU A 269 -47.48 -6.10 33.57
CA LEU A 269 -48.74 -5.94 32.83
C LEU A 269 -48.60 -6.63 31.47
N GLU A 270 -49.45 -7.62 31.24
CA GLU A 270 -49.52 -8.35 29.97
C GLU A 270 -50.64 -7.79 29.09
N ILE A 271 -50.24 -7.42 27.87
CA ILE A 271 -51.09 -6.94 26.80
C ILE A 271 -51.18 -8.04 25.75
N GLY A 272 -52.39 -8.48 25.43
CA GLY A 272 -52.65 -9.50 24.42
C GLY A 272 -53.78 -9.11 23.47
N GLY A 273 -54.22 -10.04 22.62
CA GLY A 273 -55.39 -9.84 21.75
C GLY A 273 -56.69 -9.54 22.52
N PHE A 274 -56.70 -9.73 23.84
CA PHE A 274 -57.79 -9.43 24.76
C PHE A 274 -57.75 -8.02 25.38
N SER A 275 -56.69 -7.24 25.13
CA SER A 275 -56.48 -5.93 25.77
C SER A 275 -57.06 -4.75 24.99
N GLY A 276 -57.71 -5.01 23.86
CA GLY A 276 -58.26 -3.97 22.99
C GLY A 276 -57.17 -3.17 22.27
N ARG A 277 -57.57 -2.11 21.55
CA ARG A 277 -56.67 -1.33 20.69
C ARG A 277 -55.88 -0.25 21.43
N ALA A 278 -56.38 0.25 22.57
CA ALA A 278 -55.73 1.35 23.28
C ALA A 278 -56.09 1.44 24.77
N SER A 279 -55.21 2.05 25.56
CA SER A 279 -55.39 2.33 26.99
C SER A 279 -54.73 3.64 27.44
N ASP A 280 -55.13 4.14 28.61
CA ASP A 280 -54.55 5.28 29.32
C ASP A 280 -53.78 4.80 30.56
N ALA A 281 -52.46 4.90 30.54
CA ALA A 281 -51.62 4.45 31.67
C ALA A 281 -51.69 5.37 32.89
N ILE A 282 -52.07 6.64 32.69
CA ILE A 282 -51.96 7.71 33.68
C ILE A 282 -53.30 8.00 34.37
N HIS A 283 -54.44 7.67 33.75
CA HIS A 283 -55.75 7.85 34.38
C HIS A 283 -55.81 7.24 35.79
N GLY A 284 -56.17 8.08 36.75
CA GLY A 284 -56.23 7.83 38.20
C GLY A 284 -54.90 7.52 38.91
N ALA A 285 -53.75 7.69 38.25
CA ALA A 285 -52.43 7.52 38.88
C ALA A 285 -52.25 8.46 40.09
N ALA A 286 -51.50 7.99 41.09
CA ALA A 286 -51.18 8.76 42.28
C ALA A 286 -50.26 9.94 41.96
N GLU A 287 -50.41 11.05 42.67
CA GLU A 287 -49.47 12.18 42.56
C GLU A 287 -48.20 11.91 43.36
N LEU A 288 -47.06 11.97 42.66
CA LEU A 288 -45.72 11.95 43.25
C LEU A 288 -45.04 13.27 42.87
N ALA A 289 -44.63 14.06 43.87
CA ALA A 289 -44.03 15.39 43.64
C ALA A 289 -44.87 16.30 42.70
N SER A 290 -46.19 16.33 42.91
CA SER A 290 -47.16 17.10 42.11
C SER A 290 -47.30 16.67 40.65
N VAL A 291 -46.81 15.47 40.29
CA VAL A 291 -46.98 14.86 38.95
C VAL A 291 -47.68 13.51 39.11
N LYS A 292 -48.76 13.28 38.36
CA LYS A 292 -49.39 11.96 38.29
C LYS A 292 -48.40 10.93 37.78
N THR A 293 -48.02 9.96 38.59
CA THR A 293 -46.95 9.01 38.30
C THR A 293 -47.44 7.58 38.43
N ARG A 294 -47.21 6.78 37.38
CA ARG A 294 -47.44 5.34 37.37
C ARG A 294 -46.12 4.62 37.41
N GLU A 295 -45.95 3.72 38.37
CA GLU A 295 -44.81 2.81 38.45
C GLU A 295 -45.19 1.44 37.90
N ILE A 296 -44.35 0.85 37.05
CA ILE A 296 -44.50 -0.53 36.59
C ILE A 296 -43.14 -1.24 36.54
N GLY A 297 -43.11 -2.55 36.78
CA GLY A 297 -41.93 -3.38 36.53
C GLY A 297 -41.76 -3.62 35.04
N THR A 298 -42.62 -4.47 34.49
CA THR A 298 -42.53 -4.92 33.09
C THR A 298 -43.85 -4.70 32.34
N LEU A 299 -43.76 -4.21 31.12
CA LEU A 299 -44.88 -4.16 30.17
C LEU A 299 -44.62 -5.19 29.07
N ARG A 300 -45.41 -6.26 29.04
CA ARG A 300 -45.19 -7.38 28.12
C ARG A 300 -46.27 -7.41 27.05
N ALA A 301 -45.87 -7.23 25.79
CA ALA A 301 -46.75 -7.35 24.63
C ALA A 301 -46.67 -8.78 24.08
N LEU A 302 -47.72 -9.56 24.30
CA LEU A 302 -47.80 -10.95 23.85
C LEU A 302 -47.91 -11.04 22.33
N GLU A 303 -47.55 -12.20 21.79
CA GLU A 303 -47.69 -12.48 20.35
C GLU A 303 -49.13 -12.22 19.87
N GLY A 304 -49.27 -11.50 18.76
CA GLY A 304 -50.56 -11.10 18.20
C GLY A 304 -51.25 -9.93 18.89
N ALA A 305 -50.65 -9.32 19.93
CA ALA A 305 -51.14 -8.07 20.50
C ALA A 305 -50.98 -6.92 19.49
N GLU A 306 -51.97 -6.02 19.45
CA GLU A 306 -51.90 -4.73 18.76
C GLU A 306 -52.55 -3.66 19.66
N HIS A 307 -51.72 -2.90 20.37
CA HIS A 307 -52.18 -2.01 21.42
C HIS A 307 -51.41 -0.68 21.47
N GLN A 308 -52.13 0.40 21.80
CA GLN A 308 -51.58 1.74 21.99
C GLN A 308 -51.73 2.19 23.45
N VAL A 309 -50.64 2.59 24.08
CA VAL A 309 -50.62 3.10 25.45
C VAL A 309 -50.45 4.61 25.41
N GLY A 310 -51.43 5.35 25.92
CA GLY A 310 -51.36 6.80 26.09
C GLY A 310 -50.68 7.19 27.41
N VAL A 311 -49.72 8.12 27.32
CA VAL A 311 -49.03 8.74 28.46
C VAL A 311 -49.15 10.27 28.30
N VAL A 312 -50.14 10.87 28.95
CA VAL A 312 -50.46 12.31 28.82
C VAL A 312 -50.73 12.90 30.21
N GLY A 313 -50.17 14.08 30.50
CA GLY A 313 -50.41 14.78 31.78
C GLY A 313 -49.79 14.12 33.01
N GLY A 314 -48.77 13.28 32.85
CA GLY A 314 -48.12 12.53 33.93
C GLY A 314 -46.94 11.68 33.46
N ALA A 315 -46.35 10.92 34.38
CA ALA A 315 -45.16 10.09 34.15
C ALA A 315 -45.47 8.59 34.25
N LEU A 316 -44.99 7.79 33.31
CA LEU A 316 -44.93 6.33 33.37
C LEU A 316 -43.47 5.90 33.59
N ASN A 317 -43.18 5.31 34.74
CA ASN A 317 -41.86 4.82 35.10
C ASN A 317 -41.81 3.29 34.95
N VAL A 318 -41.06 2.81 33.95
CA VAL A 318 -40.80 1.40 33.68
C VAL A 318 -39.49 1.02 34.37
N ASN A 319 -39.54 0.08 35.31
CA ASN A 319 -38.40 -0.24 36.17
C ASN A 319 -37.61 -1.49 35.75
N GLN A 320 -38.16 -2.32 34.87
CA GLN A 320 -37.50 -3.51 34.35
C GLN A 320 -37.43 -3.47 32.82
N ALA A 321 -38.53 -3.75 32.12
CA ALA A 321 -38.51 -3.88 30.66
C ALA A 321 -39.85 -3.59 29.98
N ILE A 322 -39.80 -3.20 28.71
CA ILE A 322 -40.83 -3.54 27.73
C ILE A 322 -40.33 -4.74 26.94
N GLU A 323 -41.13 -5.80 26.84
CA GLU A 323 -40.72 -7.07 26.25
C GLU A 323 -41.85 -7.76 25.45
N GLY A 324 -41.49 -8.79 24.68
CA GLY A 324 -42.42 -9.62 23.92
C GLY A 324 -42.68 -9.17 22.48
N SER A 325 -43.15 -10.10 21.66
CA SER A 325 -43.21 -9.95 20.19
C SER A 325 -44.44 -9.19 19.65
N GLY A 326 -45.38 -8.80 20.53
CA GLY A 326 -46.58 -8.08 20.15
C GLY A 326 -46.32 -6.66 19.63
N LYS A 327 -47.25 -6.12 18.83
CA LYS A 327 -47.21 -4.73 18.39
C LYS A 327 -47.68 -3.82 19.52
N LEU A 328 -46.77 -3.00 20.02
CA LEU A 328 -47.04 -2.06 21.10
C LEU A 328 -46.57 -0.66 20.70
N ALA A 329 -47.49 0.30 20.72
CA ALA A 329 -47.15 1.70 20.56
C ALA A 329 -47.32 2.44 21.91
N VAL A 330 -46.32 3.19 22.36
CA VAL A 330 -46.43 4.07 23.53
C VAL A 330 -46.40 5.52 23.06
N LEU A 331 -47.50 6.23 23.26
CA LEU A 331 -47.73 7.59 22.80
C LEU A 331 -47.59 8.57 23.98
N VAL A 332 -46.46 9.26 24.04
CA VAL A 332 -46.13 10.25 25.07
C VAL A 332 -46.49 11.65 24.58
N GLY A 333 -47.63 12.16 25.04
CA GLY A 333 -48.22 13.42 24.60
C GLY A 333 -47.91 14.60 25.52
N ALA A 334 -48.75 15.64 25.47
CA ALA A 334 -48.56 16.86 26.25
C ALA A 334 -48.40 16.58 27.78
N ASP A 335 -47.35 17.16 28.38
CA ASP A 335 -46.90 16.95 29.76
C ASP A 335 -46.65 15.47 30.16
N GLY A 336 -46.57 14.58 29.17
CA GLY A 336 -46.29 13.16 29.35
C GLY A 336 -44.79 12.87 29.51
N LYS A 337 -44.44 11.92 30.38
CA LYS A 337 -43.08 11.40 30.50
C LYS A 337 -43.07 9.88 30.51
N LEU A 338 -42.20 9.25 29.73
CA LEU A 338 -41.89 7.83 29.81
C LEU A 338 -40.45 7.66 30.28
N ASN A 339 -40.24 7.11 31.46
CA ASN A 339 -38.89 6.92 32.02
C ASN A 339 -38.59 5.43 32.16
N PHE A 340 -37.49 4.98 31.56
CA PHE A 340 -36.88 3.70 31.86
C PHE A 340 -35.88 3.90 32.98
N SER A 341 -36.18 3.32 34.14
CA SER A 341 -35.40 3.54 35.36
C SER A 341 -34.04 2.84 35.28
N ASP A 342 -33.05 3.41 35.99
CA ASP A 342 -31.69 2.88 36.07
C ASP A 342 -31.65 1.39 36.39
N LYS A 343 -30.72 0.68 35.75
CA LYS A 343 -30.45 -0.75 35.88
C LYS A 343 -31.58 -1.67 35.40
N GLY A 344 -32.65 -1.12 34.80
CA GLY A 344 -33.58 -1.88 33.98
C GLY A 344 -32.95 -2.30 32.66
N VAL A 345 -33.64 -3.17 31.92
CA VAL A 345 -33.28 -3.54 30.53
C VAL A 345 -33.64 -2.39 29.57
N GLY A 346 -34.74 -1.68 29.83
CA GLY A 346 -35.30 -0.71 28.89
C GLY A 346 -36.28 -1.39 27.95
N ILE A 347 -35.91 -1.54 26.68
CA ILE A 347 -36.60 -2.36 25.69
C ILE A 347 -35.79 -3.64 25.49
N ALA A 348 -36.41 -4.80 25.71
CA ALA A 348 -35.77 -6.08 25.49
C ALA A 348 -35.56 -6.36 23.99
N ASP A 349 -34.54 -7.14 23.66
CA ASP A 349 -34.18 -7.44 22.26
C ASP A 349 -35.26 -8.21 21.51
N ASP A 350 -36.11 -8.97 22.22
CA ASP A 350 -37.26 -9.71 21.67
C ASP A 350 -38.47 -8.80 21.36
N ALA A 351 -38.44 -7.54 21.80
CA ALA A 351 -39.49 -6.55 21.62
C ALA A 351 -39.41 -5.80 20.29
N ALA A 352 -39.27 -6.54 19.18
CA ALA A 352 -39.00 -5.98 17.86
C ALA A 352 -40.13 -5.09 17.28
N ASN A 353 -41.34 -5.18 17.82
CA ASN A 353 -42.52 -4.46 17.33
C ASN A 353 -42.97 -3.32 18.27
N VAL A 354 -42.04 -2.78 19.06
CA VAL A 354 -42.28 -1.62 19.93
C VAL A 354 -42.05 -0.33 19.16
N THR A 355 -43.06 0.54 19.16
CA THR A 355 -42.97 1.91 18.68
C THR A 355 -43.14 2.88 19.84
N LEU A 356 -42.17 3.77 20.06
CA LEU A 356 -42.29 4.86 21.03
C LEU A 356 -42.48 6.17 20.28
N MET A 357 -43.41 7.00 20.73
CA MET A 357 -43.68 8.28 20.09
C MET A 357 -43.76 9.38 21.14
N ALA A 358 -42.97 10.44 20.96
CA ALA A 358 -42.98 11.62 21.83
C ALA A 358 -43.36 12.86 21.03
N GLY A 359 -44.28 13.67 21.56
CA GLY A 359 -44.62 14.94 20.94
C GLY A 359 -45.76 15.68 21.62
N LYS A 360 -46.27 16.71 20.97
CA LYS A 360 -47.35 17.55 21.49
C LYS A 360 -48.71 17.14 20.93
N PHE A 361 -49.18 15.95 21.31
CA PHE A 361 -50.53 15.45 20.99
C PHE A 361 -51.37 15.24 22.27
N GLY A 362 -52.70 15.32 22.13
CA GLY A 362 -53.63 15.43 23.25
C GLY A 362 -54.18 16.86 23.44
N ALA A 363 -55.23 17.03 24.25
CA ALA A 363 -55.97 18.29 24.38
C ALA A 363 -55.29 19.37 25.25
N GLY A 364 -54.00 19.21 25.58
CA GLY A 364 -53.27 20.07 26.52
C GLY A 364 -52.35 21.08 25.83
N ASN A 365 -52.22 22.28 26.41
CA ASN A 365 -51.29 23.32 25.93
C ASN A 365 -49.87 23.21 26.50
N GLY A 366 -49.59 22.21 27.35
CA GLY A 366 -48.34 22.05 28.09
C GLY A 366 -47.09 21.69 27.27
N ALA A 367 -46.04 21.24 27.95
CA ALA A 367 -44.78 20.84 27.31
C ALA A 367 -45.00 19.61 26.41
N ALA A 368 -44.21 19.44 25.37
CA ALA A 368 -44.27 18.22 24.55
C ALA A 368 -43.80 17.00 25.36
N GLY A 369 -44.24 15.81 24.96
CA GLY A 369 -43.88 14.57 25.64
C GLY A 369 -42.38 14.29 25.64
N HIS A 370 -41.90 13.60 26.67
CA HIS A 370 -40.48 13.26 26.83
C HIS A 370 -40.27 11.77 27.13
N ILE A 371 -39.30 11.13 26.47
CA ILE A 371 -38.87 9.76 26.74
C ILE A 371 -37.44 9.80 27.28
N ALA A 372 -37.17 9.11 28.39
CA ALA A 372 -35.84 9.03 28.99
C ALA A 372 -35.41 7.58 29.26
N PHE A 373 -34.20 7.24 28.85
CA PHE A 373 -33.52 5.99 29.13
C PHE A 373 -32.40 6.24 30.16
N GLY A 374 -32.56 5.69 31.36
CA GLY A 374 -31.60 5.82 32.47
C GLY A 374 -30.43 4.84 32.40
N GLU A 375 -29.58 4.87 33.43
CA GLU A 375 -28.28 4.17 33.44
C GLU A 375 -28.45 2.68 33.14
N LYS A 376 -27.63 2.14 32.23
CA LYS A 376 -27.61 0.71 31.83
C LYS A 376 -28.90 0.20 31.18
N THR A 377 -29.78 1.08 30.72
CA THR A 377 -30.93 0.70 29.90
C THR A 377 -30.60 0.75 28.40
N SER A 378 -31.40 0.06 27.59
CA SER A 378 -31.25 -0.03 26.14
C SER A 378 -32.57 0.27 25.42
N ALA A 379 -32.52 0.93 24.27
CA ALA A 379 -33.68 1.05 23.37
C ALA A 379 -33.90 -0.19 22.48
N GLY A 380 -32.99 -1.17 22.53
CA GLY A 380 -33.08 -2.42 21.76
C GLY A 380 -33.29 -2.16 20.26
N ASN A 381 -34.33 -2.77 19.71
CA ASN A 381 -34.74 -2.64 18.29
C ASN A 381 -35.94 -1.69 18.09
N ALA A 382 -36.25 -0.83 19.06
CA ALA A 382 -37.44 0.00 19.01
C ALA A 382 -37.43 0.97 17.82
N LYS A 383 -38.63 1.23 17.27
CA LYS A 383 -38.86 2.38 16.40
C LYS A 383 -39.26 3.56 17.29
N ILE A 384 -38.53 4.67 17.20
CA ILE A 384 -38.79 5.85 18.03
C ILE A 384 -39.04 7.06 17.13
N GLU A 385 -40.20 7.70 17.29
CA GLU A 385 -40.54 8.94 16.59
C GLU A 385 -40.67 10.09 17.59
N VAL A 386 -39.88 11.14 17.38
CA VAL A 386 -39.85 12.32 18.22
C VAL A 386 -40.24 13.52 17.38
N ILE A 387 -41.41 14.09 17.67
CA ILE A 387 -42.06 15.07 16.80
C ILE A 387 -42.63 16.25 17.58
N ASP A 388 -42.84 17.38 16.90
CA ASP A 388 -43.55 18.56 17.43
C ASP A 388 -43.03 19.02 18.80
N GLY A 389 -41.70 19.20 18.89
CA GLY A 389 -40.99 19.61 20.11
C GLY A 389 -40.81 18.52 21.17
N GLY A 390 -41.18 17.27 20.89
CA GLY A 390 -40.95 16.14 21.80
C GLY A 390 -39.46 15.91 22.08
N GLY A 391 -39.15 15.26 23.20
CA GLY A 391 -37.78 14.98 23.62
C GLY A 391 -37.48 13.51 23.84
N LEU A 392 -36.24 13.10 23.53
CA LEU A 392 -35.67 11.79 23.83
C LEU A 392 -34.29 11.94 24.44
N THR A 393 -34.06 11.33 25.60
CA THR A 393 -32.77 11.39 26.31
C THR A 393 -32.25 9.99 26.62
N PHE A 394 -30.97 9.77 26.35
CA PHE A 394 -30.19 8.64 26.86
C PHE A 394 -29.18 9.20 27.89
N ASP A 395 -29.24 8.70 29.12
CA ASP A 395 -28.30 9.03 30.20
C ASP A 395 -27.60 7.76 30.68
N ARG A 396 -26.31 7.64 30.34
CA ARG A 396 -25.49 6.43 30.53
C ARG A 396 -26.20 5.17 30.02
N ALA A 397 -26.88 5.33 28.88
CA ALA A 397 -27.76 4.35 28.25
C ALA A 397 -27.37 4.10 26.78
N SER A 398 -27.98 3.09 26.16
CA SER A 398 -27.69 2.70 24.78
C SER A 398 -28.91 2.82 23.87
N ALA A 399 -28.76 3.43 22.70
CA ALA A 399 -29.77 3.32 21.64
C ALA A 399 -29.70 1.98 20.88
N ALA A 400 -28.68 1.15 21.13
CA ALA A 400 -28.49 -0.15 20.51
C ALA A 400 -28.65 -0.12 18.98
N THR A 401 -29.72 -0.72 18.44
CA THR A 401 -30.03 -0.82 17.01
C THR A 401 -31.35 -0.11 16.67
N ALA A 402 -31.82 0.77 17.55
CA ALA A 402 -33.08 1.48 17.38
C ALA A 402 -33.10 2.34 16.10
N THR A 403 -34.29 2.50 15.53
CA THR A 403 -34.52 3.45 14.44
C THR A 403 -35.18 4.68 15.01
N ILE A 404 -34.50 5.82 14.97
CA ILE A 404 -34.91 7.07 15.59
C ILE A 404 -35.16 8.12 14.51
N ALA A 405 -36.36 8.71 14.49
CA ALA A 405 -36.72 9.79 13.58
C ALA A 405 -37.13 11.05 14.35
N LEU A 406 -36.44 12.15 14.10
CA LEU A 406 -36.70 13.47 14.69
C LEU A 406 -37.27 14.40 13.63
N ARG A 407 -38.46 14.95 13.89
CA ARG A 407 -39.20 15.79 12.92
C ARG A 407 -39.84 16.97 13.64
N ASN A 408 -40.09 18.08 12.93
CA ASN A 408 -40.83 19.25 13.44
C ASN A 408 -40.35 19.70 14.84
N GLY A 409 -39.05 19.98 15.00
CA GLY A 409 -38.48 20.41 16.28
C GLY A 409 -38.25 19.32 17.33
N GLY A 410 -38.35 18.04 16.99
CA GLY A 410 -37.98 16.95 17.91
C GLY A 410 -36.52 17.03 18.36
N GLU A 411 -36.26 16.69 19.62
CA GLU A 411 -34.93 16.76 20.24
C GLU A 411 -34.45 15.39 20.76
N LEU A 412 -33.20 15.05 20.47
CA LEU A 412 -32.50 13.86 20.96
C LEU A 412 -31.20 14.26 21.66
N THR A 413 -30.99 13.75 22.87
CA THR A 413 -29.76 13.94 23.63
C THR A 413 -29.15 12.60 24.08
N PHE A 414 -27.87 12.41 23.78
CA PHE A 414 -27.01 11.40 24.41
C PHE A 414 -26.09 12.11 25.39
N ALA A 415 -26.36 11.94 26.68
CA ALA A 415 -25.55 12.50 27.76
C ALA A 415 -24.28 11.65 28.00
N GLU A 416 -23.41 12.14 28.89
CA GLU A 416 -22.10 11.56 29.15
C GLU A 416 -22.18 10.06 29.44
N GLY A 417 -21.28 9.28 28.81
CA GLY A 417 -21.24 7.82 28.95
C GLY A 417 -22.33 7.06 28.21
N SER A 418 -23.23 7.73 27.49
CA SER A 418 -24.23 7.08 26.62
C SER A 418 -23.64 6.69 25.28
N THR A 419 -24.32 5.77 24.57
CA THR A 419 -23.94 5.40 23.20
C THR A 419 -25.13 5.30 22.25
N ALA A 420 -24.95 5.79 21.02
CA ALA A 420 -25.91 5.56 19.95
C ALA A 420 -25.83 4.14 19.35
N GLY A 421 -24.84 3.31 19.74
CA GLY A 421 -24.71 1.95 19.24
C GLY A 421 -24.61 1.90 17.71
N ALA A 422 -25.36 1.00 17.08
CA ALA A 422 -25.54 0.88 15.64
C ALA A 422 -26.94 1.39 15.20
N SER A 423 -27.48 2.38 15.90
CA SER A 423 -28.79 2.95 15.59
C SER A 423 -28.81 3.68 14.25
N THR A 424 -30.01 3.82 13.69
CA THR A 424 -30.25 4.68 12.52
C THR A 424 -31.01 5.93 12.97
N ILE A 425 -30.43 7.10 12.75
CA ILE A 425 -30.97 8.39 13.22
C ILE A 425 -31.23 9.29 12.01
N SER A 426 -32.47 9.73 11.84
CA SER A 426 -32.85 10.71 10.82
C SER A 426 -33.32 12.00 11.47
N VAL A 427 -32.72 13.13 11.10
CA VAL A 427 -32.94 14.44 11.73
C VAL A 427 -33.52 15.41 10.71
N GLY A 428 -34.70 15.96 10.96
CA GLY A 428 -35.26 17.06 10.16
C GLY A 428 -35.81 16.65 8.78
N ARG A 429 -36.03 15.35 8.54
CA ARG A 429 -36.66 14.81 7.33
C ARG A 429 -38.18 15.07 7.32
N ALA A 430 -38.72 15.46 6.17
CA ALA A 430 -40.17 15.55 5.94
C ALA A 430 -40.85 14.15 5.91
N PHE A 431 -42.13 14.08 6.27
CA PHE A 431 -42.93 12.86 6.12
C PHE A 431 -43.21 12.59 4.63
N SER A 432 -43.00 11.35 4.17
CA SER A 432 -43.66 10.89 2.95
C SER A 432 -45.15 10.70 3.20
N GLN A 433 -45.97 10.76 2.14
CA GLN A 433 -47.42 10.56 2.26
C GLN A 433 -47.76 9.20 2.90
N ALA A 434 -47.03 8.13 2.52
CA ALA A 434 -47.21 6.81 3.09
C ALA A 434 -46.86 6.73 4.59
N GLU A 435 -45.88 7.50 5.05
CA GLU A 435 -45.54 7.57 6.48
C GLU A 435 -46.57 8.39 7.27
N LEU A 436 -47.08 9.48 6.68
CA LEU A 436 -48.18 10.25 7.23
C LEU A 436 -49.43 9.38 7.42
N ASP A 437 -49.74 8.54 6.43
CA ASP A 437 -50.88 7.63 6.46
C ASP A 437 -50.67 6.44 7.43
N ALA A 438 -49.42 6.09 7.74
CA ALA A 438 -49.05 5.01 8.66
C ALA A 438 -48.91 5.45 10.13
N LEU A 439 -48.94 6.76 10.41
CA LEU A 439 -48.95 7.25 11.79
C LEU A 439 -50.23 6.75 12.49
N PRO A 440 -50.15 6.39 13.79
CA PRO A 440 -51.34 6.06 14.56
C PRO A 440 -52.34 7.24 14.52
N GLU A 441 -53.64 6.96 14.39
CA GLU A 441 -54.69 7.99 14.42
C GLU A 441 -54.75 8.67 15.80
N VAL A 442 -53.91 9.67 16.02
CA VAL A 442 -53.91 10.46 17.27
C VAL A 442 -54.70 11.74 17.05
N THR A 443 -55.79 11.90 17.80
CA THR A 443 -56.60 13.13 17.81
C THR A 443 -55.73 14.32 18.28
N GLY A 444 -55.61 15.35 17.44
CA GLY A 444 -54.87 16.59 17.76
C GLY A 444 -53.51 16.75 17.08
N LEU A 445 -53.09 15.81 16.22
CA LEU A 445 -51.96 16.03 15.30
C LEU A 445 -52.33 17.11 14.28
N ALA A 446 -51.99 18.37 14.59
CA ALA A 446 -52.03 19.43 13.59
C ALA A 446 -50.95 19.12 12.53
N LYS A 447 -51.34 18.94 11.27
CA LYS A 447 -50.42 18.88 10.14
C LYS A 447 -49.63 20.20 10.12
N ARG A 448 -48.37 20.19 10.57
CA ARG A 448 -47.56 21.39 10.80
C ARG A 448 -46.35 21.52 9.90
N ASP A 449 -45.95 22.78 9.85
CA ASP A 449 -44.89 23.50 9.15
C ASP A 449 -43.46 22.89 9.33
N PRO A 450 -42.74 22.60 8.24
CA PRO A 450 -41.35 22.10 8.27
C PRO A 450 -40.30 23.15 8.72
N SER A 451 -40.70 24.37 9.09
CA SER A 451 -39.77 25.45 9.46
C SER A 451 -39.02 25.29 10.80
N ILE A 452 -39.42 24.36 11.68
CA ILE A 452 -38.77 24.15 12.99
C ILE A 452 -37.77 23.00 12.90
N ALA A 453 -36.47 23.33 12.95
CA ALA A 453 -35.38 22.36 12.84
C ALA A 453 -35.33 21.38 14.02
N ALA A 454 -35.23 20.09 13.73
CA ALA A 454 -34.95 19.05 14.72
C ALA A 454 -33.49 19.09 15.19
N LYS A 455 -33.22 18.58 16.40
CA LYS A 455 -31.89 18.65 17.02
C LYS A 455 -31.43 17.30 17.58
N VAL A 456 -30.16 16.97 17.35
CA VAL A 456 -29.43 15.87 18.01
C VAL A 456 -28.22 16.43 18.74
N THR A 457 -28.02 16.01 19.98
CA THR A 457 -26.85 16.38 20.80
C THR A 457 -26.18 15.13 21.36
N PHE A 458 -24.87 15.01 21.16
CA PHE A 458 -23.98 14.11 21.89
C PHE A 458 -23.09 14.96 22.80
N ASP A 459 -23.10 14.71 24.10
CA ASP A 459 -22.29 15.45 25.07
C ASP A 459 -21.53 14.44 25.96
N GLY A 460 -20.22 14.29 25.75
CA GLY A 460 -19.42 13.26 26.44
C GLY A 460 -19.83 11.81 26.09
N ALA A 461 -20.43 11.60 24.92
CA ALA A 461 -21.04 10.33 24.53
C ALA A 461 -20.24 9.63 23.41
N SER A 462 -20.64 8.40 23.07
CA SER A 462 -20.13 7.69 21.90
C SER A 462 -21.17 7.61 20.79
N VAL A 463 -20.83 8.12 19.61
CA VAL A 463 -21.69 7.99 18.42
C VAL A 463 -21.74 6.53 17.93
N GLY A 464 -20.71 5.73 18.26
CA GLY A 464 -20.69 4.30 17.96
C GLY A 464 -20.52 4.01 16.48
N ASP A 465 -21.37 3.11 15.98
CA ASP A 465 -21.44 2.69 14.58
C ASP A 465 -22.76 3.19 13.95
N ALA A 466 -23.33 4.26 14.52
CA ALA A 466 -24.62 4.79 14.10
C ALA A 466 -24.59 5.37 12.69
N ILE A 467 -25.73 5.29 12.00
CA ILE A 467 -25.97 5.94 10.70
C ILE A 467 -26.85 7.16 10.94
N ILE A 468 -26.30 8.35 10.70
CA ILE A 468 -26.97 9.63 10.96
C ILE A 468 -27.17 10.38 9.64
N ALA A 469 -28.43 10.63 9.29
CA ALA A 469 -28.81 11.54 8.20
C ALA A 469 -29.36 12.84 8.79
N ASN A 470 -28.61 13.93 8.66
CA ASN A 470 -28.90 15.22 9.29
C ASN A 470 -29.36 16.27 8.29
N GLY A 471 -30.66 16.60 8.29
CA GLY A 471 -31.23 17.80 7.66
C GLY A 471 -31.59 18.90 8.67
N GLY A 472 -31.29 18.71 9.97
CA GLY A 472 -31.52 19.66 11.07
C GLY A 472 -30.22 20.11 11.73
N THR A 473 -30.18 20.15 13.07
CA THR A 473 -28.98 20.47 13.85
C THR A 473 -28.38 19.23 14.51
N LEU A 474 -27.12 18.94 14.25
CA LEU A 474 -26.33 17.91 14.92
C LEU A 474 -25.19 18.55 15.70
N THR A 475 -25.10 18.28 17.00
CA THR A 475 -23.99 18.72 17.85
C THR A 475 -23.33 17.50 18.50
N VAL A 476 -22.01 17.40 18.35
CA VAL A 476 -21.16 16.34 18.92
C VAL A 476 -20.06 17.01 19.73
N ALA A 477 -20.21 17.05 21.06
CA ALA A 477 -19.32 17.75 21.98
C ALA A 477 -18.56 16.75 22.86
N ALA A 478 -17.22 16.89 22.91
CA ALA A 478 -16.30 16.02 23.66
C ALA A 478 -16.65 14.52 23.56
N SER A 479 -16.97 14.08 22.35
CA SER A 479 -17.56 12.76 22.08
C SER A 479 -16.68 11.97 21.11
N ASN A 480 -16.81 10.65 21.14
CA ASN A 480 -16.08 9.76 20.24
C ASN A 480 -16.99 9.29 19.09
N LEU A 481 -16.64 9.64 17.86
CA LEU A 481 -17.39 9.30 16.65
C LEU A 481 -17.20 7.83 16.21
N ARG A 482 -16.12 7.16 16.66
CA ARG A 482 -15.80 5.75 16.39
C ARG A 482 -15.86 5.37 14.90
N THR A 483 -16.89 4.65 14.46
CA THR A 483 -17.04 4.22 13.04
C THR A 483 -18.34 4.74 12.43
N ALA A 484 -18.95 5.75 13.06
CA ALA A 484 -20.22 6.31 12.64
C ALA A 484 -20.19 6.81 11.19
N THR A 485 -21.34 6.68 10.52
CA THR A 485 -21.56 7.24 9.19
C THR A 485 -22.51 8.43 9.32
N ILE A 486 -22.01 9.63 9.03
CA ILE A 486 -22.75 10.87 9.16
C ILE A 486 -22.90 11.50 7.78
N THR A 487 -24.13 11.75 7.35
CA THR A 487 -24.46 12.54 6.17
C THR A 487 -25.15 13.81 6.63
N ASN A 488 -24.51 14.95 6.43
CA ASN A 488 -25.10 16.26 6.67
C ASN A 488 -25.69 16.78 5.36
N ASP A 489 -27.01 16.80 5.26
CA ASP A 489 -27.75 17.23 4.07
C ASP A 489 -27.61 18.74 3.85
N VAL A 490 -28.09 19.25 2.70
CA VAL A 490 -27.96 20.66 2.28
C VAL A 490 -28.50 21.65 3.31
N THR A 491 -29.60 21.33 4.00
CA THR A 491 -30.19 22.17 5.06
C THR A 491 -29.58 21.91 6.44
N GLY A 492 -28.73 20.90 6.56
CA GLY A 492 -28.17 20.44 7.81
C GLY A 492 -27.04 21.32 8.33
N MET A 493 -27.06 21.56 9.63
CA MET A 493 -25.97 22.16 10.39
C MET A 493 -25.37 21.10 11.32
N ALA A 494 -24.10 20.75 11.10
CA ALA A 494 -23.37 19.81 11.94
C ALA A 494 -22.20 20.52 12.65
N THR A 495 -22.07 20.32 13.95
CA THR A 495 -20.94 20.81 14.76
C THR A 495 -20.32 19.66 15.52
N ILE A 496 -19.04 19.41 15.32
CA ILE A 496 -18.21 18.50 16.10
C ILE A 496 -17.21 19.37 16.87
N SER A 497 -17.27 19.37 18.19
CA SER A 497 -16.44 20.25 19.01
C SER A 497 -15.84 19.56 20.22
N GLY A 498 -14.71 20.06 20.72
CA GLY A 498 -14.29 19.81 22.10
C GLY A 498 -15.21 20.48 23.12
N LYS A 499 -14.97 20.20 24.40
CA LYS A 499 -15.64 20.83 25.55
C LYS A 499 -14.62 21.11 26.66
N LEU A 500 -14.67 22.30 27.25
CA LEU A 500 -13.92 22.59 28.47
C LEU A 500 -14.58 21.87 29.65
N VAL A 501 -13.80 21.01 30.30
CA VAL A 501 -14.21 20.26 31.49
C VAL A 501 -13.33 20.66 32.67
N ASP A 502 -13.88 20.59 33.88
CA ASP A 502 -13.10 20.83 35.10
C ASP A 502 -12.10 19.69 35.30
N VAL A 503 -10.85 20.03 35.63
CA VAL A 503 -9.84 19.05 36.03
C VAL A 503 -10.21 18.57 37.41
N LEU A 504 -10.34 17.27 37.61
CA LEU A 504 -10.67 16.69 38.91
C LEU A 504 -9.40 16.33 39.69
N ASP A 505 -9.38 16.59 41.00
CA ASP A 505 -8.36 16.11 41.91
C ASP A 505 -8.57 14.62 42.27
N ALA A 506 -7.69 14.06 43.11
CA ALA A 506 -7.75 12.66 43.52
C ALA A 506 -9.05 12.29 44.28
N ASP A 507 -9.77 13.28 44.83
CA ASP A 507 -11.02 13.12 45.58
C ASP A 507 -12.26 13.38 44.70
N GLY A 508 -12.06 13.65 43.40
CA GLY A 508 -13.13 13.89 42.44
C GLY A 508 -13.75 15.28 42.53
N GLN A 509 -13.07 16.26 43.14
CA GLN A 509 -13.48 17.66 43.18
C GLN A 509 -12.75 18.48 42.10
N PRO A 510 -13.31 19.60 41.60
CA PRO A 510 -12.60 20.48 40.69
C PRO A 510 -11.29 21.00 41.30
N ALA A 511 -10.15 20.62 40.74
CA ALA A 511 -8.84 21.10 41.12
C ALA A 511 -8.78 22.61 40.85
N VAL A 512 -8.57 23.42 41.89
CA VAL A 512 -8.53 24.88 41.78
C VAL A 512 -7.12 25.42 41.59
N ASP A 513 -6.99 26.51 40.85
CA ASP A 513 -5.74 27.25 40.70
C ASP A 513 -5.36 28.02 41.98
N SER A 514 -4.20 28.70 41.95
CA SER A 514 -3.71 29.53 43.06
C SER A 514 -4.64 30.67 43.51
N LYS A 515 -5.71 30.95 42.77
CA LYS A 515 -6.73 31.97 43.06
C LYS A 515 -8.10 31.36 43.44
N GLY A 516 -8.19 30.03 43.56
CA GLY A 516 -9.42 29.33 43.92
C GLY A 516 -10.40 29.12 42.75
N VAL A 517 -9.95 29.28 41.50
CA VAL A 517 -10.78 29.07 40.30
C VAL A 517 -10.57 27.64 39.80
N PRO A 518 -11.65 26.87 39.48
CA PRO A 518 -11.51 25.55 38.88
C PRO A 518 -10.62 25.57 37.63
N THR A 519 -9.58 24.75 37.66
CA THR A 519 -8.70 24.51 36.53
C THR A 519 -9.51 23.77 35.48
N LYS A 520 -9.55 24.29 34.26
CA LYS A 520 -10.26 23.67 33.13
C LYS A 520 -9.28 23.08 32.13
N GLN A 521 -9.64 21.94 31.58
CA GLN A 521 -8.92 21.30 30.48
C GLN A 521 -9.86 21.16 29.28
N MET A 522 -9.33 21.35 28.08
CA MET A 522 -10.06 21.06 26.85
C MET A 522 -10.09 19.54 26.63
N LEU A 523 -11.27 18.95 26.66
CA LEU A 523 -11.50 17.57 26.23
C LEU A 523 -11.91 17.61 24.75
N LYS A 524 -11.01 17.15 23.87
CA LYS A 524 -11.26 17.13 22.44
C LYS A 524 -12.30 16.06 22.08
N SER A 525 -13.06 16.30 21.01
CA SER A 525 -13.77 15.20 20.34
C SER A 525 -12.78 14.31 19.58
N LEU A 526 -13.12 13.04 19.41
CA LEU A 526 -12.29 12.05 18.71
C LEU A 526 -12.99 11.58 17.43
N GLY A 527 -12.35 11.76 16.29
CA GLY A 527 -12.85 11.40 14.98
C GLY A 527 -12.97 9.90 14.77
N GLY A 528 -11.90 9.15 15.06
CA GLY A 528 -11.83 7.72 14.75
C GLY A 528 -12.04 7.44 13.26
N ALA A 529 -12.34 6.19 12.90
CA ALA A 529 -12.62 5.79 11.52
C ALA A 529 -14.03 6.20 11.03
N ALA A 530 -14.57 7.31 11.52
CA ALA A 530 -15.88 7.82 11.13
C ALA A 530 -15.87 8.29 9.67
N LYS A 531 -17.01 8.15 9.01
CA LYS A 531 -17.25 8.61 7.63
C LYS A 531 -18.22 9.77 7.66
N VAL A 532 -17.76 10.96 7.31
CA VAL A 532 -18.55 12.18 7.32
C VAL A 532 -18.68 12.71 5.90
N THR A 533 -19.90 12.84 5.40
CA THR A 533 -20.20 13.50 4.12
C THR A 533 -20.99 14.76 4.39
N ASN A 534 -20.48 15.91 3.94
CA ASN A 534 -21.14 17.20 4.09
C ASN A 534 -21.68 17.73 2.76
N HIS A 535 -22.95 18.10 2.77
CA HIS A 535 -23.64 18.85 1.72
C HIS A 535 -24.12 20.24 2.17
N GLY A 536 -24.15 20.51 3.48
CA GLY A 536 -24.64 21.73 4.12
C GLY A 536 -23.52 22.50 4.84
N THR A 537 -23.73 22.84 6.12
CA THR A 537 -22.73 23.52 6.95
C THR A 537 -22.13 22.58 8.00
N LEU A 538 -20.81 22.40 7.96
CA LEU A 538 -20.06 21.60 8.93
C LEU A 538 -19.02 22.45 9.66
N LYS A 539 -19.03 22.39 11.00
CA LYS A 539 -18.00 22.98 11.86
C LYS A 539 -17.33 21.88 12.69
N ILE A 540 -16.01 21.76 12.56
CA ILE A 540 -15.16 20.90 13.39
C ILE A 540 -14.24 21.84 14.18
N GLN A 541 -14.20 21.70 15.50
CA GLN A 541 -13.40 22.55 16.38
C GLN A 541 -12.81 21.72 17.52
N ASP A 542 -11.59 22.00 17.98
CA ASP A 542 -10.99 21.33 19.15
C ASP A 542 -11.13 19.79 19.07
N THR A 543 -10.82 19.21 17.91
CA THR A 543 -11.05 17.79 17.59
C THR A 543 -9.74 17.12 17.15
N ASP A 544 -9.52 15.90 17.60
CA ASP A 544 -8.53 15.01 16.99
C ASP A 544 -9.24 14.21 15.89
N LEU A 545 -8.91 14.48 14.63
CA LEU A 545 -9.59 13.85 13.49
C LEU A 545 -9.16 12.40 13.27
N GLN A 546 -8.15 11.89 14.00
CA GLN A 546 -7.49 10.60 13.80
C GLN A 546 -8.26 9.55 12.97
N ASP A 547 -7.76 9.20 11.79
CA ASP A 547 -8.31 8.23 10.82
C ASP A 547 -9.70 8.57 10.21
N MET A 548 -10.26 9.76 10.46
CA MET A 548 -11.56 10.17 9.91
C MET A 548 -11.51 10.31 8.39
N ALA A 549 -12.55 9.83 7.73
CA ALA A 549 -12.80 10.11 6.32
C ALA A 549 -13.86 11.22 6.20
N LEU A 550 -13.47 12.38 5.70
CA LEU A 550 -14.35 13.54 5.50
C LEU A 550 -14.46 13.87 4.00
N ILE A 551 -15.68 13.91 3.48
CA ILE A 551 -15.98 14.40 2.13
C ILE A 551 -16.84 15.65 2.25
N ASN A 552 -16.29 16.81 1.93
CA ASN A 552 -17.05 18.03 1.70
C ASN A 552 -17.53 18.02 0.25
N ALA A 553 -18.72 17.43 0.03
CA ALA A 553 -19.28 17.18 -1.29
C ALA A 553 -19.97 18.41 -1.89
N SER A 554 -20.64 19.21 -1.05
CA SER A 554 -21.17 20.52 -1.39
C SER A 554 -21.27 21.36 -0.10
N GLY A 555 -21.22 22.70 -0.21
CA GLY A 555 -21.38 23.59 0.94
C GLY A 555 -20.07 23.92 1.68
N ASN A 556 -20.22 24.30 2.95
CA ASN A 556 -19.16 24.96 3.72
C ASN A 556 -18.72 24.11 4.91
N ALA A 557 -17.44 23.75 4.95
CA ALA A 557 -16.81 23.08 6.07
C ALA A 557 -15.74 23.97 6.71
N SER A 558 -15.67 24.01 8.03
CA SER A 558 -14.63 24.72 8.78
C SER A 558 -14.01 23.80 9.83
N ILE A 559 -12.68 23.76 9.90
CA ILE A 559 -11.91 22.92 10.82
C ILE A 559 -10.92 23.83 11.56
N SER A 560 -11.13 24.04 12.86
CA SER A 560 -10.28 24.93 13.66
C SER A 560 -9.70 24.27 14.90
N THR A 561 -8.53 24.71 15.36
CA THR A 561 -7.89 24.27 16.62
C THR A 561 -7.81 22.74 16.77
N SER A 562 -7.63 22.03 15.65
CA SER A 562 -7.77 20.57 15.55
C SER A 562 -6.47 19.89 15.07
N GLU A 563 -6.41 18.56 15.13
CA GLU A 563 -5.26 17.73 14.71
C GLU A 563 -5.68 16.70 13.65
N GLY A 564 -4.87 16.52 12.60
CA GLY A 564 -5.20 15.71 11.42
C GLY A 564 -5.16 14.20 11.64
N GLY A 565 -4.07 13.66 12.20
CA GLY A 565 -3.99 12.27 12.66
C GLY A 565 -4.26 11.17 11.61
N ASN A 566 -3.74 11.30 10.38
CA ASN A 566 -4.04 10.41 9.23
C ASN A 566 -5.46 10.54 8.65
N ALA A 567 -6.20 11.61 8.97
CA ALA A 567 -7.48 11.86 8.32
C ALA A 567 -7.36 11.95 6.79
N ILE A 568 -8.37 11.44 6.09
CA ILE A 568 -8.52 11.55 4.63
C ILE A 568 -9.63 12.54 4.36
N VAL A 569 -9.28 13.69 3.80
CA VAL A 569 -10.21 14.79 3.54
C VAL A 569 -10.31 15.05 2.04
N ALA A 570 -11.53 15.11 1.52
CA ALA A 570 -11.81 15.48 0.14
C ALA A 570 -12.69 16.73 0.10
N ASN A 571 -12.24 17.78 -0.59
CA ASN A 571 -13.03 18.97 -0.87
C ASN A 571 -13.37 19.00 -2.37
N VAL A 572 -14.65 18.81 -2.69
CA VAL A 572 -15.13 18.63 -4.07
C VAL A 572 -15.39 20.00 -4.73
N ASP A 573 -15.49 20.01 -6.06
CA ASP A 573 -15.81 21.21 -6.85
C ASP A 573 -17.11 21.88 -6.36
N GLY A 574 -17.10 23.22 -6.31
CA GLY A 574 -18.17 24.04 -5.73
C GLY A 574 -18.24 24.05 -4.20
N ALA A 575 -17.40 23.30 -3.48
CA ALA A 575 -17.37 23.27 -2.02
C ALA A 575 -16.23 24.12 -1.42
N THR A 576 -16.46 24.71 -0.25
CA THR A 576 -15.47 25.51 0.48
C THR A 576 -15.09 24.84 1.78
N LEU A 577 -13.79 24.63 2.00
CA LEU A 577 -13.21 24.08 3.23
C LEU A 577 -12.21 25.08 3.83
N SER A 578 -12.35 25.40 5.11
CA SER A 578 -11.44 26.32 5.80
C SER A 578 -10.73 25.65 6.97
N PHE A 579 -9.42 25.81 7.06
CA PHE A 579 -8.59 25.40 8.19
C PHE A 579 -8.09 26.62 8.97
N THR A 580 -8.23 26.63 10.30
CA THR A 580 -7.79 27.75 11.15
C THR A 580 -7.07 27.26 12.40
N ALA A 581 -5.80 27.61 12.57
CA ALA A 581 -4.97 27.12 13.69
C ALA A 581 -5.02 25.58 13.86
N THR A 582 -5.01 24.84 12.75
CA THR A 582 -5.17 23.38 12.70
C THR A 582 -3.86 22.71 12.26
N GLN A 583 -3.45 21.66 12.97
CA GLN A 583 -2.28 20.86 12.61
C GLN A 583 -2.69 19.77 11.61
N LEU A 584 -2.31 19.91 10.34
CA LEU A 584 -2.64 18.97 9.26
C LEU A 584 -1.66 17.79 9.17
N GLU A 585 -0.89 17.55 10.23
CA GLU A 585 0.15 16.53 10.23
C GLU A 585 -0.44 15.15 9.91
N GLN A 586 0.21 14.47 8.95
CA GLN A 586 -0.19 13.16 8.42
C GLN A 586 -1.51 13.12 7.65
N MET A 587 -2.21 14.25 7.49
CA MET A 587 -3.45 14.32 6.75
C MET A 587 -3.22 14.12 5.24
N HIS A 588 -4.14 13.42 4.57
CA HIS A 588 -4.24 13.41 3.12
C HIS A 588 -5.44 14.24 2.66
N LEU A 589 -5.18 15.37 2.01
CA LEU A 589 -6.18 16.27 1.45
C LEU A 589 -6.23 16.14 -0.07
N THR A 590 -7.40 15.85 -0.64
CA THR A 590 -7.68 15.99 -2.07
C THR A 590 -8.58 17.21 -2.27
N ASN A 591 -8.18 18.14 -3.14
CA ASN A 591 -8.92 19.39 -3.34
C ASN A 591 -9.22 19.65 -4.82
N SER A 592 -10.50 19.81 -5.14
CA SER A 592 -11.00 20.36 -6.41
C SER A 592 -11.93 21.57 -6.22
N GLY A 593 -12.17 22.00 -4.98
CA GLY A 593 -12.94 23.20 -4.65
C GLY A 593 -12.03 24.32 -4.12
N ILE A 594 -12.53 25.10 -3.16
CA ILE A 594 -11.77 26.17 -2.49
C ILE A 594 -11.34 25.72 -1.09
N VAL A 595 -10.04 25.67 -0.83
CA VAL A 595 -9.47 25.46 0.50
C VAL A 595 -8.81 26.74 1.00
N ASN A 596 -9.22 27.22 2.17
CA ASN A 596 -8.62 28.38 2.83
C ASN A 596 -7.85 27.93 4.07
N MET A 597 -6.62 28.40 4.25
CA MET A 597 -5.80 28.18 5.44
C MET A 597 -5.45 29.51 6.10
N ALA A 598 -5.65 29.59 7.42
CA ALA A 598 -5.44 30.81 8.18
C ALA A 598 -4.84 30.56 9.57
N ASP A 599 -4.19 31.58 10.13
CA ASP A 599 -3.54 31.57 11.44
C ASP A 599 -2.47 30.47 11.52
N GLY A 600 -2.29 29.83 12.68
CA GLY A 600 -1.23 28.84 12.93
C GLY A 600 -1.49 27.45 12.36
N VAL A 601 -1.83 27.33 11.07
CA VAL A 601 -1.95 26.03 10.38
C VAL A 601 -0.56 25.45 10.10
N THR A 602 -0.35 24.17 10.40
CA THR A 602 0.88 23.43 10.05
C THR A 602 0.55 22.27 9.10
N ALA A 603 1.47 21.90 8.21
CA ALA A 603 1.24 20.88 7.19
C ALA A 603 2.52 20.09 6.83
N HIS A 604 3.48 20.00 7.74
CA HIS A 604 4.84 19.50 7.44
C HIS A 604 4.83 18.05 6.94
N GLN A 605 3.91 17.22 7.46
CA GLN A 605 3.70 15.83 7.06
C GLN A 605 2.40 15.63 6.29
N ALA A 606 1.76 16.71 5.81
CA ALA A 606 0.55 16.61 5.04
C ALA A 606 0.85 16.23 3.58
N LYS A 607 -0.05 15.47 2.97
CA LYS A 607 -0.09 15.25 1.52
C LYS A 607 -1.30 15.98 0.94
N ILE A 608 -1.07 16.85 -0.03
CA ILE A 608 -2.11 17.63 -0.70
C ILE A 608 -2.10 17.34 -2.19
N ASP A 609 -3.19 16.75 -2.68
CA ASP A 609 -3.42 16.47 -4.09
C ASP A 609 -4.45 17.47 -4.65
N MET A 610 -3.98 18.35 -5.54
CA MET A 610 -4.79 19.34 -6.24
C MET A 610 -5.36 18.74 -7.53
N VAL A 611 -6.67 18.75 -7.70
CA VAL A 611 -7.37 18.17 -8.86
C VAL A 611 -8.22 19.26 -9.50
N ALA A 612 -8.19 19.40 -10.83
CA ALA A 612 -9.10 20.24 -11.63
C ALA A 612 -9.43 21.64 -11.05
N ASP A 613 -8.79 22.71 -11.53
CA ASP A 613 -9.01 24.12 -11.14
C ASP A 613 -9.12 24.43 -9.63
N GLY A 614 -8.79 23.46 -8.75
CA GLY A 614 -8.86 23.60 -7.31
C GLY A 614 -8.00 24.75 -6.80
N VAL A 615 -8.51 25.45 -5.79
CA VAL A 615 -7.88 26.64 -5.20
C VAL A 615 -7.41 26.34 -3.79
N LEU A 616 -6.16 26.68 -3.50
CA LEU A 616 -5.58 26.65 -2.16
C LEU A 616 -5.09 28.06 -1.77
N ASP A 617 -5.81 28.71 -0.87
CA ASP A 617 -5.46 30.02 -0.31
C ASP A 617 -4.75 29.85 1.04
N ILE A 618 -3.48 30.25 1.10
CA ILE A 618 -2.65 30.24 2.31
C ILE A 618 -2.24 31.66 2.73
N SER A 619 -2.84 32.69 2.12
CA SER A 619 -2.47 34.10 2.30
C SER A 619 -2.67 34.63 3.73
N LYS A 620 -3.47 33.92 4.53
CA LYS A 620 -3.80 34.28 5.91
C LYS A 620 -3.07 33.42 6.94
N VAL A 621 -2.18 32.53 6.53
CA VAL A 621 -1.36 31.72 7.45
C VAL A 621 -0.35 32.63 8.16
N SER A 622 -0.35 32.58 9.49
CA SER A 622 0.63 33.30 10.30
C SER A 622 0.75 32.67 11.69
N VAL A 623 1.98 32.50 12.16
CA VAL A 623 2.29 32.04 13.52
C VAL A 623 2.91 33.20 14.28
N THR A 624 2.27 33.66 15.35
CA THR A 624 2.84 34.70 16.22
C THR A 624 3.78 34.05 17.22
N HIS A 625 5.07 34.37 17.14
CA HIS A 625 6.07 33.91 18.10
C HIS A 625 6.04 34.75 19.39
N ALA A 626 6.72 34.25 20.44
CA ALA A 626 6.71 34.89 21.78
C ALA A 626 7.35 36.29 21.80
N ASP A 627 8.12 36.64 20.77
CA ASP A 627 8.71 37.96 20.51
C ASP A 627 7.75 38.94 19.80
N GLY A 628 6.57 38.47 19.38
CA GLY A 628 5.50 39.28 18.79
C GLY A 628 5.59 39.47 17.27
N ASP A 629 6.59 38.89 16.61
CA ASP A 629 6.74 38.97 15.15
C ASP A 629 5.99 37.80 14.48
N PRO A 630 5.07 38.05 13.53
CA PRO A 630 4.39 36.98 12.80
C PRO A 630 5.34 36.30 11.81
N ASP A 631 5.62 35.02 12.03
CA ASP A 631 6.22 34.17 11.01
C ASP A 631 5.14 33.73 10.02
N LYS A 632 5.28 34.17 8.78
CA LYS A 632 4.38 33.82 7.68
C LYS A 632 5.06 32.76 6.82
N THR A 633 5.16 31.54 7.33
CA THR A 633 5.72 30.39 6.61
C THR A 633 4.80 29.19 6.73
N LEU A 634 4.48 28.54 5.62
CA LEU A 634 3.78 27.26 5.59
C LEU A 634 4.63 26.22 4.87
N SER A 635 4.95 25.14 5.58
CA SER A 635 5.63 23.99 4.98
C SER A 635 4.64 22.86 4.75
N ILE A 636 4.60 22.37 3.52
CA ILE A 636 3.75 21.27 3.06
C ILE A 636 4.65 20.07 2.75
N GLY A 637 4.26 18.91 3.28
CA GLY A 637 5.02 17.66 3.11
C GLY A 637 5.17 17.23 1.66
N SER A 638 4.04 17.06 0.96
CA SER A 638 3.95 16.72 -0.47
C SER A 638 2.79 17.47 -1.12
N LEU A 639 3.03 18.02 -2.31
CA LEU A 639 2.06 18.78 -3.10
C LEU A 639 2.07 18.32 -4.56
N THR A 640 0.96 17.80 -5.06
CA THR A 640 0.86 17.35 -6.45
C THR A 640 -0.40 17.84 -7.17
N GLY A 641 -0.39 17.77 -8.51
CA GLY A 641 -1.59 17.96 -9.33
C GLY A 641 -1.71 19.33 -10.02
N THR A 642 -2.94 19.77 -10.28
CA THR A 642 -3.29 20.94 -11.09
C THR A 642 -4.23 21.86 -10.32
N GLY A 643 -3.89 23.13 -10.16
CA GLY A 643 -4.72 24.10 -9.41
C GLY A 643 -4.02 25.44 -9.22
N ALA A 644 -4.65 26.35 -8.47
CA ALA A 644 -4.09 27.66 -8.15
C ALA A 644 -3.76 27.77 -6.65
N ILE A 645 -2.57 28.27 -6.34
CA ILE A 645 -2.13 28.56 -4.96
C ILE A 645 -1.96 30.07 -4.80
N TYR A 646 -2.62 30.61 -3.78
CA TYR A 646 -2.55 32.02 -3.42
C TYR A 646 -1.80 32.17 -2.10
N THR A 647 -0.61 32.77 -2.15
CA THR A 647 0.29 32.80 -0.98
C THR A 647 0.21 34.07 -0.16
N GLY A 648 -0.28 35.18 -0.72
CA GLY A 648 -0.13 36.50 -0.10
C GLY A 648 1.35 36.77 0.24
N ASP A 649 1.63 37.10 1.50
CA ASP A 649 3.00 37.27 2.02
C ASP A 649 3.58 35.98 2.64
N THR A 650 2.82 34.87 2.66
CA THR A 650 3.24 33.59 3.25
C THR A 650 4.29 32.92 2.37
N ALA A 651 5.44 32.58 2.95
CA ALA A 651 6.45 31.76 2.30
C ALA A 651 5.99 30.29 2.25
N LEU A 652 6.02 29.70 1.05
CA LEU A 652 5.62 28.32 0.82
C LEU A 652 6.85 27.40 0.77
N VAL A 653 6.94 26.42 1.66
CA VAL A 653 8.03 25.44 1.69
C VAL A 653 7.49 24.07 1.27
N LEU A 654 8.12 23.41 0.30
CA LEU A 654 7.63 22.15 -0.31
C LEU A 654 8.68 21.03 -0.19
N GLY A 655 8.21 19.78 -0.07
CA GLY A 655 9.04 18.58 -0.22
C GLY A 655 9.61 17.98 1.07
N ALA A 656 9.06 18.35 2.23
CA ALA A 656 9.53 17.86 3.54
C ALA A 656 9.38 16.33 3.71
N LEU A 657 8.50 15.67 2.94
CA LEU A 657 8.34 14.21 2.95
C LEU A 657 9.40 13.45 2.12
N ASN A 658 10.32 14.16 1.45
CA ASN A 658 11.39 13.57 0.62
C ASN A 658 10.90 12.71 -0.56
N GLY A 659 9.61 12.82 -0.94
CA GLY A 659 9.03 12.15 -2.10
C GLY A 659 9.19 12.95 -3.39
N ASP A 660 8.91 12.32 -4.52
CA ASP A 660 8.86 12.98 -5.82
C ASP A 660 7.46 13.55 -6.07
N ASP A 661 7.38 14.87 -6.21
CA ASP A 661 6.17 15.64 -6.40
C ASP A 661 6.10 16.20 -7.83
N ARG A 662 4.88 16.32 -8.37
CA ARG A 662 4.64 16.98 -9.67
C ARG A 662 3.47 17.95 -9.54
N PHE A 663 3.77 19.24 -9.67
CA PHE A 663 2.79 20.32 -9.64
C PHE A 663 2.74 21.02 -11.00
N ALA A 664 1.56 21.01 -11.63
CA ALA A 664 1.30 21.61 -12.94
C ALA A 664 0.34 22.81 -12.85
N GLY A 665 0.12 23.34 -11.64
CA GLY A 665 -0.70 24.51 -11.37
C GLY A 665 0.05 25.84 -11.43
N SER A 666 -0.50 26.88 -10.82
CA SER A 666 0.13 28.21 -10.68
C SER A 666 0.26 28.64 -9.21
N ILE A 667 1.32 29.37 -8.90
CA ILE A 667 1.56 30.00 -7.60
C ILE A 667 1.62 31.51 -7.80
N SER A 668 0.79 32.26 -7.07
CA SER A 668 0.68 33.72 -7.27
C SER A 668 0.41 34.49 -5.99
N HIS A 669 0.69 35.80 -6.03
CA HIS A 669 0.31 36.74 -4.99
C HIS A 669 -1.12 37.23 -5.22
N GLY A 670 -1.99 37.12 -4.23
CA GLY A 670 -3.36 37.63 -4.31
C GLY A 670 -4.31 36.92 -3.35
N ALA A 671 -5.55 37.37 -3.32
CA ALA A 671 -6.69 36.60 -2.82
C ALA A 671 -7.36 35.91 -4.02
N PRO A 672 -8.00 34.74 -3.84
CA PRO A 672 -8.75 34.09 -4.91
C PRO A 672 -9.79 35.05 -5.52
N PRO A 673 -10.05 34.97 -6.85
CA PRO A 673 -11.11 35.78 -7.46
C PRO A 673 -12.45 35.50 -6.75
N ALA A 674 -13.22 36.56 -6.46
CA ALA A 674 -14.53 36.42 -5.83
C ALA A 674 -15.40 35.46 -6.65
N PRO A 675 -16.17 34.56 -6.01
CA PRO A 675 -17.06 33.65 -6.72
C PRO A 675 -18.02 34.48 -7.59
N VAL A 676 -17.97 34.23 -8.89
CA VAL A 676 -18.87 34.89 -9.85
C VAL A 676 -20.22 34.20 -9.71
N ASP A 677 -21.26 34.92 -9.27
CA ASP A 677 -22.64 34.43 -9.32
C ASP A 677 -23.00 34.19 -10.79
N VAL A 678 -23.04 32.92 -11.20
CA VAL A 678 -23.39 32.55 -12.58
C VAL A 678 -24.91 32.58 -12.72
N GLU A 679 -25.46 33.68 -13.23
CA GLU A 679 -26.76 33.62 -13.93
C GLU A 679 -26.62 32.66 -15.12
N ALA A 680 -27.58 31.75 -15.26
CA ALA A 680 -27.57 30.72 -16.28
C ALA A 680 -27.45 31.32 -17.69
N GLY A 681 -26.29 31.12 -18.35
CA GLY A 681 -26.18 31.36 -19.79
C GLY A 681 -24.86 31.89 -20.37
N GLN A 682 -23.77 32.07 -19.60
CA GLN A 682 -22.50 32.55 -20.17
C GLN A 682 -21.39 31.49 -20.14
N THR A 683 -20.67 31.35 -21.26
CA THR A 683 -19.60 30.36 -21.47
C THR A 683 -18.27 30.84 -20.88
N SER A 684 -17.44 29.90 -20.44
CA SER A 684 -16.14 30.13 -19.76
C SER A 684 -15.11 30.99 -20.54
N GLU A 685 -15.34 31.27 -21.83
CA GLU A 685 -14.46 32.13 -22.64
C GLU A 685 -14.70 33.63 -22.40
N THR A 686 -15.92 34.06 -22.04
CA THR A 686 -16.20 35.49 -21.83
C THR A 686 -15.70 36.01 -20.48
N LEU A 687 -15.55 35.13 -19.48
CA LEU A 687 -15.01 35.47 -18.15
C LEU A 687 -13.48 35.69 -18.16
N ARG A 688 -12.74 35.04 -19.07
CA ARG A 688 -11.29 35.25 -19.22
C ARG A 688 -10.92 36.60 -19.84
N MET A 689 -11.84 37.25 -20.55
CA MET A 689 -11.61 38.55 -21.20
C MET A 689 -12.01 39.76 -20.33
N ALA A 690 -12.82 39.56 -19.28
CA ALA A 690 -13.29 40.64 -18.42
C ALA A 690 -12.30 41.00 -17.29
N SER A 691 -11.34 40.13 -16.97
CA SER A 691 -10.31 40.38 -15.95
C SER A 691 -9.14 41.26 -16.42
N ASP A 692 -9.14 41.68 -17.69
CA ASP A 692 -8.05 42.46 -18.30
C ASP A 692 -8.28 43.99 -18.24
N ALA A 693 -9.39 44.45 -17.63
CA ALA A 693 -9.87 45.83 -17.80
C ALA A 693 -9.83 46.75 -16.55
N THR A 694 -9.23 46.36 -15.42
CA THR A 694 -9.16 47.24 -14.24
C THR A 694 -7.77 47.29 -13.61
N LEU A 695 -6.82 47.87 -14.34
CA LEU A 695 -5.54 48.37 -13.84
C LEU A 695 -5.50 49.89 -13.98
N ASP A 696 -6.30 50.61 -13.19
CA ASP A 696 -6.12 52.07 -13.02
C ASP A 696 -6.84 52.55 -11.75
N ASP A 697 -6.22 52.32 -10.59
CA ASP A 697 -6.11 53.33 -9.52
C ASP A 697 -5.12 52.84 -8.45
N ALA A 698 -3.91 53.40 -8.42
CA ALA A 698 -2.83 52.99 -7.52
C ALA A 698 -2.53 54.08 -6.49
N ALA A 699 -2.91 53.82 -5.24
CA ALA A 699 -2.17 54.32 -4.07
C ALA A 699 -0.90 53.45 -3.89
N PRO A 700 0.21 53.98 -3.36
CA PRO A 700 1.52 53.32 -3.47
C PRO A 700 1.58 52.07 -2.58
N LEU A 701 1.61 50.89 -3.21
CA LEU A 701 1.73 49.58 -2.58
C LEU A 701 3.20 49.15 -2.51
N THR A 702 3.60 48.66 -1.33
CA THR A 702 4.79 47.83 -1.13
C THR A 702 4.81 46.68 -2.14
N ALA A 703 5.97 46.39 -2.74
CA ALA A 703 6.11 45.36 -3.77
C ALA A 703 5.57 44.00 -3.29
N LYS A 704 4.63 43.44 -4.04
CA LYS A 704 4.01 42.13 -3.81
C LYS A 704 5.03 41.02 -4.09
N VAL A 705 5.49 40.25 -3.08
CA VAL A 705 6.55 39.23 -3.21
C VAL A 705 6.03 37.84 -2.87
N VAL A 706 6.18 36.88 -3.79
CA VAL A 706 5.90 35.44 -3.54
C VAL A 706 7.20 34.70 -3.31
N ARG A 707 7.28 33.93 -2.22
CA ARG A 707 8.47 33.12 -1.86
C ARG A 707 8.12 31.63 -1.85
N VAL A 708 8.86 30.84 -2.60
CA VAL A 708 8.77 29.37 -2.61
C VAL A 708 10.13 28.78 -2.28
N ALA A 709 10.18 27.80 -1.39
CA ALA A 709 11.38 27.05 -1.07
C ALA A 709 11.16 25.54 -1.25
N LYS A 710 12.09 24.87 -1.90
CA LYS A 710 12.13 23.41 -2.02
C LYS A 710 13.14 22.85 -1.04
N VAL A 711 12.69 21.97 -0.15
CA VAL A 711 13.49 21.26 0.86
C VAL A 711 13.39 19.74 0.68
N GLY A 712 14.21 18.99 1.42
CA GLY A 712 14.20 17.53 1.37
C GLY A 712 14.86 16.96 0.10
N THR A 713 15.08 15.64 0.06
CA THR A 713 15.91 15.00 -0.98
C THR A 713 15.16 14.64 -2.27
N GLY A 714 13.83 14.70 -2.28
CA GLY A 714 13.00 14.33 -3.43
C GLY A 714 13.00 15.36 -4.57
N ASN A 715 12.42 14.99 -5.71
CA ASN A 715 12.27 15.85 -6.88
C ASN A 715 10.93 16.60 -6.89
N LEU A 716 10.94 17.92 -7.05
CA LEU A 716 9.75 18.73 -7.32
C LEU A 716 9.71 19.10 -8.81
N THR A 717 8.79 18.50 -9.56
CA THR A 717 8.58 18.84 -10.96
C THR A 717 7.54 19.95 -11.11
N LEU A 718 7.98 21.13 -11.55
CA LEU A 718 7.14 22.29 -11.85
C LEU A 718 6.80 22.27 -13.35
N ALA A 719 5.56 21.88 -13.66
CA ALA A 719 5.07 21.69 -15.04
C ALA A 719 4.02 22.73 -15.47
N GLY A 720 3.69 23.70 -14.61
CA GLY A 720 2.79 24.82 -14.91
C GLY A 720 3.50 26.17 -14.90
N ASP A 721 2.77 27.24 -15.20
CA ASP A 721 3.30 28.60 -15.19
C ASP A 721 3.51 29.12 -13.75
N GLN A 722 4.78 29.39 -13.39
CA GLN A 722 5.15 29.94 -12.08
C GLN A 722 5.55 31.41 -12.15
N SER A 723 5.16 32.16 -13.20
CA SER A 723 5.53 33.59 -13.36
C SER A 723 5.17 34.46 -12.16
N GLY A 724 4.20 34.06 -11.34
CA GLY A 724 3.84 34.74 -10.09
C GLY A 724 4.87 34.59 -8.95
N VAL A 725 5.81 33.65 -9.04
CA VAL A 725 6.86 33.42 -8.03
C VAL A 725 7.98 34.44 -8.18
N SER A 726 8.22 35.21 -7.11
CA SER A 726 9.25 36.27 -7.07
C SER A 726 10.60 35.76 -6.55
N ILE A 727 10.59 34.76 -5.67
CA ILE A 727 11.80 34.13 -5.12
C ILE A 727 11.57 32.62 -5.07
N LEU A 728 12.43 31.84 -5.72
CA LEU A 728 12.48 30.39 -5.64
C LEU A 728 13.82 29.96 -5.02
N ASN A 729 13.77 29.42 -3.81
CA ASN A 729 14.93 28.81 -3.15
C ASN A 729 14.90 27.29 -3.36
N VAL A 730 16.03 26.72 -3.77
CA VAL A 730 16.22 25.27 -3.84
C VAL A 730 17.24 24.88 -2.80
N ASP A 731 16.75 24.63 -1.58
CA ASP A 731 17.57 24.38 -0.39
C ASP A 731 17.94 22.89 -0.24
N GLY A 732 17.20 21.99 -0.90
CA GLY A 732 17.55 20.57 -1.00
C GLY A 732 16.84 19.81 -2.12
N GLY A 733 17.49 18.74 -2.60
CA GLY A 733 16.95 17.84 -3.61
C GLY A 733 16.96 18.45 -5.02
N THR A 734 15.99 18.07 -5.84
CA THR A 734 15.92 18.51 -7.24
C THR A 734 14.64 19.30 -7.51
N VAL A 735 14.74 20.37 -8.30
CA VAL A 735 13.61 21.00 -8.98
C VAL A 735 13.72 20.72 -10.47
N THR A 736 12.71 20.10 -11.05
CA THR A 736 12.62 19.86 -12.50
C THR A 736 11.70 20.90 -13.14
N ALA A 737 12.26 21.77 -13.99
CA ALA A 737 11.51 22.74 -14.76
C ALA A 737 10.98 22.11 -16.05
N ALA A 738 9.66 21.90 -16.12
CA ALA A 738 8.97 21.28 -17.25
C ALA A 738 8.02 22.24 -17.98
N HIS A 739 8.11 23.54 -17.70
CA HIS A 739 7.34 24.61 -18.36
C HIS A 739 8.23 25.83 -18.61
N ALA A 740 7.91 26.65 -19.62
CA ALA A 740 8.72 27.81 -20.03
C ALA A 740 8.95 28.83 -18.91
N ASN A 741 7.99 28.96 -17.99
CA ASN A 741 8.04 29.87 -16.85
C ASN A 741 8.13 29.11 -15.51
N ALA A 742 8.64 27.87 -15.49
CA ALA A 742 8.58 26.99 -14.31
C ALA A 742 9.42 27.49 -13.13
N LEU A 743 10.47 28.28 -13.36
CA LEU A 743 11.37 28.79 -12.31
C LEU A 743 10.94 30.16 -11.74
N GLY A 744 9.84 30.72 -12.25
CA GLY A 744 9.34 32.04 -11.86
C GLY A 744 10.01 33.21 -12.55
N SER A 745 9.52 34.42 -12.26
CA SER A 745 9.91 35.66 -12.96
C SER A 745 10.89 36.54 -12.18
N GLY A 746 11.44 36.02 -11.08
CA GLY A 746 12.24 36.77 -10.12
C GLY A 746 13.61 36.16 -9.84
N THR A 747 13.92 35.93 -8.56
CA THR A 747 15.22 35.40 -8.12
C THR A 747 15.15 33.89 -7.89
N VAL A 748 16.13 33.14 -8.41
CA VAL A 748 16.30 31.70 -8.17
C VAL A 748 17.60 31.49 -7.42
N ASN A 749 17.55 30.88 -6.24
CA ASN A 749 18.72 30.54 -5.44
C ASN A 749 18.88 29.02 -5.39
N VAL A 750 20.05 28.49 -5.76
CA VAL A 750 20.33 27.04 -5.77
C VAL A 750 21.41 26.74 -4.75
N ALA A 751 21.07 26.05 -3.66
CA ALA A 751 22.03 25.70 -2.61
C ALA A 751 23.03 24.61 -3.05
N SER A 752 24.16 24.49 -2.34
CA SER A 752 25.28 23.60 -2.70
C SER A 752 24.96 22.11 -2.91
N ALA A 753 23.95 21.57 -2.23
CA ALA A 753 23.51 20.17 -2.37
C ALA A 753 22.26 20.01 -3.23
N SER A 754 21.87 21.05 -3.96
CA SER A 754 20.62 21.10 -4.73
C SER A 754 20.85 21.07 -6.22
N THR A 755 19.83 20.63 -6.97
CA THR A 755 19.84 20.61 -8.43
C THR A 755 18.62 21.29 -9.02
N VAL A 756 18.81 22.14 -10.03
CA VAL A 756 17.75 22.59 -10.94
C VAL A 756 17.95 21.91 -12.28
N SER A 757 16.98 21.15 -12.76
CA SER A 757 17.06 20.39 -14.02
C SER A 757 16.03 20.90 -15.03
N LEU A 758 16.42 21.08 -16.29
CA LEU A 758 15.54 21.57 -17.34
C LEU A 758 15.07 20.43 -18.26
N ASN A 759 13.76 20.29 -18.40
CA ASN A 759 13.13 19.40 -19.39
C ASN A 759 12.60 20.15 -20.62
N THR A 760 12.60 21.49 -20.58
CA THR A 760 12.20 22.38 -21.67
C THR A 760 13.02 23.66 -21.58
N ASN A 761 12.94 24.51 -22.61
CA ASN A 761 13.50 25.86 -22.56
C ASN A 761 12.75 26.69 -21.50
N VAL A 762 13.49 27.40 -20.65
CA VAL A 762 12.97 28.22 -19.56
C VAL A 762 13.43 29.65 -19.71
N SER A 763 12.55 30.61 -19.48
CA SER A 763 12.84 32.05 -19.49
C SER A 763 12.16 32.78 -18.34
N GLY A 764 12.38 34.10 -18.25
CA GLY A 764 11.72 34.97 -17.27
C GLY A 764 12.48 35.17 -15.95
N VAL A 765 13.51 34.38 -15.67
CA VAL A 765 14.31 34.50 -14.43
C VAL A 765 15.12 35.81 -14.45
N LYS A 766 14.96 36.68 -13.46
CA LYS A 766 15.69 37.97 -13.38
C LYS A 766 17.07 37.82 -12.77
N HIS A 767 17.19 37.03 -11.70
CA HIS A 767 18.45 36.82 -10.98
C HIS A 767 18.60 35.34 -10.66
N LEU A 768 19.74 34.73 -10.97
CA LEU A 768 20.05 33.36 -10.59
C LEU A 768 21.35 33.32 -9.78
N GLN A 769 21.26 32.92 -8.52
CA GLN A 769 22.40 32.62 -7.65
C GLN A 769 22.58 31.10 -7.60
N ASN A 770 23.76 30.62 -8.00
CA ASN A 770 24.05 29.19 -8.04
C ASN A 770 25.22 28.81 -7.13
N ASP A 771 24.95 28.01 -6.11
CA ASP A 771 25.98 27.38 -5.28
C ASP A 771 26.02 25.85 -5.51
N GLY A 772 24.97 25.30 -6.16
CA GLY A 772 24.77 23.88 -6.44
C GLY A 772 24.92 23.50 -7.90
N THR A 773 23.98 22.70 -8.42
CA THR A 773 23.99 22.23 -9.82
C THR A 773 22.81 22.77 -10.63
N VAL A 774 23.07 23.34 -11.80
CA VAL A 774 22.05 23.60 -12.83
C VAL A 774 22.29 22.64 -14.00
N ASP A 775 21.37 21.72 -14.22
CA ASP A 775 21.39 20.77 -15.33
C ASP A 775 20.50 21.27 -16.47
N LEU A 776 21.14 21.77 -17.53
CA LEU A 776 20.47 22.29 -18.71
C LEU A 776 20.01 21.17 -19.66
N GLY A 777 20.65 19.99 -19.59
CA GLY A 777 20.52 18.99 -20.64
C GLY A 777 20.78 19.58 -22.03
N MET A 778 19.76 19.53 -22.90
CA MET A 778 19.76 20.12 -24.25
C MET A 778 19.00 21.44 -24.34
N ASN A 779 18.50 21.97 -23.22
CA ASN A 779 17.57 23.08 -23.18
C ASN A 779 18.27 24.42 -22.89
N ARG A 780 17.59 25.50 -23.25
CA ARG A 780 18.01 26.88 -22.99
C ARG A 780 17.41 27.41 -21.69
N LEU A 781 18.26 28.00 -20.84
CA LEU A 781 17.87 28.79 -19.67
C LEU A 781 18.18 30.27 -19.91
N GLU A 782 17.18 31.14 -19.91
CA GLU A 782 17.37 32.58 -20.04
C GLU A 782 17.26 33.27 -18.68
N VAL A 783 18.30 34.05 -18.32
CA VAL A 783 18.40 34.78 -17.06
C VAL A 783 18.78 36.24 -17.28
N GLY A 784 18.30 37.14 -16.42
CA GLY A 784 18.74 38.53 -16.38
C GLY A 784 20.19 38.65 -15.92
N THR A 785 20.44 38.19 -14.70
CA THR A 785 21.78 38.12 -14.11
C THR A 785 22.09 36.72 -13.57
N TYR A 786 23.37 36.34 -13.61
CA TYR A 786 23.89 35.11 -13.03
C TYR A 786 25.03 35.42 -12.07
N ALA A 787 25.02 34.79 -10.90
CA ALA A 787 26.11 34.83 -9.93
C ALA A 787 26.32 33.43 -9.33
N SER A 788 27.52 33.17 -8.83
CA SER A 788 27.89 31.85 -8.34
C SER A 788 28.91 31.88 -7.19
N ASP A 789 28.77 30.95 -6.26
CA ASP A 789 29.76 30.68 -5.21
C ASP A 789 30.63 29.45 -5.53
N ALA A 790 31.71 29.27 -4.78
CA ALA A 790 32.67 28.19 -5.00
C ALA A 790 32.00 26.81 -4.90
N GLY A 791 32.09 26.02 -5.98
CA GLY A 791 31.51 24.68 -6.08
C GLY A 791 30.32 24.58 -7.03
N ALA A 792 29.80 25.73 -7.47
CA ALA A 792 28.74 25.83 -8.47
C ALA A 792 29.08 25.05 -9.75
N THR A 793 28.12 24.28 -10.25
CA THR A 793 28.26 23.51 -11.51
C THR A 793 27.08 23.79 -12.43
N ILE A 794 27.35 23.94 -13.72
CA ILE A 794 26.34 23.85 -14.78
C ILE A 794 26.65 22.63 -15.62
N LYS A 795 25.68 21.72 -15.75
CA LYS A 795 25.76 20.57 -16.64
C LYS A 795 25.05 20.91 -17.95
N SER A 796 25.71 20.61 -19.06
CA SER A 796 25.15 20.74 -20.40
C SER A 796 25.41 19.46 -21.19
N ARG A 797 24.59 19.21 -22.21
CA ARG A 797 24.78 18.15 -23.18
C ARG A 797 24.84 18.75 -24.57
N VAL A 798 25.70 18.20 -25.43
CA VAL A 798 25.82 18.57 -26.85
C VAL A 798 25.57 17.36 -27.71
N GLU A 799 24.76 17.54 -28.74
CA GLU A 799 24.42 16.55 -29.77
C GLU A 799 24.45 17.20 -31.16
N LYS A 800 24.62 16.38 -32.21
CA LYS A 800 24.43 16.83 -33.59
C LYS A 800 22.96 16.73 -33.98
N VAL A 801 22.33 17.87 -34.26
CA VAL A 801 20.96 17.95 -34.77
C VAL A 801 21.02 18.57 -36.17
N GLU A 802 20.59 17.82 -37.19
CA GLU A 802 20.66 18.23 -38.61
C GLU A 802 22.08 18.60 -39.12
N GLY A 803 23.12 18.15 -38.42
CA GLY A 803 24.52 18.42 -38.78
C GLY A 803 25.17 19.55 -37.99
N ASP A 804 24.37 20.35 -37.27
CA ASP A 804 24.84 21.41 -36.39
C ASP A 804 24.94 20.94 -34.94
N LEU A 805 25.88 21.51 -34.18
CA LEU A 805 26.00 21.24 -32.74
C LEU A 805 24.94 22.03 -31.98
N VAL A 806 23.99 21.32 -31.39
CA VAL A 806 22.98 21.88 -30.49
C VAL A 806 23.29 21.37 -29.08
N GLY A 807 23.05 22.19 -28.07
CA GLY A 807 23.24 21.77 -26.69
C GLY A 807 22.61 22.73 -25.69
N GLY A 808 22.63 22.32 -24.43
CA GLY A 808 22.07 23.12 -23.35
C GLY A 808 22.84 24.44 -23.18
N GLN A 809 22.12 25.55 -23.18
CA GLN A 809 22.70 26.90 -23.12
C GLN A 809 22.10 27.70 -21.98
N ILE A 810 22.93 28.49 -21.31
CA ILE A 810 22.47 29.59 -20.47
C ILE A 810 22.67 30.90 -21.22
N HIS A 811 21.61 31.70 -21.31
CA HIS A 811 21.61 33.00 -21.98
C HIS A 811 21.42 34.12 -20.96
N VAL A 812 22.37 35.06 -20.90
CA VAL A 812 22.36 36.16 -19.94
C VAL A 812 22.06 37.49 -20.62
N THR A 813 21.05 38.21 -20.15
CA THR A 813 20.62 39.47 -20.79
C THR A 813 21.23 40.74 -20.16
N GLN A 814 21.82 40.66 -18.95
CA GLN A 814 22.45 41.80 -18.27
C GLN A 814 23.89 41.51 -17.80
N ILE A 815 24.09 40.75 -16.72
CA ILE A 815 25.42 40.50 -16.11
C ILE A 815 25.53 39.03 -15.72
N GLY A 816 26.59 38.33 -16.12
CA GLY A 816 26.78 36.92 -15.79
C GLY A 816 28.17 36.61 -15.25
N ASP A 817 28.29 36.36 -13.95
CA ASP A 817 29.54 35.96 -13.30
C ASP A 817 29.62 34.44 -13.10
N PHE A 818 30.31 33.77 -14.01
CA PHE A 818 30.58 32.32 -13.98
C PHE A 818 31.96 31.99 -13.39
N SER A 819 32.67 32.95 -12.78
CA SER A 819 34.05 32.76 -12.32
C SER A 819 34.22 31.62 -11.30
N ASN A 820 33.18 31.35 -10.50
CA ASN A 820 33.13 30.23 -9.54
C ASN A 820 32.39 29.00 -10.06
N THR A 821 31.93 29.02 -11.31
CA THR A 821 31.13 27.96 -11.92
C THR A 821 31.98 27.04 -12.78
N LYS A 822 31.86 25.73 -12.53
CA LYS A 822 32.33 24.68 -13.45
C LYS A 822 31.26 24.38 -14.50
N LEU A 823 31.58 24.55 -15.77
CA LEU A 823 30.73 24.22 -16.90
C LEU A 823 31.11 22.80 -17.38
N ASP A 824 30.31 21.78 -17.04
CA ASP A 824 30.55 20.38 -17.39
C ASP A 824 29.69 19.95 -18.58
N VAL A 825 30.34 19.63 -19.70
CA VAL A 825 29.66 19.36 -20.97
C VAL A 825 29.80 17.88 -21.33
N ALA A 826 28.67 17.19 -21.36
CA ALA A 826 28.55 15.85 -21.90
C ALA A 826 28.42 15.90 -23.44
N VAL A 827 29.07 14.95 -24.12
CA VAL A 827 29.18 14.95 -25.59
C VAL A 827 28.61 13.65 -26.15
N ALA A 828 27.73 13.74 -27.15
CA ALA A 828 27.23 12.58 -27.89
C ALA A 828 28.31 11.84 -28.68
N ASP A 829 28.16 10.52 -28.82
CA ASP A 829 29.20 9.61 -29.30
C ASP A 829 29.71 9.90 -30.73
N ASP A 830 28.91 10.54 -31.57
CA ASP A 830 29.20 10.90 -32.97
C ASP A 830 29.96 12.23 -33.14
N ILE A 831 30.26 12.91 -32.04
CA ILE A 831 31.04 14.15 -32.01
C ILE A 831 32.52 13.80 -31.81
N GLU A 832 33.37 14.30 -32.73
CA GLU A 832 34.82 14.21 -32.66
C GLU A 832 35.41 15.46 -31.98
N VAL A 833 36.66 15.38 -31.49
CA VAL A 833 37.34 16.51 -30.82
C VAL A 833 37.42 17.74 -31.73
N SER A 834 37.58 17.54 -33.04
CA SER A 834 37.61 18.62 -34.04
C SER A 834 36.28 19.36 -34.19
N ASP A 835 35.14 18.69 -33.93
CA ASP A 835 33.82 19.31 -34.06
C ASP A 835 33.59 20.37 -32.97
N LEU A 836 34.22 20.20 -31.81
CA LEU A 836 34.07 21.10 -30.65
C LEU A 836 34.90 22.39 -30.75
N LEU A 837 35.89 22.45 -31.66
CA LEU A 837 36.81 23.57 -31.78
C LEU A 837 36.07 24.84 -32.25
N GLY A 838 35.81 25.77 -31.33
CA GLY A 838 35.17 27.06 -31.60
C GLY A 838 33.67 27.03 -31.92
N ASN A 839 33.03 25.86 -31.94
CA ASN A 839 31.69 25.69 -32.52
C ASN A 839 30.54 25.58 -31.49
N PHE A 840 30.83 25.42 -30.20
CA PHE A 840 29.79 25.35 -29.16
C PHE A 840 30.17 26.15 -27.91
N GLN A 841 29.17 26.85 -27.35
CA GLN A 841 29.29 27.64 -26.12
C GLN A 841 28.11 27.32 -25.20
N VAL A 842 28.41 27.04 -23.93
CA VAL A 842 27.39 26.84 -22.88
C VAL A 842 26.79 28.18 -22.45
N VAL A 843 27.60 29.24 -22.44
CA VAL A 843 27.20 30.60 -22.02
C VAL A 843 27.07 31.48 -23.25
N THR A 844 25.91 32.12 -23.39
CA THR A 844 25.62 33.12 -24.44
C THR A 844 25.08 34.40 -23.79
N SER A 845 25.18 35.56 -24.46
CA SER A 845 24.76 36.83 -23.88
C SER A 845 24.23 37.83 -24.92
N GLU A 846 23.49 38.83 -24.47
CA GLU A 846 23.10 40.01 -25.26
C GLU A 846 24.31 40.90 -25.60
N GLU A 847 24.21 41.73 -26.65
CA GLU A 847 25.33 42.51 -27.24
C GLU A 847 26.05 43.44 -26.23
N ASN A 848 25.35 43.89 -25.18
CA ASN A 848 25.85 44.80 -24.15
C ASN A 848 25.98 44.16 -22.75
N ALA A 849 25.82 42.83 -22.64
CA ALA A 849 25.88 42.15 -21.35
C ALA A 849 27.32 41.86 -20.91
N ALA A 850 27.64 42.13 -19.63
CA ALA A 850 28.96 41.87 -19.07
C ALA A 850 29.03 40.43 -18.54
N VAL A 851 29.87 39.58 -19.14
CA VAL A 851 30.05 38.18 -18.72
C VAL A 851 31.46 38.01 -18.12
N LEU A 852 31.61 37.17 -17.10
CA LEU A 852 32.89 36.64 -16.62
C LEU A 852 32.83 35.12 -16.76
N GLY A 853 33.83 34.51 -17.42
CA GLY A 853 33.82 33.08 -17.75
C GLY A 853 34.21 32.15 -16.60
N GLY A 854 33.71 30.92 -16.67
CA GLY A 854 34.03 29.82 -15.75
C GLY A 854 34.85 28.70 -16.39
N GLU A 855 35.36 27.79 -15.58
CA GLU A 855 36.12 26.63 -16.06
C GLU A 855 35.21 25.68 -16.86
N VAL A 856 35.52 25.49 -18.15
CA VAL A 856 34.81 24.57 -19.04
C VAL A 856 35.52 23.23 -19.04
N THR A 857 34.78 22.17 -18.75
CA THR A 857 35.23 20.78 -18.86
C THR A 857 34.41 20.05 -19.92
N VAL A 858 35.08 19.44 -20.89
CA VAL A 858 34.46 18.56 -21.89
C VAL A 858 35.20 17.23 -21.86
N GLY A 859 34.65 16.24 -21.17
CA GLY A 859 35.37 14.99 -20.90
C GLY A 859 36.64 15.23 -20.07
N SER A 860 37.81 15.01 -20.68
CA SER A 860 39.14 15.29 -20.09
C SER A 860 39.75 16.61 -20.53
N ILE A 861 39.06 17.35 -21.41
CA ILE A 861 39.51 18.65 -21.89
C ILE A 861 39.12 19.70 -20.87
N THR A 862 40.07 20.53 -20.43
CA THR A 862 39.80 21.66 -19.55
C THR A 862 40.18 22.97 -20.25
N GLY A 863 39.26 23.95 -20.26
CA GLY A 863 39.41 25.29 -20.80
C GLY A 863 38.69 26.34 -19.95
N GLY A 864 38.56 27.58 -20.43
CA GLY A 864 37.65 28.55 -19.80
C GLY A 864 38.18 29.51 -18.74
N LYS A 865 39.49 29.59 -18.46
CA LYS A 865 39.98 30.60 -17.49
C LYS A 865 40.20 31.97 -18.12
N GLN A 866 39.96 33.01 -17.31
CA GLN A 866 40.13 34.42 -17.65
C GLN A 866 41.46 34.68 -18.39
N PRO A 867 41.50 35.52 -19.44
CA PRO A 867 42.75 35.91 -20.06
C PRO A 867 43.69 36.52 -19.02
N ASP A 868 44.98 36.16 -19.07
CA ASP A 868 46.01 36.93 -18.35
C ASP A 868 45.92 38.41 -18.80
N PRO A 869 46.02 39.39 -17.89
CA PRO A 869 45.93 40.80 -18.25
C PRO A 869 47.03 41.16 -19.26
N THR A 870 46.63 41.60 -20.46
CA THR A 870 47.55 42.18 -21.43
C THR A 870 47.90 43.61 -21.04
N ILE A 871 49.18 43.87 -20.75
CA ILE A 871 49.71 45.24 -20.61
C ILE A 871 49.91 45.81 -22.02
N THR A 872 49.09 46.79 -22.39
CA THR A 872 49.12 47.40 -23.73
C THR A 872 50.08 48.59 -23.85
N ASP A 873 50.59 49.15 -22.74
CA ASP A 873 51.59 50.23 -22.74
C ASP A 873 52.77 49.92 -21.77
N PRO A 874 54.01 49.75 -22.26
CA PRO A 874 55.19 49.53 -21.41
C PRO A 874 55.58 50.70 -20.49
N LYS A 875 54.97 51.90 -20.64
CA LYS A 875 55.35 53.10 -19.88
C LYS A 875 54.38 53.52 -18.77
N ASP A 876 53.21 52.89 -18.69
CA ASP A 876 52.27 53.11 -17.58
C ASP A 876 51.84 51.76 -16.97
N PRO A 877 52.45 51.35 -15.84
CA PRO A 877 52.10 50.09 -15.17
C PRO A 877 50.70 50.09 -14.53
N THR A 878 49.93 51.19 -14.64
CA THR A 878 48.68 51.38 -13.91
C THR A 878 47.40 51.43 -14.77
N ASP A 879 47.49 51.23 -16.09
CA ASP A 879 46.32 51.14 -16.99
C ASP A 879 46.18 49.73 -17.62
N PRO A 880 45.61 48.75 -16.90
CA PRO A 880 45.28 47.46 -17.49
C PRO A 880 43.96 47.57 -18.26
N THR A 881 44.03 47.58 -19.59
CA THR A 881 42.85 47.24 -20.41
C THR A 881 42.81 45.72 -20.62
N THR A 882 42.01 45.04 -19.80
CA THR A 882 41.58 43.67 -20.10
C THR A 882 40.68 43.71 -21.32
N GLY A 883 41.14 43.16 -22.45
CA GLY A 883 40.25 42.87 -23.57
C GLY A 883 39.09 42.01 -23.09
N THR A 884 37.85 42.37 -23.45
CA THR A 884 36.59 41.75 -23.02
C THR A 884 36.34 40.34 -23.60
N GLY A 885 37.37 39.68 -24.13
CA GLY A 885 37.25 38.35 -24.75
C GLY A 885 37.34 37.23 -23.72
N ILE A 886 36.24 36.52 -23.49
CA ILE A 886 36.16 35.33 -22.64
C ILE A 886 36.22 34.11 -23.55
N GLU A 887 37.17 33.19 -23.37
CA GLU A 887 37.18 31.90 -24.09
C GLU A 887 36.35 30.86 -23.32
N THR A 888 35.01 30.87 -23.44
CA THR A 888 34.14 29.75 -23.00
C THR A 888 34.07 28.62 -24.04
N THR A 889 34.82 28.74 -25.13
CA THR A 889 34.94 27.75 -26.21
C THR A 889 36.14 26.83 -25.99
N ILE A 890 36.05 25.62 -26.51
CA ILE A 890 37.21 24.75 -26.65
C ILE A 890 38.02 25.21 -27.87
N THR A 891 39.30 25.50 -27.66
CA THR A 891 40.29 25.93 -28.66
C THR A 891 41.43 24.92 -28.77
N GLU A 892 42.23 25.04 -29.83
CA GLU A 892 43.38 24.16 -30.07
C GLU A 892 44.42 24.22 -28.94
N LYS A 893 44.46 25.31 -28.17
CA LYS A 893 45.43 25.54 -27.09
C LYS A 893 45.02 24.90 -25.77
N ASN A 894 43.77 24.48 -25.59
CA ASN A 894 43.34 23.86 -24.33
C ASN A 894 44.11 22.57 -24.08
N LEU A 895 44.32 22.26 -22.80
CA LEU A 895 45.06 21.07 -22.38
C LEU A 895 44.09 19.94 -22.07
N VAL A 896 44.50 18.72 -22.41
CA VAL A 896 43.79 17.50 -22.05
C VAL A 896 44.42 16.92 -20.80
N LYS A 897 43.65 16.90 -19.71
CA LYS A 897 44.03 16.30 -18.42
C LYS A 897 43.48 14.88 -18.38
N PHE A 898 44.26 13.94 -18.88
CA PHE A 898 43.93 12.52 -18.83
C PHE A 898 44.03 11.94 -17.40
N LEU A 899 44.71 12.64 -16.48
CA LEU A 899 44.82 12.24 -15.07
C LEU A 899 44.00 13.12 -14.12
N ALA A 900 42.88 12.57 -13.64
CA ALA A 900 42.18 13.07 -12.44
C ALA A 900 42.95 12.75 -11.14
N ALA A 901 42.81 13.59 -10.10
CA ALA A 901 43.49 13.40 -8.81
C ALA A 901 43.04 12.13 -8.06
N ASP A 902 41.78 11.73 -8.25
CA ASP A 902 41.06 10.68 -7.53
C ASP A 902 40.64 9.47 -8.41
N GLY A 903 41.09 9.42 -9.67
CA GLY A 903 40.59 8.49 -10.69
C GLY A 903 40.90 6.98 -10.53
N GLY A 904 41.35 6.51 -9.37
CA GLY A 904 41.47 5.06 -9.09
C GLY A 904 42.27 4.23 -10.11
N TYR A 905 43.28 4.81 -10.75
CA TYR A 905 44.05 4.17 -11.84
C TYR A 905 44.95 3.03 -11.37
N SER A 906 45.06 1.97 -12.19
CA SER A 906 46.16 1.01 -12.04
C SER A 906 47.51 1.62 -12.43
N ALA A 907 48.62 0.96 -12.05
CA ALA A 907 49.96 1.44 -12.40
C ALA A 907 50.18 1.53 -13.92
N ASN A 908 49.61 0.60 -14.70
CA ASN A 908 49.72 0.60 -16.16
C ASN A 908 48.84 1.69 -16.81
N GLU A 909 47.61 1.89 -16.32
CA GLU A 909 46.72 2.99 -16.74
C GLU A 909 47.34 4.35 -16.46
N ARG A 910 47.84 4.56 -15.24
CA ARG A 910 48.49 5.81 -14.86
C ARG A 910 49.73 6.07 -15.72
N ALA A 911 50.51 5.04 -16.02
CA ALA A 911 51.72 5.19 -16.85
C ALA A 911 51.40 5.63 -18.28
N VAL A 912 50.39 5.03 -18.93
CA VAL A 912 50.00 5.44 -20.29
C VAL A 912 49.35 6.82 -20.30
N LEU A 913 48.45 7.12 -19.36
CA LEU A 913 47.77 8.42 -19.28
C LEU A 913 48.77 9.54 -18.96
N ALA A 914 49.71 9.32 -18.03
CA ALA A 914 50.78 10.29 -17.74
C ALA A 914 51.68 10.61 -18.95
N SER A 915 51.82 9.67 -19.90
CA SER A 915 52.66 9.89 -21.08
C SER A 915 52.09 10.91 -22.06
N VAL A 916 50.78 11.15 -21.98
CA VAL A 916 49.99 12.06 -22.84
C VAL A 916 49.22 13.09 -22.02
N ASP A 917 49.41 13.16 -20.71
CA ASP A 917 48.76 14.14 -19.86
C ASP A 917 49.31 15.54 -20.14
N GLY A 918 48.42 16.52 -20.31
CA GLY A 918 48.79 17.89 -20.66
C GLY A 918 49.12 18.10 -22.14
N VAL A 919 48.76 17.18 -23.03
CA VAL A 919 48.80 17.44 -24.49
C VAL A 919 47.74 18.47 -24.88
N THR A 920 47.97 19.20 -25.97
CA THR A 920 46.99 20.18 -26.46
C THR A 920 45.87 19.51 -27.25
N VAL A 921 44.68 20.09 -27.22
CA VAL A 921 43.54 19.66 -28.04
C VAL A 921 43.91 19.70 -29.53
N GLY A 922 44.66 20.72 -29.98
CA GLY A 922 45.14 20.82 -31.36
C GLY A 922 46.08 19.69 -31.77
N ASP A 923 46.97 19.24 -30.87
CA ASP A 923 47.84 18.09 -31.13
C ASP A 923 47.06 16.78 -31.31
N LEU A 924 45.94 16.61 -30.58
CA LEU A 924 45.05 15.45 -30.72
C LEU A 924 44.14 15.56 -31.95
N ALA A 925 43.57 16.73 -32.22
CA ALA A 925 42.66 16.96 -33.34
C ALA A 925 43.39 16.84 -34.70
N SER A 926 44.64 17.30 -34.78
CA SER A 926 45.49 17.18 -35.97
C SER A 926 46.10 15.78 -36.15
N GLY A 927 46.01 14.89 -35.15
CA GLY A 927 46.68 13.58 -35.15
C GLY A 927 48.20 13.65 -34.99
N LYS A 928 48.74 14.80 -34.53
CA LYS A 928 50.18 14.97 -34.24
C LYS A 928 50.63 14.12 -33.06
N ILE A 929 49.77 13.94 -32.05
CA ILE A 929 49.99 13.04 -30.91
C ILE A 929 48.88 11.98 -30.89
N GLY A 930 49.29 10.71 -30.97
CA GLY A 930 48.38 9.56 -31.06
C GLY A 930 47.56 9.54 -32.34
N GLY A 931 46.49 8.75 -32.34
CA GLY A 931 45.52 8.68 -33.43
C GLY A 931 44.09 8.92 -32.93
N LYS A 932 43.09 8.59 -33.76
CA LYS A 932 41.67 8.86 -33.49
C LYS A 932 41.18 8.27 -32.16
N VAL A 933 41.76 7.15 -31.72
CA VAL A 933 41.38 6.51 -30.44
C VAL A 933 41.83 7.34 -29.25
N LEU A 934 43.02 7.95 -29.30
CA LEU A 934 43.48 8.85 -28.24
C LEU A 934 42.65 10.13 -28.19
N SER A 935 42.31 10.69 -29.36
CA SER A 935 41.46 11.87 -29.48
C SER A 935 40.05 11.59 -28.93
N ALA A 936 39.43 10.47 -29.30
CA ALA A 936 38.12 10.08 -28.76
C ALA A 936 38.15 9.83 -27.24
N MET A 937 39.26 9.31 -26.71
CA MET A 937 39.45 9.13 -25.26
C MET A 937 39.51 10.48 -24.51
N ALA A 938 39.94 11.57 -25.15
CA ALA A 938 39.95 12.91 -24.56
C ALA A 938 38.53 13.43 -24.25
N LEU A 939 37.51 12.94 -24.94
CA LEU A 939 36.09 13.27 -24.70
C LEU A 939 35.45 12.43 -23.60
N GLN A 940 36.17 11.46 -23.03
CA GLN A 940 35.74 10.71 -21.86
C GLN A 940 36.17 11.45 -20.60
N THR A 941 35.32 11.48 -19.57
CA THR A 941 35.64 12.14 -18.29
C THR A 941 36.88 11.52 -17.66
N ALA A 942 37.81 12.37 -17.21
CA ALA A 942 39.04 11.91 -16.57
C ALA A 942 38.73 11.06 -15.32
N GLY A 943 39.34 9.88 -15.20
CA GLY A 943 39.14 8.96 -14.08
C GLY A 943 37.90 8.06 -14.18
N SER A 944 37.05 8.28 -15.19
CA SER A 944 35.91 7.41 -15.47
C SER A 944 36.35 5.96 -15.75
N GLU A 945 35.45 5.01 -15.54
CA GLU A 945 35.71 3.60 -15.86
C GLU A 945 35.95 3.41 -17.36
N GLU A 946 35.21 4.16 -18.18
CA GLU A 946 35.32 4.19 -19.63
C GLU A 946 36.72 4.62 -20.07
N GLN A 947 37.26 5.71 -19.52
CA GLN A 947 38.60 6.17 -19.83
C GLN A 947 39.67 5.18 -19.37
N ARG A 948 39.55 4.63 -18.16
CA ARG A 948 40.49 3.62 -17.64
C ARG A 948 40.54 2.39 -18.54
N ARG A 949 39.40 1.96 -19.07
CA ARG A 949 39.32 0.86 -20.03
C ARG A 949 40.01 1.20 -21.34
N SER A 950 39.75 2.38 -21.92
CA SER A 950 40.42 2.88 -23.12
C SER A 950 41.95 2.95 -22.93
N ALA A 951 42.40 3.45 -21.77
CA ALA A 951 43.80 3.54 -21.39
C ALA A 951 44.48 2.17 -21.35
N ARG A 952 43.85 1.17 -20.71
CA ARG A 952 44.34 -0.21 -20.71
C ARG A 952 44.54 -0.76 -22.11
N LEU A 953 43.53 -0.59 -22.97
CA LEU A 953 43.61 -1.02 -24.36
C LEU A 953 44.81 -0.38 -25.07
N LEU A 954 45.02 0.94 -24.91
CA LEU A 954 46.12 1.67 -25.53
C LEU A 954 47.51 1.33 -24.96
N SER A 955 47.62 0.95 -23.69
CA SER A 955 48.89 0.80 -22.97
C SER A 955 49.87 -0.25 -23.55
N GLY A 956 49.39 -1.20 -24.34
CA GLY A 956 50.22 -2.31 -24.82
C GLY A 956 50.61 -3.29 -23.72
N GLU A 957 49.93 -3.27 -22.56
CA GLU A 957 50.17 -4.24 -21.49
C GLU A 957 49.95 -5.69 -21.93
N SER A 958 49.15 -5.92 -22.98
CA SER A 958 48.98 -7.24 -23.62
C SER A 958 50.23 -7.80 -24.30
N LEU A 959 51.26 -6.97 -24.53
CA LEU A 959 52.51 -7.35 -25.19
C LEU A 959 53.62 -7.72 -24.19
N VAL A 960 53.42 -7.43 -22.90
CA VAL A 960 54.47 -7.58 -21.86
C VAL A 960 54.97 -9.02 -21.73
N ASN A 961 54.13 -10.00 -22.03
CA ASN A 961 54.44 -11.42 -21.81
C ASN A 961 55.21 -12.08 -22.98
N ASN A 962 55.49 -11.37 -24.08
CA ASN A 962 56.07 -11.96 -25.28
C ASN A 962 57.45 -12.61 -25.05
N ALA A 963 58.33 -11.94 -24.29
CA ALA A 963 59.64 -12.50 -23.97
C ALA A 963 59.54 -13.72 -23.02
N THR A 964 58.57 -13.72 -22.09
CA THR A 964 58.32 -14.85 -21.19
C THR A 964 57.74 -16.05 -21.94
N ALA A 965 56.84 -15.84 -22.90
CA ALA A 965 56.37 -16.90 -23.80
C ALA A 965 57.51 -17.45 -24.68
N ALA A 966 58.32 -16.59 -25.30
CA ALA A 966 59.49 -17.03 -26.06
C ALA A 966 60.48 -17.85 -25.20
N GLN A 967 60.77 -17.41 -23.97
CA GLN A 967 61.57 -18.16 -23.01
C GLN A 967 60.93 -19.52 -22.65
N GLY A 968 59.61 -19.57 -22.53
CA GLY A 968 58.83 -20.78 -22.29
C GLY A 968 59.06 -21.84 -23.36
N ALA A 969 59.02 -21.46 -24.64
CA ALA A 969 59.27 -22.36 -25.78
C ALA A 969 60.70 -22.92 -25.75
N ALA A 970 61.69 -22.07 -25.50
CA ALA A 970 63.09 -22.50 -25.37
C ALA A 970 63.28 -23.45 -24.17
N THR A 971 62.62 -23.18 -23.04
CA THR A 971 62.66 -24.03 -21.84
C THR A 971 62.00 -25.38 -22.09
N SER A 972 60.91 -25.44 -22.86
CA SER A 972 60.28 -26.70 -23.27
C SER A 972 61.23 -27.55 -24.12
N PHE A 973 61.96 -26.95 -25.06
CA PHE A 973 63.00 -27.63 -25.84
C PHE A 973 64.11 -28.21 -24.95
N GLN A 974 64.62 -27.42 -23.98
CA GLN A 974 65.60 -27.90 -22.99
C GLN A 974 65.08 -29.08 -22.17
N ARG A 975 63.82 -29.01 -21.71
CA ARG A 975 63.18 -30.12 -20.99
C ARG A 975 63.04 -31.37 -21.86
N GLY A 976 62.93 -31.23 -23.18
CA GLY A 976 62.99 -32.35 -24.13
C GLY A 976 64.34 -33.08 -24.04
N MET A 977 65.45 -32.34 -24.13
CA MET A 977 66.80 -32.89 -23.93
C MET A 977 66.98 -33.50 -22.54
N GLN A 978 66.54 -32.82 -21.47
CA GLN A 978 66.58 -33.36 -20.11
C GLN A 978 65.82 -34.68 -19.98
N THR A 979 64.63 -34.77 -20.61
CA THR A 979 63.81 -36.00 -20.61
C THR A 979 64.54 -37.16 -21.28
N ARG A 980 65.26 -36.90 -22.38
CA ARG A 980 66.09 -37.91 -23.05
C ARG A 980 67.23 -38.43 -22.17
N MET A 981 67.78 -37.58 -21.30
CA MET A 981 68.97 -37.86 -20.50
C MET A 981 68.68 -38.42 -19.11
N ILE A 982 67.41 -38.55 -18.74
CA ILE A 982 67.01 -39.19 -17.49
C ILE A 982 67.80 -40.50 -17.32
N ALA A 983 68.42 -40.65 -16.15
CA ALA A 983 69.14 -41.87 -15.77
C ALA A 983 70.34 -42.28 -16.66
N GLY A 984 71.14 -41.33 -17.16
CA GLY A 984 72.27 -41.72 -18.02
C GLY A 984 71.85 -42.12 -19.44
N GLY A 985 70.65 -41.70 -19.86
CA GLY A 985 70.02 -42.07 -21.13
C GLY A 985 69.53 -43.52 -21.23
N SER A 986 69.45 -44.24 -20.10
CA SER A 986 68.82 -45.56 -19.96
C SER A 986 67.54 -45.44 -19.14
N MET A 987 66.39 -45.79 -19.71
CA MET A 987 65.10 -45.74 -18.98
C MET A 987 64.96 -46.87 -17.94
N PHE A 988 65.71 -47.97 -18.10
CA PHE A 988 65.64 -49.20 -17.29
C PHE A 988 67.02 -49.54 -16.70
N ASP A 989 67.03 -50.23 -15.55
CA ASP A 989 68.26 -50.65 -14.85
C ASP A 989 68.53 -52.11 -15.26
N ASP A 990 69.57 -52.35 -16.05
CA ASP A 990 69.92 -53.69 -16.53
C ASP A 990 71.15 -54.20 -15.77
N THR A 991 70.98 -54.42 -14.47
CA THR A 991 72.04 -54.90 -13.56
C THR A 991 72.26 -56.42 -13.62
N THR A 992 71.51 -57.16 -14.45
CA THR A 992 71.65 -58.62 -14.66
C THR A 992 71.82 -59.01 -16.13
N ALA A 993 72.88 -58.53 -16.76
CA ALA A 993 73.37 -59.10 -18.02
C ALA A 993 74.90 -59.21 -18.01
N ASN A 994 75.42 -60.27 -17.38
CA ASN A 994 76.66 -60.85 -17.89
C ASN A 994 76.33 -61.44 -19.28
N GLY A 995 76.86 -60.81 -20.34
CA GLY A 995 77.01 -61.46 -21.64
C GLY A 995 75.85 -61.36 -22.63
N ALA A 996 75.47 -60.15 -23.04
CA ALA A 996 75.05 -59.90 -24.43
C ALA A 996 75.29 -58.42 -24.77
N MET A 997 76.24 -58.19 -25.67
CA MET A 997 76.71 -56.85 -26.06
C MET A 997 75.56 -55.88 -26.34
N ALA A 998 75.42 -54.82 -25.55
CA ALA A 998 75.34 -53.52 -26.20
C ALA A 998 76.70 -53.38 -26.89
N SER A 999 76.75 -53.35 -28.23
CA SER A 999 78.00 -52.94 -28.87
C SER A 999 78.39 -51.59 -28.25
N ASP A 1000 79.64 -51.47 -27.83
CA ASP A 1000 80.18 -50.36 -27.02
C ASP A 1000 80.12 -48.97 -27.71
N ASN A 1001 79.24 -48.74 -28.70
CA ASN A 1001 79.16 -47.53 -29.55
C ASN A 1001 77.80 -47.22 -30.22
N GLY A 1002 76.66 -47.73 -29.72
CA GLY A 1002 75.35 -47.58 -30.38
C GLY A 1002 74.83 -46.13 -30.54
N ILE A 1003 74.23 -45.83 -31.70
CA ILE A 1003 73.56 -44.56 -32.02
C ILE A 1003 72.05 -44.71 -31.75
N ALA A 1004 71.42 -43.69 -31.16
CA ALA A 1004 69.99 -43.64 -30.97
C ALA A 1004 69.39 -42.34 -31.53
N GLY A 1005 68.24 -42.46 -32.20
CA GLY A 1005 67.39 -41.32 -32.56
C GLY A 1005 66.24 -41.20 -31.58
N TRP A 1006 65.81 -39.98 -31.26
CA TRP A 1006 64.65 -39.73 -30.42
C TRP A 1006 63.82 -38.56 -30.91
N ALA A 1007 62.54 -38.57 -30.57
CA ALA A 1007 61.62 -37.47 -30.78
C ALA A 1007 60.79 -37.24 -29.51
N SER A 1008 60.46 -35.99 -29.22
CA SER A 1008 59.60 -35.59 -28.10
C SER A 1008 58.65 -34.49 -28.55
N PHE A 1009 57.38 -34.62 -28.25
CA PHE A 1009 56.35 -33.60 -28.47
C PHE A 1009 55.63 -33.31 -27.17
N LYS A 1010 55.48 -32.03 -26.83
CA LYS A 1010 54.90 -31.56 -25.57
C LYS A 1010 53.92 -30.43 -25.86
N GLY A 1011 52.68 -30.59 -25.42
CA GLY A 1011 51.66 -29.55 -25.45
C GLY A 1011 51.32 -29.11 -24.03
N GLY A 1012 51.01 -27.83 -23.84
CA GLY A 1012 50.64 -27.35 -22.52
C GLY A 1012 49.97 -25.99 -22.51
N ASN A 1013 49.41 -25.65 -21.36
CA ASN A 1013 48.90 -24.33 -21.05
C ASN A 1013 49.49 -23.83 -19.73
N ALA A 1014 49.54 -22.50 -19.59
CA ALA A 1014 49.94 -21.82 -18.38
C ALA A 1014 49.03 -20.61 -18.17
N SER A 1015 48.53 -20.45 -16.96
CA SER A 1015 47.79 -19.26 -16.55
C SER A 1015 48.63 -18.47 -15.56
N GLN A 1016 48.88 -17.20 -15.88
CA GLN A 1016 49.67 -16.25 -15.10
C GLN A 1016 48.75 -15.16 -14.57
N ARG A 1017 48.79 -14.92 -13.26
CA ARG A 1017 47.96 -13.96 -12.52
C ARG A 1017 48.81 -13.25 -11.48
N GLY A 1018 48.54 -11.97 -11.23
CA GLY A 1018 49.29 -11.20 -10.25
C GLY A 1018 48.75 -9.79 -10.08
N ASP A 1019 49.61 -8.91 -9.60
CA ASP A 1019 49.41 -7.46 -9.41
C ASP A 1019 49.41 -6.65 -10.73
N GLY A 1020 49.67 -7.32 -11.87
CA GLY A 1020 49.63 -6.73 -13.20
C GLY A 1020 48.78 -7.56 -14.17
N MET A 1021 48.93 -7.31 -15.48
CA MET A 1021 48.13 -7.98 -16.51
C MET A 1021 48.23 -9.50 -16.43
N SER A 1022 47.10 -10.19 -16.48
CA SER A 1022 47.05 -11.66 -16.41
C SER A 1022 47.10 -12.25 -17.81
N PHE A 1023 47.74 -13.41 -17.96
CA PHE A 1023 47.95 -14.06 -19.25
C PHE A 1023 47.54 -15.53 -19.23
N ASP A 1024 47.01 -16.01 -20.35
CA ASP A 1024 46.98 -17.43 -20.66
C ASP A 1024 47.93 -17.69 -21.85
N VAL A 1025 48.88 -18.60 -21.63
CA VAL A 1025 49.83 -19.05 -22.64
C VAL A 1025 49.52 -20.49 -22.97
N LYS A 1026 49.44 -20.84 -24.25
CA LYS A 1026 49.26 -22.21 -24.71
C LYS A 1026 50.18 -22.49 -25.87
N GLY A 1027 50.66 -23.71 -25.99
CA GLY A 1027 51.57 -24.04 -27.09
C GLY A 1027 51.84 -25.52 -27.26
N LEU A 1028 52.47 -25.81 -28.40
CA LEU A 1028 52.97 -27.12 -28.77
C LEU A 1028 54.44 -26.98 -29.17
N ASP A 1029 55.30 -27.75 -28.49
CA ASP A 1029 56.75 -27.78 -28.70
C ASP A 1029 57.18 -29.20 -29.08
N GLY A 1030 58.02 -29.33 -30.11
CA GLY A 1030 58.58 -30.58 -30.60
C GLY A 1030 60.10 -30.53 -30.68
N ALA A 1031 60.75 -31.65 -30.37
CA ALA A 1031 62.19 -31.81 -30.46
C ALA A 1031 62.53 -33.18 -31.06
N ILE A 1032 63.53 -33.21 -31.94
CA ILE A 1032 64.08 -34.43 -32.52
C ILE A 1032 65.59 -34.39 -32.31
N GLY A 1033 66.17 -35.48 -31.86
CA GLY A 1033 67.59 -35.55 -31.60
C GLY A 1033 68.21 -36.90 -31.93
N ILE A 1034 69.54 -36.88 -31.98
CA ILE A 1034 70.39 -38.05 -32.16
C ILE A 1034 71.47 -38.01 -31.09
N ASP A 1035 71.77 -39.16 -30.50
CA ASP A 1035 72.88 -39.32 -29.56
C ASP A 1035 73.66 -40.59 -29.82
N LYS A 1036 74.93 -40.57 -29.39
CA LYS A 1036 75.85 -41.70 -29.45
C LYS A 1036 76.40 -41.96 -28.05
N ARG A 1037 76.48 -43.25 -27.70
CA ARG A 1037 77.19 -43.67 -26.49
C ARG A 1037 78.70 -43.74 -26.76
N VAL A 1038 79.50 -43.10 -25.90
CA VAL A 1038 80.96 -43.06 -25.96
C VAL A 1038 81.49 -43.83 -24.75
N GLY A 1039 81.98 -45.04 -24.98
CA GLY A 1039 82.25 -46.01 -23.91
C GLY A 1039 80.96 -46.55 -23.29
N GLN A 1040 81.02 -47.13 -22.09
CA GLN A 1040 79.85 -47.74 -21.45
C GLN A 1040 78.98 -46.71 -20.69
N ASN A 1041 79.58 -45.60 -20.24
CA ASN A 1041 79.01 -44.74 -19.21
C ASN A 1041 78.61 -43.34 -19.71
N THR A 1042 79.02 -42.91 -20.91
CA THR A 1042 78.80 -41.55 -21.42
C THR A 1042 77.94 -41.54 -22.68
N LEU A 1043 77.02 -40.60 -22.81
CA LEU A 1043 76.33 -40.26 -24.06
C LEU A 1043 76.50 -38.80 -24.40
N VAL A 1044 76.57 -38.50 -25.69
CA VAL A 1044 76.57 -37.14 -26.23
C VAL A 1044 75.63 -37.08 -27.43
N GLY A 1045 74.92 -35.96 -27.60
CA GLY A 1045 73.96 -35.82 -28.67
C GLY A 1045 73.64 -34.38 -29.04
N ALA A 1046 72.93 -34.25 -30.14
CA ALA A 1046 72.42 -33.00 -30.67
C ALA A 1046 70.91 -33.12 -30.94
N SER A 1047 70.20 -32.00 -30.91
CA SER A 1047 68.77 -31.95 -31.23
C SER A 1047 68.39 -30.64 -31.90
N VAL A 1048 67.31 -30.70 -32.68
CA VAL A 1048 66.61 -29.56 -33.25
C VAL A 1048 65.17 -29.57 -32.78
N GLY A 1049 64.54 -28.41 -32.68
CA GLY A 1049 63.17 -28.31 -32.22
C GLY A 1049 62.39 -27.16 -32.85
N LEU A 1050 61.08 -27.34 -32.92
CA LEU A 1050 60.12 -26.34 -33.38
C LEU A 1050 59.07 -26.14 -32.30
N GLY A 1051 58.66 -24.90 -32.07
CA GLY A 1051 57.65 -24.58 -31.06
C GLY A 1051 56.75 -23.44 -31.51
N ASN A 1052 55.47 -23.53 -31.17
CA ASN A 1052 54.51 -22.44 -31.36
C ASN A 1052 53.78 -22.19 -30.04
N GLN A 1053 53.78 -20.93 -29.59
CA GLN A 1053 53.07 -20.49 -28.40
C GLN A 1053 52.18 -19.28 -28.70
N ASP A 1054 50.92 -19.36 -28.28
CA ASP A 1054 49.98 -18.24 -28.24
C ASP A 1054 49.93 -17.67 -26.82
N SER A 1055 50.13 -16.36 -26.68
CA SER A 1055 49.96 -15.61 -25.43
C SER A 1055 48.80 -14.64 -25.54
N LYS A 1056 47.82 -14.76 -24.63
CA LYS A 1056 46.63 -13.89 -24.58
C LYS A 1056 46.53 -13.19 -23.24
N ALA A 1057 46.39 -11.87 -23.26
CA ALA A 1057 46.07 -11.10 -22.07
C ALA A 1057 44.58 -11.24 -21.72
N LYS A 1058 44.27 -11.50 -20.46
CA LYS A 1058 42.88 -11.69 -20.01
C LYS A 1058 42.12 -10.37 -20.06
N GLY A 1059 40.91 -10.42 -20.62
CA GLY A 1059 40.05 -9.24 -20.75
C GLY A 1059 40.50 -8.23 -21.82
N MET A 1060 41.48 -8.59 -22.66
CA MET A 1060 41.98 -7.73 -23.74
C MET A 1060 41.72 -8.35 -25.12
N PRO A 1061 41.25 -7.56 -26.10
CA PRO A 1061 41.09 -8.01 -27.48
C PRO A 1061 42.44 -8.05 -28.19
N GLY A 1062 43.10 -9.22 -28.17
CA GLY A 1062 44.35 -9.43 -28.90
C GLY A 1062 45.10 -10.70 -28.49
N GLU A 1063 46.06 -11.10 -29.31
CA GLU A 1063 46.95 -12.23 -29.04
C GLU A 1063 48.35 -12.00 -29.61
N SER A 1064 49.34 -12.64 -29.01
CA SER A 1064 50.72 -12.68 -29.51
C SER A 1064 51.11 -14.12 -29.84
N LYS A 1065 51.62 -14.34 -31.06
CA LYS A 1065 52.03 -15.65 -31.57
C LYS A 1065 53.54 -15.72 -31.64
N VAL A 1066 54.13 -16.71 -30.98
CA VAL A 1066 55.58 -16.92 -30.90
C VAL A 1066 55.93 -18.24 -31.58
N ASN A 1067 56.58 -18.15 -32.74
CA ASN A 1067 57.14 -19.29 -33.43
C ASN A 1067 58.64 -19.39 -33.14
N SER A 1068 59.11 -20.59 -32.82
CA SER A 1068 60.46 -20.82 -32.31
C SER A 1068 61.15 -21.95 -33.07
N VAL A 1069 62.43 -21.75 -33.41
CA VAL A 1069 63.32 -22.76 -33.99
C VAL A 1069 64.53 -22.91 -33.08
N SER A 1070 64.76 -24.11 -32.56
CA SER A 1070 65.79 -24.39 -31.56
C SER A 1070 66.83 -25.38 -32.07
N VAL A 1071 68.07 -25.22 -31.62
CA VAL A 1071 69.16 -26.19 -31.76
C VAL A 1071 69.82 -26.37 -30.41
N GLY A 1072 70.27 -27.58 -30.08
CA GLY A 1072 70.92 -27.84 -28.80
C GLY A 1072 71.85 -29.04 -28.81
N LEU A 1073 72.84 -29.00 -27.91
CA LEU A 1073 73.79 -30.06 -27.63
C LEU A 1073 73.60 -30.52 -26.19
N TYR A 1074 73.73 -31.82 -25.94
CA TYR A 1074 73.54 -32.39 -24.61
C TYR A 1074 74.44 -33.60 -24.38
N GLY A 1075 74.74 -33.88 -23.12
CA GLY A 1075 75.59 -35.00 -22.72
C GLY A 1075 75.33 -35.48 -21.31
N SER A 1076 75.34 -36.81 -21.13
CA SER A 1076 75.07 -37.46 -19.85
C SER A 1076 76.14 -38.50 -19.54
N HIS A 1077 76.50 -38.63 -18.26
CA HIS A 1077 77.46 -39.61 -17.77
C HIS A 1077 76.86 -40.32 -16.55
N LEU A 1078 76.86 -41.66 -16.54
CA LEU A 1078 76.42 -42.50 -15.43
C LEU A 1078 77.59 -43.36 -14.96
N ALA A 1079 78.19 -43.02 -13.83
CA ALA A 1079 79.31 -43.75 -13.25
C ALA A 1079 78.87 -45.11 -12.66
N ALA A 1080 79.79 -46.08 -12.61
CA ALA A 1080 79.55 -47.41 -12.02
C ALA A 1080 79.09 -47.37 -10.55
N THR A 1081 79.41 -46.29 -9.83
CA THR A 1081 78.95 -46.01 -8.45
C THR A 1081 77.54 -45.43 -8.38
N ASN A 1082 76.75 -45.54 -9.45
CA ASN A 1082 75.37 -45.04 -9.58
C ASN A 1082 75.21 -43.51 -9.49
N TRP A 1083 76.26 -42.75 -9.76
CA TRP A 1083 76.20 -41.29 -9.87
C TRP A 1083 75.94 -40.89 -11.32
N PHE A 1084 75.02 -39.96 -11.56
CA PHE A 1084 74.77 -39.41 -12.89
C PHE A 1084 75.00 -37.91 -12.96
N VAL A 1085 75.50 -37.45 -14.10
CA VAL A 1085 75.65 -36.04 -14.47
C VAL A 1085 75.01 -35.83 -15.83
N ASN A 1086 74.16 -34.82 -15.93
CA ASN A 1086 73.43 -34.43 -17.13
C ASN A 1086 73.71 -32.95 -17.40
N GLY A 1087 73.98 -32.58 -18.64
CA GLY A 1087 74.02 -31.17 -19.03
C GLY A 1087 73.70 -30.93 -20.51
N GLY A 1088 73.31 -29.70 -20.83
CA GLY A 1088 73.06 -29.30 -22.20
C GLY A 1088 73.00 -27.79 -22.38
N VAL A 1089 73.20 -27.37 -23.62
CA VAL A 1089 73.11 -25.98 -24.07
C VAL A 1089 72.21 -25.89 -25.31
N SER A 1090 71.49 -24.78 -25.45
CA SER A 1090 70.54 -24.55 -26.54
C SER A 1090 70.59 -23.10 -27.01
N TYR A 1091 70.34 -22.92 -28.30
CA TYR A 1091 70.07 -21.63 -28.93
C TYR A 1091 68.74 -21.71 -29.67
N THR A 1092 67.87 -20.73 -29.45
CA THR A 1092 66.54 -20.67 -30.05
C THR A 1092 66.31 -19.32 -30.71
N ASN A 1093 65.95 -19.31 -31.98
CA ASN A 1093 65.44 -18.11 -32.67
C ASN A 1093 63.92 -18.05 -32.57
N HIS A 1094 63.38 -16.85 -32.35
CA HIS A 1094 61.95 -16.58 -32.22
C HIS A 1094 61.49 -15.58 -33.28
N SER A 1095 60.29 -15.80 -33.83
CA SER A 1095 59.51 -14.79 -34.56
C SER A 1095 58.19 -14.58 -33.82
N VAL A 1096 57.91 -13.33 -33.46
CA VAL A 1096 56.71 -12.93 -32.73
C VAL A 1096 55.84 -12.05 -33.62
N LYS A 1097 54.56 -12.39 -33.73
CA LYS A 1097 53.55 -11.56 -34.37
C LYS A 1097 52.49 -11.17 -33.34
N THR A 1098 52.13 -9.89 -33.30
CA THR A 1098 51.13 -9.34 -32.38
C THR A 1098 49.95 -8.79 -33.18
N ASP A 1099 48.73 -9.06 -32.72
CA ASP A 1099 47.49 -8.48 -33.26
C ASP A 1099 46.61 -8.09 -32.07
N ARG A 1100 46.25 -6.79 -31.92
CA ARG A 1100 45.38 -6.28 -30.84
C ARG A 1100 44.43 -5.19 -31.34
N THR A 1101 43.32 -4.96 -30.65
CA THR A 1101 42.38 -3.87 -30.95
C THR A 1101 42.40 -2.84 -29.83
N VAL A 1102 42.43 -1.56 -30.22
CA VAL A 1102 42.26 -0.41 -29.31
C VAL A 1102 40.98 0.33 -29.66
N ALA A 1103 40.32 0.89 -28.66
CA ALA A 1103 39.08 1.64 -28.85
C ALA A 1103 38.82 2.61 -27.70
N ALA A 1104 38.13 3.70 -28.02
CA ALA A 1104 37.60 4.70 -27.10
C ALA A 1104 36.37 5.34 -27.76
N ARG A 1105 35.24 5.42 -27.06
CA ARG A 1105 33.94 5.84 -27.63
C ARG A 1105 33.63 5.10 -28.94
N ASN A 1106 33.30 5.83 -30.00
CA ASN A 1106 33.04 5.32 -31.35
C ASN A 1106 34.33 5.04 -32.17
N ALA A 1107 35.51 5.44 -31.69
CA ALA A 1107 36.77 5.23 -32.38
C ALA A 1107 37.38 3.85 -32.04
N SER A 1108 37.83 3.12 -33.06
CA SER A 1108 38.56 1.86 -32.89
C SER A 1108 39.63 1.66 -33.95
N ALA A 1109 40.69 0.93 -33.62
CA ALA A 1109 41.78 0.59 -34.53
C ALA A 1109 42.32 -0.82 -34.25
N ARG A 1110 42.58 -1.60 -35.30
CA ARG A 1110 43.25 -2.90 -35.20
C ARG A 1110 44.74 -2.74 -35.46
N LEU A 1111 45.55 -3.04 -34.46
CA LEU A 1111 47.00 -2.86 -34.47
C LEU A 1111 47.71 -4.21 -34.69
N SER A 1112 48.74 -4.20 -35.53
CA SER A 1112 49.57 -5.37 -35.84
C SER A 1112 51.06 -5.03 -35.71
N GLY A 1113 51.84 -5.96 -35.18
CA GLY A 1113 53.29 -5.83 -35.06
C GLY A 1113 54.04 -7.13 -35.34
N LYS A 1114 55.32 -7.03 -35.70
CA LYS A 1114 56.21 -8.18 -35.92
C LYS A 1114 57.59 -7.89 -35.33
N THR A 1115 58.09 -8.81 -34.52
CA THR A 1115 59.45 -8.77 -33.99
C THR A 1115 60.14 -10.13 -34.08
N SER A 1116 61.45 -10.13 -33.94
CA SER A 1116 62.30 -11.31 -33.85
C SER A 1116 63.15 -11.25 -32.58
N GLY A 1117 63.64 -12.41 -32.16
CA GLY A 1117 64.52 -12.46 -31.01
C GLY A 1117 65.18 -13.82 -30.85
N GLN A 1118 65.92 -13.96 -29.76
CA GLN A 1118 66.74 -15.14 -29.51
C GLN A 1118 66.75 -15.49 -28.03
N THR A 1119 66.83 -16.78 -27.74
CA THR A 1119 67.05 -17.33 -26.40
C THR A 1119 68.29 -18.20 -26.37
N PHE A 1120 69.22 -17.88 -25.47
CA PHE A 1120 70.28 -18.80 -25.08
C PHE A 1120 69.84 -19.56 -23.83
N GLY A 1121 70.13 -20.85 -23.78
CA GLY A 1121 69.75 -21.67 -22.65
C GLY A 1121 70.81 -22.70 -22.28
N MET A 1122 70.91 -23.01 -20.99
CA MET A 1122 71.73 -24.09 -20.46
C MET A 1122 71.05 -24.81 -19.29
N PHE A 1123 71.41 -26.07 -19.07
CA PHE A 1123 71.07 -26.79 -17.85
C PHE A 1123 72.18 -27.75 -17.44
N GLY A 1124 72.25 -28.02 -16.13
CA GLY A 1124 73.10 -29.04 -15.53
C GLY A 1124 72.40 -29.70 -14.35
N GLU A 1125 72.56 -31.01 -14.19
CA GLU A 1125 71.95 -31.79 -13.11
C GLU A 1125 72.91 -32.90 -12.68
N VAL A 1126 73.12 -33.06 -11.38
CA VAL A 1126 73.88 -34.16 -10.78
C VAL A 1126 72.99 -34.91 -9.80
N GLY A 1127 73.09 -36.22 -9.77
CA GLY A 1127 72.30 -37.05 -8.86
C GLY A 1127 72.91 -38.42 -8.63
N LYS A 1128 72.29 -39.19 -7.74
CA LYS A 1128 72.71 -40.55 -7.41
C LYS A 1128 71.50 -41.47 -7.36
N ARG A 1129 71.61 -42.68 -7.91
CA ARG A 1129 70.57 -43.70 -7.86
C ARG A 1129 70.71 -44.59 -6.63
N PHE A 1130 69.58 -44.83 -5.97
CA PHE A 1130 69.41 -45.78 -4.87
C PHE A 1130 68.30 -46.78 -5.19
N GLY A 1131 68.49 -48.05 -4.85
CA GLY A 1131 67.44 -49.07 -4.91
C GLY A 1131 66.93 -49.43 -3.52
N VAL A 1132 65.62 -49.34 -3.28
CA VAL A 1132 64.97 -49.70 -2.00
C VAL A 1132 63.71 -50.51 -2.29
N SER A 1133 63.66 -51.77 -1.84
CA SER A 1133 62.48 -52.65 -1.97
C SER A 1133 61.88 -52.72 -3.39
N GLY A 1134 62.73 -52.71 -4.42
CA GLY A 1134 62.32 -52.77 -5.84
C GLY A 1134 61.89 -51.43 -6.44
N VAL A 1135 61.97 -50.32 -5.70
CA VAL A 1135 61.79 -48.95 -6.21
C VAL A 1135 63.16 -48.28 -6.34
N ASN A 1136 63.40 -47.66 -7.49
CA ASN A 1136 64.57 -46.83 -7.74
C ASN A 1136 64.27 -45.38 -7.39
N ILE A 1137 65.17 -44.76 -6.63
CA ILE A 1137 65.09 -43.39 -6.14
C ILE A 1137 66.31 -42.64 -6.66
N ASP A 1138 66.08 -41.64 -7.50
CA ASP A 1138 67.09 -40.82 -8.15
C ASP A 1138 66.96 -39.36 -7.63
N PRO A 1139 67.48 -39.01 -6.44
CA PRO A 1139 67.62 -37.63 -6.01
C PRO A 1139 68.66 -36.89 -6.86
N SER A 1140 68.41 -35.60 -7.11
CA SER A 1140 69.26 -34.74 -7.90
C SER A 1140 69.23 -33.27 -7.46
N VAL A 1141 70.31 -32.57 -7.79
CA VAL A 1141 70.41 -31.11 -7.70
C VAL A 1141 70.93 -30.58 -9.03
N GLY A 1142 70.46 -29.41 -9.45
CA GLY A 1142 70.81 -28.85 -10.74
C GLY A 1142 70.60 -27.34 -10.85
N VAL A 1143 70.98 -26.83 -12.01
CA VAL A 1143 70.79 -25.44 -12.42
C VAL A 1143 70.19 -25.39 -13.82
N ARG A 1144 69.30 -24.43 -14.07
CA ARG A 1144 68.76 -24.12 -15.39
C ARG A 1144 68.83 -22.62 -15.65
N VAL A 1145 69.33 -22.22 -16.81
CA VAL A 1145 69.39 -20.82 -17.23
C VAL A 1145 68.75 -20.68 -18.60
N ALA A 1146 67.97 -19.61 -18.78
CA ALA A 1146 67.45 -19.19 -20.07
C ALA A 1146 67.49 -17.66 -20.14
N SER A 1147 68.16 -17.09 -21.15
CA SER A 1147 68.23 -15.65 -21.38
C SER A 1147 67.66 -15.32 -22.74
N THR A 1148 66.56 -14.57 -22.75
CA THR A 1148 65.75 -14.23 -23.92
C THR A 1148 65.81 -12.74 -24.19
N ARG A 1149 65.97 -12.36 -25.47
CA ARG A 1149 65.90 -10.97 -25.93
C ARG A 1149 65.08 -10.88 -27.21
N LEU A 1150 64.05 -10.05 -27.21
CA LEU A 1150 63.25 -9.66 -28.37
C LEU A 1150 63.59 -8.23 -28.80
N ASN A 1151 63.60 -7.97 -30.11
CA ASN A 1151 63.87 -6.66 -30.67
C ASN A 1151 62.69 -5.70 -30.47
N ALA A 1152 62.97 -4.39 -30.45
CA ALA A 1152 61.95 -3.35 -30.51
C ALA A 1152 61.23 -3.39 -31.88
N PHE A 1153 59.98 -2.95 -31.94
CA PHE A 1153 59.20 -2.88 -33.18
C PHE A 1153 58.10 -1.82 -33.08
N ASP A 1154 57.59 -1.42 -34.22
CA ASP A 1154 56.50 -0.45 -34.35
C ASP A 1154 55.20 -1.19 -34.70
N GLU A 1155 54.10 -0.84 -34.03
CA GLU A 1155 52.77 -1.33 -34.38
C GLU A 1155 52.14 -0.46 -35.47
N THR A 1156 51.58 -1.11 -36.48
CA THR A 1156 50.89 -0.45 -37.60
C THR A 1156 49.38 -0.69 -37.52
N ASN A 1157 48.58 0.29 -37.95
CA ASN A 1157 47.15 0.11 -38.12
C ASN A 1157 46.89 -0.81 -39.33
N ARG A 1158 46.07 -1.85 -39.14
CA ARG A 1158 45.72 -2.83 -40.16
C ARG A 1158 44.63 -2.33 -41.10
N ASP A 1159 43.80 -1.41 -40.61
CA ASP A 1159 42.60 -0.93 -41.29
C ASP A 1159 42.85 0.35 -42.12
N GLY A 1160 44.09 0.86 -42.17
CA GLY A 1160 44.46 2.03 -42.98
C GLY A 1160 45.72 2.75 -42.50
N GLN A 1161 45.93 3.98 -42.96
CA GLN A 1161 46.97 4.88 -42.43
C GLN A 1161 46.50 5.44 -41.07
N GLY A 1162 47.37 5.46 -40.06
CA GLY A 1162 47.05 6.02 -38.74
C GLY A 1162 48.13 5.77 -37.69
N THR A 1163 48.08 6.57 -36.62
CA THR A 1163 49.06 6.65 -35.52
C THR A 1163 48.52 6.11 -34.19
N ASP A 1164 47.47 5.29 -34.22
CA ASP A 1164 46.88 4.63 -33.03
C ASP A 1164 47.75 3.51 -32.42
N GLY A 1165 48.84 3.14 -33.09
CA GLY A 1165 49.80 2.12 -32.64
C GLY A 1165 50.74 2.59 -31.54
N LEU A 1166 51.63 1.69 -31.10
CA LEU A 1166 52.74 2.00 -30.21
C LEU A 1166 54.08 1.80 -30.90
N LYS A 1167 55.07 2.58 -30.46
CA LYS A 1167 56.49 2.20 -30.55
C LYS A 1167 56.80 1.26 -29.39
N VAL A 1168 56.98 -0.02 -29.67
CA VAL A 1168 57.16 -1.07 -28.67
C VAL A 1168 58.65 -1.32 -28.44
N GLY A 1169 59.10 -1.11 -27.20
CA GLY A 1169 60.51 -1.30 -26.83
C GLY A 1169 60.98 -2.75 -26.87
N SER A 1170 62.30 -2.95 -26.84
CA SER A 1170 62.89 -4.30 -26.75
C SER A 1170 62.57 -4.95 -25.41
N GLN A 1171 62.34 -6.26 -25.41
CA GLN A 1171 62.07 -7.02 -24.18
C GLN A 1171 63.21 -7.98 -23.87
N SER A 1172 63.67 -8.00 -22.62
CA SER A 1172 64.67 -8.97 -22.15
C SER A 1172 64.19 -9.67 -20.90
N GLN A 1173 64.35 -11.00 -20.87
CA GLN A 1173 63.97 -11.84 -19.75
C GLN A 1173 65.07 -12.87 -19.51
N THR A 1174 65.65 -12.88 -18.31
CA THR A 1174 66.64 -13.89 -17.90
C THR A 1174 66.10 -14.66 -16.70
N SER A 1175 66.05 -15.98 -16.84
CA SER A 1175 65.68 -16.95 -15.81
C SER A 1175 66.91 -17.74 -15.41
N THR A 1176 67.16 -17.86 -14.11
CA THR A 1176 68.22 -18.67 -13.51
C THR A 1176 67.63 -19.40 -12.33
N ARG A 1177 67.56 -20.74 -12.43
CA ARG A 1177 66.87 -21.59 -11.46
C ARG A 1177 67.81 -22.61 -10.85
N GLY A 1178 67.85 -22.64 -9.53
CA GLY A 1178 68.36 -23.79 -8.79
C GLY A 1178 67.27 -24.85 -8.70
N VAL A 1179 67.60 -26.12 -8.88
CA VAL A 1179 66.64 -27.24 -8.93
C VAL A 1179 67.05 -28.29 -7.92
N VAL A 1180 66.13 -28.72 -7.07
CA VAL A 1180 66.26 -29.91 -6.22
C VAL A 1180 65.15 -30.86 -6.61
N GLY A 1181 65.52 -32.08 -7.01
CA GLY A 1181 64.58 -33.05 -7.57
C GLY A 1181 64.74 -34.44 -6.95
N VAL A 1182 63.67 -35.21 -7.02
CA VAL A 1182 63.70 -36.65 -6.78
C VAL A 1182 62.83 -37.34 -7.82
N ARG A 1183 63.37 -38.37 -8.47
CA ARG A 1183 62.60 -39.27 -9.33
C ARG A 1183 62.45 -40.64 -8.68
N LEU A 1184 61.22 -41.09 -8.56
CA LEU A 1184 60.85 -42.44 -8.12
C LEU A 1184 60.40 -43.21 -9.35
N TRP A 1185 60.91 -44.42 -9.55
CA TRP A 1185 60.44 -45.29 -10.62
C TRP A 1185 60.62 -46.77 -10.26
N ARG A 1186 59.80 -47.62 -10.85
CA ARG A 1186 59.84 -49.07 -10.58
C ARG A 1186 59.50 -49.84 -11.83
N GLU A 1187 60.24 -50.91 -12.11
CA GLU A 1187 59.84 -51.89 -13.12
C GLU A 1187 58.69 -52.72 -12.55
N VAL A 1188 57.50 -52.62 -13.15
CA VAL A 1188 56.27 -53.26 -12.65
C VAL A 1188 55.86 -54.48 -13.46
N ALA A 1189 56.33 -54.57 -14.71
CA ALA A 1189 56.06 -55.71 -15.58
C ALA A 1189 57.20 -55.95 -16.56
N SER A 1190 57.50 -57.23 -16.81
CA SER A 1190 58.26 -57.67 -17.97
C SER A 1190 57.29 -58.37 -18.92
N ILE A 1191 57.07 -57.75 -20.07
CA ILE A 1191 56.29 -58.32 -21.17
C ILE A 1191 57.24 -59.07 -22.10
N ALA A 1192 56.78 -60.06 -22.87
CA ALA A 1192 57.64 -60.89 -23.72
C ALA A 1192 58.52 -60.04 -24.68
N GLY A 1193 59.75 -59.73 -24.27
CA GLY A 1193 60.70 -58.88 -24.97
C GLY A 1193 60.78 -57.39 -24.58
N GLY A 1194 60.11 -56.95 -23.50
CA GLY A 1194 60.04 -55.55 -23.08
C GLY A 1194 59.80 -55.30 -21.57
N LYS A 1195 59.93 -54.05 -21.14
CA LYS A 1195 59.82 -53.58 -19.74
C LYS A 1195 58.87 -52.39 -19.63
N VAL A 1196 58.10 -52.29 -18.53
CA VAL A 1196 57.24 -51.13 -18.23
C VAL A 1196 57.59 -50.56 -16.86
N ALA A 1197 57.82 -49.24 -16.80
CA ALA A 1197 58.15 -48.52 -15.58
C ALA A 1197 57.33 -47.23 -15.42
N PRO A 1198 56.37 -47.15 -14.49
CA PRO A 1198 55.86 -45.87 -14.02
C PRO A 1198 56.97 -45.07 -13.32
N SER A 1199 56.92 -43.76 -13.50
CA SER A 1199 57.85 -42.80 -12.89
C SER A 1199 57.11 -41.56 -12.38
N LEU A 1200 57.53 -41.08 -11.22
CA LEU A 1200 57.11 -39.82 -10.62
C LEU A 1200 58.38 -38.99 -10.34
N ARG A 1201 58.47 -37.79 -10.90
CA ARG A 1201 59.49 -36.81 -10.53
C ARG A 1201 58.84 -35.66 -9.78
N LEU A 1202 59.37 -35.34 -8.62
CA LEU A 1202 59.01 -34.15 -7.87
C LEU A 1202 60.23 -33.23 -7.88
N SER A 1203 60.03 -31.95 -8.18
CA SER A 1203 61.10 -30.96 -8.10
C SER A 1203 60.64 -29.65 -7.49
N TYR A 1204 61.53 -29.08 -6.68
CA TYR A 1204 61.48 -27.70 -6.22
C TYR A 1204 62.52 -26.90 -7.01
N GLU A 1205 62.10 -25.79 -7.61
CA GLU A 1205 62.99 -24.84 -8.27
C GLU A 1205 62.89 -23.46 -7.61
N HIS A 1206 64.02 -22.77 -7.46
CA HIS A 1206 64.05 -21.39 -6.99
C HIS A 1206 64.59 -20.46 -8.09
N GLU A 1207 63.81 -19.45 -8.47
CA GLU A 1207 64.14 -18.43 -9.49
C GLU A 1207 64.91 -17.25 -8.89
N PHE A 1208 66.18 -17.11 -9.30
CA PHE A 1208 67.07 -16.03 -8.91
C PHE A 1208 66.93 -14.78 -9.81
N GLY A 1209 66.37 -14.91 -11.01
CA GLY A 1209 66.15 -13.81 -11.96
C GLY A 1209 64.99 -12.86 -11.58
N ASN A 1210 64.70 -11.89 -12.44
CA ASN A 1210 63.54 -11.01 -12.24
C ASN A 1210 62.23 -11.78 -12.55
N THR A 1211 61.28 -11.75 -11.61
CA THR A 1211 60.01 -12.47 -11.73
C THR A 1211 58.85 -11.64 -12.24
N GLN A 1212 59.08 -10.35 -12.55
CA GLN A 1212 58.09 -9.48 -13.16
C GLN A 1212 58.62 -8.94 -14.48
N SER A 1213 57.93 -9.27 -15.57
CA SER A 1213 58.24 -8.72 -16.88
C SER A 1213 57.78 -7.26 -16.97
N SER A 1214 58.53 -6.45 -17.71
CA SER A 1214 58.20 -5.05 -18.00
C SER A 1214 58.46 -4.74 -19.46
N LEU A 1215 57.70 -3.81 -20.01
CA LEU A 1215 57.83 -3.37 -21.39
C LEU A 1215 57.66 -1.85 -21.44
N THR A 1216 58.65 -1.17 -22.02
CA THR A 1216 58.61 0.29 -22.23
C THR A 1216 58.10 0.59 -23.63
N ASN A 1217 57.02 1.36 -23.71
CA ASN A 1217 56.30 1.72 -24.93
C ASN A 1217 56.28 3.25 -25.08
N ALA A 1218 55.96 3.75 -26.28
CA ALA A 1218 55.58 5.15 -26.48
C ALA A 1218 54.41 5.25 -27.47
N ILE A 1219 53.46 6.15 -27.20
CA ILE A 1219 52.44 6.54 -28.17
C ILE A 1219 53.11 7.39 -29.26
N TYR A 1220 52.68 7.25 -30.52
CA TYR A 1220 53.22 8.06 -31.62
C TYR A 1220 53.07 9.55 -31.34
N GLY A 1221 54.16 10.32 -31.48
CA GLY A 1221 54.17 11.76 -31.24
C GLY A 1221 54.12 12.20 -29.77
N ALA A 1222 53.89 11.29 -28.81
CA ALA A 1222 53.79 11.64 -27.39
C ALA A 1222 55.12 12.16 -26.81
N PRO A 1223 55.05 13.08 -25.81
CA PRO A 1223 56.23 13.73 -25.24
C PRO A 1223 57.14 12.80 -24.44
N SER A 1224 56.62 11.66 -23.95
CA SER A 1224 57.39 10.70 -23.16
C SER A 1224 56.96 9.26 -23.43
N GLY A 1225 57.87 8.31 -23.18
CA GLY A 1225 57.55 6.88 -23.15
C GLY A 1225 57.05 6.46 -21.77
N PHE A 1226 56.39 5.31 -21.69
CA PHE A 1226 55.85 4.76 -20.45
C PHE A 1226 56.15 3.27 -20.33
N THR A 1227 56.19 2.76 -19.10
CA THR A 1227 56.48 1.34 -18.85
C THR A 1227 55.29 0.63 -18.25
N VAL A 1228 54.84 -0.43 -18.93
CA VAL A 1228 53.82 -1.35 -18.44
C VAL A 1228 54.46 -2.59 -17.82
N LYS A 1229 53.83 -3.13 -16.79
CA LYS A 1229 54.30 -4.31 -16.06
C LYS A 1229 53.32 -5.47 -16.19
N GLY A 1230 53.90 -6.66 -16.30
CA GLY A 1230 53.20 -7.94 -16.28
C GLY A 1230 52.96 -8.41 -14.84
N PRO A 1231 52.44 -9.64 -14.69
CA PRO A 1231 52.16 -10.18 -13.37
C PRO A 1231 53.48 -10.47 -12.65
N LYS A 1232 53.62 -10.06 -11.39
CA LYS A 1232 54.76 -10.45 -10.56
C LYS A 1232 54.59 -11.89 -10.10
N LEU A 1233 55.44 -12.78 -10.61
CA LEU A 1233 55.39 -14.21 -10.31
C LEU A 1233 56.24 -14.56 -9.08
N GLY A 1234 55.90 -15.67 -8.43
CA GLY A 1234 56.66 -16.23 -7.32
C GLY A 1234 58.01 -16.78 -7.77
N ARG A 1235 58.98 -16.77 -6.85
CA ARG A 1235 60.32 -17.32 -7.09
C ARG A 1235 60.35 -18.84 -6.97
N ASP A 1236 59.54 -19.38 -6.08
CA ASP A 1236 59.49 -20.81 -5.74
C ASP A 1236 58.52 -21.56 -6.64
N ILE A 1237 59.02 -22.58 -7.33
CA ILE A 1237 58.30 -23.40 -8.31
C ILE A 1237 58.30 -24.84 -7.84
N PHE A 1238 57.12 -25.45 -7.77
CA PHE A 1238 56.97 -26.87 -7.50
C PHE A 1238 56.45 -27.56 -8.76
N THR A 1239 57.12 -28.63 -9.18
CA THR A 1239 56.73 -29.40 -10.34
C THR A 1239 56.58 -30.87 -9.98
N ALA A 1240 55.50 -31.48 -10.48
CA ALA A 1240 55.27 -32.91 -10.44
C ALA A 1240 55.14 -33.45 -11.87
N ASP A 1241 56.06 -34.31 -12.28
CA ASP A 1241 56.03 -35.02 -13.56
C ASP A 1241 55.63 -36.48 -13.32
N LEU A 1242 54.51 -36.91 -13.89
CA LEU A 1242 54.08 -38.31 -13.89
C LEU A 1242 54.25 -38.87 -15.29
N GLY A 1243 54.85 -40.06 -15.41
CA GLY A 1243 54.97 -40.70 -16.71
C GLY A 1243 55.16 -42.21 -16.65
N VAL A 1244 54.94 -42.86 -17.77
CA VAL A 1244 55.17 -44.30 -17.95
C VAL A 1244 56.18 -44.49 -19.06
N ASP A 1245 57.31 -45.13 -18.72
CA ASP A 1245 58.37 -45.53 -19.64
C ASP A 1245 58.11 -46.99 -20.08
N MET A 1246 58.13 -47.24 -21.38
CA MET A 1246 57.81 -48.54 -21.98
C MET A 1246 58.89 -48.94 -22.99
N GLN A 1247 59.59 -50.05 -22.76
CA GLN A 1247 60.41 -50.69 -23.77
C GLN A 1247 59.53 -51.65 -24.56
N MET A 1248 59.11 -51.22 -25.75
CA MET A 1248 58.23 -51.99 -26.65
C MET A 1248 58.99 -53.14 -27.33
N LYS A 1249 60.26 -52.88 -27.68
CA LYS A 1249 61.24 -53.85 -28.21
C LYS A 1249 62.62 -53.46 -27.69
N LYS A 1250 63.62 -54.34 -27.79
CA LYS A 1250 65.02 -54.02 -27.41
C LYS A 1250 65.54 -52.71 -28.02
N GLN A 1251 65.05 -52.33 -29.21
CA GLN A 1251 65.44 -51.11 -29.93
C GLN A 1251 64.51 -49.92 -29.72
N LEU A 1252 63.28 -50.08 -29.22
CA LEU A 1252 62.26 -49.01 -29.15
C LEU A 1252 61.78 -48.78 -27.72
N GLU A 1253 62.01 -47.56 -27.22
CA GLU A 1253 61.55 -47.06 -25.93
C GLU A 1253 60.56 -45.90 -26.16
N VAL A 1254 59.41 -45.92 -25.48
CA VAL A 1254 58.37 -44.88 -25.56
C VAL A 1254 58.02 -44.42 -24.15
N ARG A 1255 57.88 -43.11 -23.97
CA ARG A 1255 57.42 -42.48 -22.73
C ARG A 1255 56.22 -41.61 -23.01
N VAL A 1256 55.19 -41.75 -22.18
CA VAL A 1256 54.02 -40.85 -22.14
C VAL A 1256 53.93 -40.29 -20.73
N GLY A 1257 53.71 -38.99 -20.61
CA GLY A 1257 53.60 -38.36 -19.30
C GLY A 1257 52.96 -36.98 -19.31
N GLY A 1258 52.55 -36.54 -18.13
CA GLY A 1258 52.02 -35.22 -17.86
C GLY A 1258 52.80 -34.54 -16.74
N ASN A 1259 52.80 -33.22 -16.75
CA ASN A 1259 53.43 -32.42 -15.71
C ASN A 1259 52.52 -31.29 -15.24
N VAL A 1260 52.53 -31.04 -13.93
CA VAL A 1260 51.94 -29.86 -13.31
C VAL A 1260 53.07 -29.05 -12.69
N SER A 1261 53.10 -27.75 -12.96
CA SER A 1261 54.03 -26.80 -12.35
C SER A 1261 53.25 -25.66 -11.72
N VAL A 1262 53.55 -25.32 -10.47
CA VAL A 1262 52.90 -24.25 -9.74
C VAL A 1262 53.92 -23.34 -9.07
N ARG A 1263 53.67 -22.04 -9.13
CA ARG A 1263 54.32 -21.01 -8.30
C ARG A 1263 53.27 -19.98 -7.94
N LYS A 1264 53.56 -19.11 -6.98
CA LYS A 1264 52.67 -17.96 -6.68
C LYS A 1264 52.42 -17.18 -7.98
N GLY A 1265 51.17 -17.04 -8.38
CA GLY A 1265 50.78 -16.33 -9.60
C GLY A 1265 50.94 -17.09 -10.92
N GLU A 1266 51.37 -18.34 -10.95
CA GLU A 1266 51.37 -19.13 -12.20
C GLU A 1266 51.04 -20.60 -11.93
N SER A 1267 50.15 -21.16 -12.75
CA SER A 1267 49.88 -22.59 -12.82
C SER A 1267 50.00 -23.06 -14.25
N ALA A 1268 50.80 -24.10 -14.49
CA ALA A 1268 51.00 -24.69 -15.80
C ALA A 1268 50.72 -26.20 -15.78
N LEU A 1269 50.04 -26.67 -16.82
CA LEU A 1269 49.73 -28.08 -17.06
C LEU A 1269 50.23 -28.44 -18.46
N GLY A 1270 50.99 -29.53 -18.55
CA GLY A 1270 51.53 -30.03 -19.81
C GLY A 1270 51.40 -31.54 -19.92
N GLY A 1271 51.39 -32.02 -21.16
CA GLY A 1271 51.40 -33.43 -21.50
C GLY A 1271 52.29 -33.67 -22.71
N GLY A 1272 52.91 -34.84 -22.79
CA GLY A 1272 53.77 -35.14 -23.92
C GLY A 1272 54.07 -36.62 -24.11
N ILE A 1273 54.56 -36.90 -25.30
CA ILE A 1273 55.06 -38.21 -25.72
C ILE A 1273 56.49 -38.06 -26.20
N SER A 1274 57.33 -39.04 -25.87
CA SER A 1274 58.66 -39.16 -26.43
C SER A 1274 58.96 -40.59 -26.82
N ALA A 1275 59.68 -40.78 -27.91
CA ALA A 1275 60.10 -42.09 -28.39
C ALA A 1275 61.59 -42.07 -28.71
N LYS A 1276 62.26 -43.20 -28.50
CA LYS A 1276 63.68 -43.42 -28.76
C LYS A 1276 63.86 -44.74 -29.49
N TYR A 1277 64.58 -44.70 -30.60
CA TYR A 1277 64.95 -45.86 -31.38
C TYR A 1277 66.47 -46.03 -31.41
N ARG A 1278 66.96 -47.24 -31.11
CA ARG A 1278 68.38 -47.61 -31.13
C ARG A 1278 68.68 -48.35 -32.43
N PHE A 1279 69.64 -47.85 -33.20
CA PHE A 1279 70.06 -48.42 -34.47
C PHE A 1279 71.02 -49.60 -34.30
#